data_AF-A0A2M7BGX0-F1
#
_entry.id   AF-A0A2M7BGX0-F1
#
_cell.length_a   1.000
_cell.length_b   1.000
_cell.length_c   1.000
_cell.angle_alpha   90.00
_cell.angle_beta   90.00
_cell.angle_gamma   90.00
#
_symmetry.space_group_name_H-M   'P 1'
#
loop_
_entity.id
_entity.type
_entity.pdbx_description
1 polymer ?
#
loop_
_entity_poly.entity_id
_entity_poly.type
_entity_poly.pdbx_seq_one_letter_code
_entity_poly.pdbx_strand_id
1 'polypeptide(L)'
;MLSTNSRKAWSCLFMALAALLIMGWATVPMATAADNNLLQNGSFSGNLDGWIVNTAHQTGTTPWTPLLGDGSGVTLHPDSYSFRGTVLYQNLNVTGIAGKPVTIQARLWQLSSPPYQNTVAFYLTYVDTANAFHRVKAFNPLNSSISLDSTASPVSVSYTFADAASKLVKLEIAKEADGEFHMDDVVLSADGVTIGLTPAVSGVAEGTVPHPLPADGICNICHTGGSAPVLSATSGAYGTTLAITGSNFGGTTGKVTLGGVPVTINSWTDAVISVTPVSPARSGSIIVIAGGVESNPSQPFQVTSPYFNVELVTYGAKVIQGQQAEFLFKSTFLNGFTTTDGIGLQLRGDAASTLSGKAAFTLVPIKSAGGALLRIDTTGLPAATYTADIVAVNGSEIVPVGTLNLQVVTVSNIKFYEMIYDPVTYVSSRVDLTSKTVSLQDQLLIYTEVIGSDDLVFSGELGESGVILSEVPASGNYPILGIYKRFWGPDLYAQANGSTTLRAMTPDGTFFDLSVMVNFPSGATDSYISGIGLTAPEGAPPINPIYNNRTAPIIWYASGTTRLGLIGYDTAGMMNFQNDFFDKLNRSQDGLSASSTFTLQNLPTDIGTALLYASTNDGKAKAVIPLTTVNAPGTGLLSFYIKSLDPNAFAEIFKIYFYGASDNQLKFTRDVYAMHIGNKPVLVGNIPPGSYKILFTPGSTSVKPQWWPNASDISGASSVVFAAGATVGDVYFFVGSQATDTAVTLPTPASHDFTSVQAGSGSISFTAGDGYVWNAASSAPWITITSGVTGIGSGTVTYTVAANPYSYPRTGTITIGGQSYTITQPGTGVVPRHIGTWGAQQLIHFDQVGGVSVPWYAEVSRTTLNEDGTGTMVIKKNDHNGELIDQTKNLTYSMASNLDGSLAMTITMDGQSMTERLVIGDGGRMGIVDGTGREGQQKLMVLYRIDTAKMYSVADMNGEYYNVGFERNMTDVADPPLYGNGAFMAISGVTTFKGNGLYDYYGKANSVKIDGSNLIWDDSGKTNQSYSVSADGTITVGGGAFQGWLTGNGLAAGGGAVFQNGVNNQVGYFFLKKGDRAYTTANLAGKWAFVSFGQDSKTTSPTSQGFNASIGTMICDAAGKCTVKLKGRLSDDTTPISTDHLTLSVAADGSFGASLDGRSPAYAGVIGNNGNTIMLNPSFEYSTTEDPYHREIVIGIRANNIGDLAGGTAFLKGDVNGDGKVDLADAILALKFVAGITPTTGTGIRSDYTTSGADVNDDGMVGASEIVYILQRVAGLRP
;
A
#
# COMPACT_ATOMS: atom_id res chain seq x y z
N MET A 1 -54.98 58.37 -36.73
CA MET A 1 -54.20 57.12 -36.80
C MET A 1 -52.74 57.48 -36.45
N LEU A 2 -52.44 57.90 -35.20
CA LEU A 2 -52.09 57.11 -33.99
C LEU A 2 -50.77 56.32 -34.21
N SER A 3 -49.54 56.87 -34.04
CA SER A 3 -48.74 57.38 -32.89
C SER A 3 -48.39 56.29 -31.83
N THR A 4 -47.20 55.67 -31.78
CA THR A 4 -45.84 56.08 -31.33
C THR A 4 -45.62 56.40 -29.84
N ASN A 5 -44.71 55.62 -29.22
CA ASN A 5 -43.66 55.99 -28.26
C ASN A 5 -43.95 56.46 -26.80
N SER A 6 -43.23 55.80 -25.88
CA SER A 6 -42.37 56.36 -24.79
C SER A 6 -42.77 56.24 -23.30
N ARG A 7 -41.83 55.63 -22.54
CA ARG A 7 -41.23 56.00 -21.24
C ARG A 7 -42.09 56.25 -19.98
N LYS A 8 -41.71 55.51 -18.92
CA LYS A 8 -41.35 55.98 -17.55
C LYS A 8 -42.14 57.14 -16.93
N ALA A 9 -42.87 56.86 -15.83
CA ALA A 9 -42.76 57.58 -14.54
C ALA A 9 -43.72 56.99 -13.47
N TRP A 10 -43.15 56.43 -12.40
CA TRP A 10 -43.51 56.62 -10.98
C TRP A 10 -44.98 56.40 -10.54
N SER A 11 -45.29 55.37 -9.74
CA SER A 11 -45.12 55.27 -8.27
C SER A 11 -46.17 56.05 -7.45
N CYS A 12 -46.76 55.35 -6.47
CA CYS A 12 -47.45 55.86 -5.27
C CYS A 12 -48.88 56.43 -5.42
N LEU A 13 -49.94 55.62 -5.17
CA LEU A 13 -51.14 56.14 -4.45
C LEU A 13 -52.24 55.15 -3.98
N PHE A 14 -52.16 53.81 -4.14
CA PHE A 14 -53.37 52.97 -3.90
C PHE A 14 -53.27 51.78 -2.93
N MET A 15 -52.29 51.77 -2.02
CA MET A 15 -52.27 50.79 -0.91
C MET A 15 -52.01 51.46 0.45
N ALA A 16 -52.79 52.49 0.75
CA ALA A 16 -52.83 53.16 2.04
C ALA A 16 -54.27 53.55 2.39
N LEU A 17 -55.18 52.58 2.58
CA LEU A 17 -56.48 52.84 3.23
C LEU A 17 -57.23 51.56 3.68
N ALA A 18 -56.55 50.61 4.34
CA ALA A 18 -57.20 49.49 5.03
C ALA A 18 -56.64 49.27 6.45
N ALA A 19 -56.05 50.31 7.03
CA ALA A 19 -55.54 50.33 8.40
C ALA A 19 -56.31 51.39 9.21
N LEU A 20 -57.47 51.03 9.79
CA LEU A 20 -58.10 51.74 10.91
C LEU A 20 -59.34 50.98 11.44
N LEU A 21 -59.29 50.61 12.72
CA LEU A 21 -60.33 50.00 13.60
C LEU A 21 -60.75 48.56 13.23
N ILE A 22 -60.51 47.53 14.04
CA ILE A 22 -61.12 47.31 15.37
C ILE A 22 -60.13 46.55 16.28
N MET A 23 -59.79 47.16 17.42
CA MET A 23 -59.19 46.52 18.60
C MET A 23 -60.30 45.86 19.44
N GLY A 24 -60.01 44.72 20.09
CA GLY A 24 -60.84 44.23 21.19
C GLY A 24 -60.45 42.86 21.74
N TRP A 25 -59.84 42.88 22.93
CA TRP A 25 -59.71 41.81 23.94
C TRP A 25 -58.51 40.86 23.82
N ALA A 26 -57.64 41.02 24.83
CA ALA A 26 -56.36 40.39 25.03
C ALA A 26 -56.48 38.93 25.50
N THR A 27 -55.65 38.07 24.93
CA THR A 27 -54.93 37.04 25.68
C THR A 27 -53.44 37.33 25.51
N VAL A 28 -52.71 37.36 26.62
CA VAL A 28 -51.31 37.81 26.71
C VAL A 28 -50.40 36.84 25.94
N PRO A 29 -49.66 37.27 24.91
CA PRO A 29 -48.45 36.56 24.52
C PRO A 29 -47.35 37.03 25.47
N MET A 30 -46.81 36.09 26.23
CA MET A 30 -45.58 36.28 26.99
C MET A 30 -44.50 36.83 26.05
N ALA A 31 -43.76 37.85 26.48
CA ALA A 31 -42.58 38.29 25.78
C ALA A 31 -41.61 37.11 25.65
N THR A 32 -41.29 36.69 24.43
CA THR A 32 -40.17 35.76 24.20
C THR A 32 -38.88 36.55 24.39
N ALA A 33 -38.05 36.07 25.31
CA ALA A 33 -36.72 36.60 25.58
C ALA A 33 -35.89 36.64 24.29
N ALA A 34 -35.07 37.68 24.12
CA ALA A 34 -34.03 37.66 23.10
C ALA A 34 -33.08 36.48 23.39
N ASP A 35 -32.82 35.62 22.41
CA ASP A 35 -31.88 34.51 22.54
C ASP A 35 -30.46 35.06 22.77
N ASN A 36 -30.03 35.11 24.02
CA ASN A 36 -28.68 35.56 24.41
C ASN A 36 -27.62 34.45 24.28
N ASN A 37 -27.88 33.39 23.49
CA ASN A 37 -26.94 32.29 23.26
C ASN A 37 -25.86 32.69 22.23
N LEU A 38 -24.61 32.50 22.60
CA LEU A 38 -23.42 32.86 21.86
C LEU A 38 -22.90 31.71 20.99
N LEU A 39 -23.39 30.49 21.19
CA LEU A 39 -22.96 29.30 20.43
C LEU A 39 -23.87 29.01 19.24
N GLN A 40 -23.29 28.38 18.22
CA GLN A 40 -24.03 27.74 17.13
C GLN A 40 -24.19 26.24 17.42
N ASN A 41 -25.37 25.70 17.14
CA ASN A 41 -25.67 24.26 17.17
C ASN A 41 -25.27 23.58 18.50
N GLY A 42 -25.68 24.17 19.62
CA GLY A 42 -25.42 23.62 20.96
C GLY A 42 -26.11 22.28 21.24
N SER A 43 -27.22 22.00 20.57
CA SER A 43 -28.00 20.76 20.67
C SER A 43 -27.53 19.66 19.72
N PHE A 44 -26.49 19.90 18.92
CA PHE A 44 -25.93 18.97 17.91
C PHE A 44 -26.94 18.40 16.91
N SER A 45 -28.13 19.00 16.76
CA SER A 45 -29.19 18.54 15.85
C SER A 45 -28.83 18.78 14.37
N GLY A 46 -27.91 19.71 14.11
CA GLY A 46 -27.23 19.88 12.83
C GLY A 46 -25.90 19.12 12.77
N ASN A 47 -25.77 17.97 13.43
CA ASN A 47 -24.50 17.25 13.58
C ASN A 47 -23.42 18.13 14.27
N LEU A 48 -22.22 18.22 13.69
CA LEU A 48 -21.12 19.05 14.18
C LEU A 48 -21.06 20.42 13.49
N ASP A 49 -22.13 20.87 12.83
CA ASP A 49 -22.14 22.19 12.19
C ASP A 49 -21.78 23.28 13.21
N GLY A 50 -20.78 24.11 12.87
CA GLY A 50 -20.24 25.15 13.76
C GLY A 50 -19.25 24.66 14.82
N TRP A 51 -19.05 23.35 15.01
CA TRP A 51 -18.08 22.77 15.94
C TRP A 51 -16.86 22.22 15.20
N ILE A 52 -15.68 22.44 15.78
CA ILE A 52 -14.41 21.97 15.24
C ILE A 52 -13.88 20.84 16.12
N VAL A 53 -13.60 19.69 15.50
CA VAL A 53 -12.92 18.56 16.14
C VAL A 53 -11.41 18.80 16.14
N ASN A 54 -10.76 18.70 17.29
CA ASN A 54 -9.31 18.87 17.36
C ASN A 54 -8.57 17.66 16.76
N THR A 55 -7.78 17.86 15.70
CA THR A 55 -7.12 16.78 14.96
C THR A 55 -5.91 16.14 15.67
N ALA A 56 -5.46 16.70 16.80
CA ALA A 56 -4.25 16.26 17.51
C ALA A 56 -4.30 14.82 18.08
N HIS A 57 -5.43 14.11 17.99
CA HIS A 57 -5.58 12.72 18.47
C HIS A 57 -5.74 11.68 17.34
N GLN A 58 -5.87 12.09 16.08
CA GLN A 58 -6.13 11.17 14.96
C GLN A 58 -4.85 10.39 14.61
N THR A 59 -4.75 9.13 15.04
CA THR A 59 -3.57 8.27 14.83
C THR A 59 -3.83 7.08 13.90
N GLY A 60 -5.05 6.92 13.37
CA GLY A 60 -5.46 5.83 12.47
C GLY A 60 -5.86 6.26 11.05
N THR A 61 -6.14 5.28 10.19
CA THR A 61 -6.58 5.46 8.78
C THR A 61 -8.03 5.93 8.64
N THR A 62 -8.83 5.86 9.70
CA THR A 62 -10.22 6.32 9.75
C THR A 62 -10.36 7.48 10.76
N PRO A 63 -10.80 8.69 10.34
CA PRO A 63 -10.98 9.81 11.25
C PRO A 63 -12.02 9.51 12.34
N TRP A 64 -11.64 9.64 13.61
CA TRP A 64 -12.59 9.57 14.72
C TRP A 64 -13.63 10.69 14.61
N THR A 65 -14.90 10.35 14.80
CA THR A 65 -16.02 11.29 14.76
C THR A 65 -16.71 11.30 16.13
N PRO A 66 -16.87 12.46 16.78
CA PRO A 66 -17.48 12.55 18.11
C PRO A 66 -18.99 12.35 18.15
N LEU A 67 -19.68 12.26 17.01
CA LEU A 67 -21.13 12.09 16.97
C LEU A 67 -21.55 10.71 17.48
N LEU A 68 -22.54 10.69 18.37
CA LEU A 68 -23.18 9.46 18.80
C LEU A 68 -24.15 8.98 17.70
N GLY A 69 -24.08 7.69 17.36
CA GLY A 69 -24.87 7.12 16.26
C GLY A 69 -26.38 7.11 16.46
N ASP A 70 -26.85 7.43 17.67
CA ASP A 70 -28.26 7.56 18.04
C ASP A 70 -28.78 9.01 18.00
N GLY A 71 -27.92 9.98 17.67
CA GLY A 71 -28.27 11.40 17.61
C GLY A 71 -28.45 12.06 18.98
N SER A 72 -28.03 11.41 20.08
CA SER A 72 -28.20 11.92 21.44
C SER A 72 -27.17 12.96 21.88
N GLY A 73 -26.24 13.35 21.00
CA GLY A 73 -25.19 14.33 21.26
C GLY A 73 -23.80 13.85 20.80
N VAL A 74 -22.77 14.20 21.56
CA VAL A 74 -21.37 13.89 21.25
C VAL A 74 -20.66 13.11 22.37
N THR A 75 -19.73 12.24 21.99
CA THR A 75 -18.74 11.64 22.89
C THR A 75 -17.52 12.56 23.05
N LEU A 76 -17.06 12.70 24.30
CA LEU A 76 -15.80 13.38 24.64
C LEU A 76 -14.62 12.40 24.77
N HIS A 77 -14.79 11.17 24.28
CA HIS A 77 -13.81 10.09 24.38
C HIS A 77 -13.22 9.73 23.00
N PRO A 78 -12.03 10.27 22.66
CA PRO A 78 -11.35 9.96 21.40
C PRO A 78 -10.78 8.54 21.36
N ASP A 79 -10.36 8.10 20.16
CA ASP A 79 -9.78 6.78 19.86
C ASP A 79 -8.54 6.40 20.70
N SER A 80 -7.85 7.38 21.27
CA SER A 80 -6.77 7.17 22.24
C SER A 80 -7.21 7.44 23.68
N TYR A 81 -7.29 6.37 24.49
CA TYR A 81 -7.63 6.41 25.92
C TYR A 81 -6.71 7.34 26.75
N SER A 82 -5.48 7.55 26.31
CA SER A 82 -4.49 8.41 26.98
C SER A 82 -4.60 9.89 26.61
N PHE A 83 -5.45 10.26 25.65
CA PHE A 83 -5.55 11.65 25.22
C PHE A 83 -5.98 12.57 26.36
N ARG A 84 -5.28 13.69 26.46
CA ARG A 84 -5.58 14.82 27.34
C ARG A 84 -5.45 16.10 26.54
N GLY A 85 -6.51 16.89 26.49
CA GLY A 85 -6.55 18.12 25.70
C GLY A 85 -7.95 18.47 25.19
N THR A 86 -8.03 19.54 24.41
CA THR A 86 -9.27 19.99 23.75
C THR A 86 -9.75 18.92 22.78
N VAL A 87 -11.01 18.50 22.91
CA VAL A 87 -11.68 17.51 22.05
C VAL A 87 -12.48 18.24 20.96
N LEU A 88 -13.31 19.19 21.38
CA LEU A 88 -14.19 20.01 20.53
C LEU A 88 -14.02 21.49 20.88
N TYR A 89 -14.14 22.37 19.90
CA TYR A 89 -14.15 23.81 20.15
C TYR A 89 -14.96 24.57 19.10
N GLN A 90 -15.38 25.78 19.46
CA GLN A 90 -16.02 26.73 18.56
C GLN A 90 -15.28 28.07 18.66
N ASN A 91 -14.86 28.60 17.51
CA ASN A 91 -14.32 29.96 17.45
C ASN A 91 -15.47 30.95 17.61
N LEU A 92 -15.24 32.05 18.32
CA LEU A 92 -16.23 33.06 18.65
C LEU A 92 -15.70 34.46 18.29
N ASN A 93 -16.58 35.44 18.13
CA ASN A 93 -16.18 36.84 17.96
C ASN A 93 -17.13 37.72 18.77
N VAL A 94 -17.01 37.71 20.10
CA VAL A 94 -17.96 38.38 20.99
C VAL A 94 -17.29 39.54 21.70
N THR A 95 -17.76 40.77 21.47
CA THR A 95 -17.23 41.99 22.09
C THR A 95 -18.11 42.50 23.22
N GLY A 96 -17.53 43.33 24.10
CA GLY A 96 -18.27 43.95 25.20
C GLY A 96 -18.48 43.03 26.40
N ILE A 97 -17.57 42.06 26.60
CA ILE A 97 -17.59 41.05 27.67
C ILE A 97 -17.02 41.53 29.01
N ALA A 98 -16.32 42.67 29.04
CA ALA A 98 -15.66 43.22 30.22
C ALA A 98 -16.60 43.31 31.43
N GLY A 99 -16.22 42.67 32.55
CA GLY A 99 -16.98 42.72 33.81
C GLY A 99 -18.37 42.09 33.76
N LYS A 100 -18.76 41.44 32.64
CA LYS A 100 -20.07 40.82 32.49
C LYS A 100 -20.04 39.33 32.82
N PRO A 101 -21.09 38.81 33.49
CA PRO A 101 -21.24 37.38 33.69
C PRO A 101 -21.64 36.70 32.38
N VAL A 102 -21.03 35.56 32.10
CA VAL A 102 -21.37 34.65 31.01
C VAL A 102 -21.73 33.31 31.62
N THR A 103 -22.87 32.77 31.21
CA THR A 103 -23.39 31.49 31.71
C THR A 103 -23.02 30.38 30.74
N ILE A 104 -22.40 29.32 31.25
CA ILE A 104 -22.17 28.06 30.53
C ILE A 104 -23.15 27.03 31.07
N GLN A 105 -23.89 26.38 30.17
CA GLN A 105 -24.73 25.23 30.47
C GLN A 105 -24.39 24.08 29.52
N ALA A 106 -24.40 22.86 30.03
CA ALA A 106 -24.28 21.65 29.20
C ALA A 106 -24.98 20.48 29.88
N ARG A 107 -25.66 19.64 29.11
CA ARG A 107 -26.14 18.33 29.59
C ARG A 107 -25.00 17.33 29.47
N LEU A 108 -24.40 17.00 30.61
CA LEU A 108 -23.31 16.03 30.72
C LEU A 108 -23.81 14.76 31.40
N TRP A 109 -23.43 13.61 30.87
CA TRP A 109 -23.58 12.33 31.57
C TRP A 109 -22.33 11.48 31.42
N GLN A 110 -22.01 10.77 32.50
CA GLN A 110 -20.84 9.90 32.56
C GLN A 110 -21.22 8.48 32.15
N LEU A 111 -20.28 7.77 31.50
CA LEU A 111 -20.36 6.32 31.28
C LEU A 111 -19.49 5.58 32.29
N SER A 112 -18.24 6.01 32.45
CA SER A 112 -17.26 5.40 33.35
C SER A 112 -16.24 6.46 33.77
N SER A 113 -16.10 6.76 35.08
CA SER A 113 -15.11 7.74 35.53
C SER A 113 -14.71 7.56 37.02
N PRO A 114 -13.47 7.93 37.42
CA PRO A 114 -13.10 8.00 38.83
C PRO A 114 -13.82 9.16 39.55
N PRO A 115 -14.50 8.95 40.68
CA PRO A 115 -15.41 9.94 41.27
C PRO A 115 -14.73 11.21 41.81
N TYR A 116 -13.43 11.16 42.08
CA TYR A 116 -12.65 12.25 42.69
C TYR A 116 -11.89 13.12 41.68
N GLN A 117 -11.99 12.84 40.38
CA GLN A 117 -11.32 13.62 39.34
C GLN A 117 -12.26 14.63 38.68
N ASN A 118 -11.70 15.58 37.94
CA ASN A 118 -12.44 16.53 37.11
C ASN A 118 -12.03 16.28 35.65
N THR A 119 -12.83 15.51 34.93
CA THR A 119 -12.43 14.99 33.61
C THR A 119 -12.74 15.96 32.48
N VAL A 120 -13.89 16.64 32.54
CA VAL A 120 -14.38 17.51 31.47
C VAL A 120 -14.19 18.96 31.89
N ALA A 121 -13.48 19.74 31.07
CA ALA A 121 -13.24 21.16 31.31
C ALA A 121 -13.69 22.01 30.12
N PHE A 122 -14.37 23.13 30.41
CA PHE A 122 -14.69 24.16 29.42
C PHE A 122 -13.74 25.34 29.61
N TYR A 123 -13.09 25.72 28.54
CA TYR A 123 -12.17 26.84 28.48
C TYR A 123 -12.75 27.96 27.62
N LEU A 124 -12.65 29.19 28.11
CA LEU A 124 -12.92 30.39 27.35
C LEU A 124 -11.58 31.04 27.00
N THR A 125 -11.36 31.36 25.73
CA THR A 125 -10.20 32.17 25.32
C THR A 125 -10.68 33.55 24.94
N TYR A 126 -10.13 34.58 25.56
CA TYR A 126 -10.45 35.98 25.28
C TYR A 126 -9.18 36.80 25.06
N VAL A 127 -9.34 37.95 24.43
CA VAL A 127 -8.30 38.95 24.21
C VAL A 127 -8.58 40.11 25.15
N ASP A 128 -7.55 40.67 25.78
CA ASP A 128 -7.67 41.87 26.62
C ASP A 128 -7.48 43.18 25.83
N THR A 129 -7.56 44.32 26.51
CA THR A 129 -7.34 45.65 25.92
C THR A 129 -5.90 45.90 25.45
N ALA A 130 -4.94 45.08 25.87
CA ALA A 130 -3.55 45.10 25.41
C ALA A 130 -3.29 44.11 24.25
N ASN A 131 -4.35 43.48 23.70
CA ASN A 131 -4.28 42.43 22.69
C ASN A 131 -3.57 41.13 23.17
N ALA A 132 -3.46 40.89 24.48
CA ALA A 132 -2.96 39.63 25.01
C ALA A 132 -4.08 38.58 25.06
N PHE A 133 -3.75 37.35 24.69
CA PHE A 133 -4.68 36.21 24.77
C PHE A 133 -4.66 35.59 26.16
N HIS A 134 -5.84 35.34 26.70
CA HIS A 134 -6.07 34.73 27.99
C HIS A 134 -6.95 33.50 27.80
N ARG A 135 -6.44 32.32 28.14
CA ARG A 135 -7.21 31.08 28.19
C ARG A 135 -7.56 30.78 29.63
N VAL A 136 -8.84 30.75 29.95
CA VAL A 136 -9.35 30.58 31.32
C VAL A 136 -10.24 29.35 31.41
N LYS A 137 -10.04 28.57 32.47
CA LYS A 137 -10.88 27.42 32.79
C LYS A 137 -12.16 27.93 33.45
N ALA A 138 -13.25 27.94 32.71
CA ALA A 138 -14.52 28.53 33.14
C ALA A 138 -15.43 27.51 33.82
N PHE A 139 -15.33 26.23 33.45
CA PHE A 139 -16.09 25.14 34.04
C PHE A 139 -15.23 23.88 34.14
N ASN A 140 -15.20 23.22 35.30
CA ASN A 140 -14.50 21.93 35.48
C ASN A 140 -15.14 21.14 36.62
N PRO A 141 -16.37 20.61 36.44
CA PRO A 141 -17.11 19.92 37.49
C PRO A 141 -16.39 18.65 37.96
N LEU A 142 -16.61 18.29 39.23
CA LEU A 142 -16.13 17.02 39.77
C LEU A 142 -16.93 15.88 39.13
N ASN A 143 -16.31 14.78 38.74
CA ASN A 143 -16.97 13.65 38.09
C ASN A 143 -18.19 13.16 38.89
N SER A 144 -18.09 13.10 40.22
CA SER A 144 -19.19 12.72 41.12
C SER A 144 -20.37 13.71 41.17
N SER A 145 -20.22 14.92 40.62
CA SER A 145 -21.31 15.89 40.49
C SER A 145 -22.08 15.78 39.16
N ILE A 146 -21.65 14.88 38.26
CA ILE A 146 -22.28 14.63 36.96
C ILE A 146 -23.10 13.33 37.04
N SER A 147 -24.33 13.33 36.51
CA SER A 147 -25.22 12.17 36.53
C SER A 147 -24.75 11.03 35.62
N LEU A 148 -25.12 9.80 35.95
CA LEU A 148 -25.06 8.64 35.03
C LEU A 148 -26.26 8.62 34.05
N ASP A 149 -27.29 9.44 34.31
CA ASP A 149 -28.52 9.52 33.52
C ASP A 149 -28.41 10.62 32.45
N SER A 150 -28.54 10.22 31.18
CA SER A 150 -28.56 11.11 30.00
C SER A 150 -29.69 12.15 29.98
N THR A 151 -30.72 12.00 30.82
CA THR A 151 -31.87 12.91 30.92
C THR A 151 -31.76 13.90 32.10
N ALA A 152 -30.65 13.86 32.84
CA ALA A 152 -30.43 14.75 33.97
C ALA A 152 -30.40 16.24 33.55
N SER A 153 -30.79 17.11 34.48
CA SER A 153 -30.78 18.56 34.23
C SER A 153 -29.36 19.04 33.87
N PRO A 154 -29.23 20.03 32.95
CA PRO A 154 -27.94 20.59 32.58
C PRO A 154 -27.17 21.13 33.78
N VAL A 155 -25.85 20.92 33.79
CA VAL A 155 -24.96 21.59 34.73
C VAL A 155 -24.72 23.02 34.26
N SER A 156 -24.73 23.97 35.18
CA SER A 156 -24.63 25.41 34.88
C SER A 156 -23.56 26.08 35.73
N VAL A 157 -22.77 26.97 35.14
CA VAL A 157 -21.83 27.85 35.84
C VAL A 157 -21.87 29.25 35.26
N SER A 158 -21.63 30.27 36.08
CA SER A 158 -21.43 31.65 35.63
C SER A 158 -19.96 32.03 35.78
N TYR A 159 -19.36 32.55 34.71
CA TYR A 159 -18.00 33.05 34.67
C TYR A 159 -18.02 34.55 34.37
N THR A 160 -17.33 35.37 35.17
CA THR A 160 -17.22 36.81 34.94
C THR A 160 -15.84 37.15 34.42
N PHE A 161 -15.77 37.82 33.26
CA PHE A 161 -14.50 38.25 32.68
C PHE A 161 -13.92 39.43 33.45
N ALA A 162 -12.58 39.53 33.47
CA ALA A 162 -11.88 40.69 34.01
C ALA A 162 -12.28 41.98 33.26
N ASP A 163 -12.22 43.13 33.93
CA ASP A 163 -12.56 44.44 33.33
C ASP A 163 -11.70 44.78 32.10
N ALA A 164 -10.48 44.24 32.05
CA ALA A 164 -9.57 44.42 30.92
C ALA A 164 -9.94 43.55 29.70
N ALA A 165 -10.90 42.62 29.80
CA ALA A 165 -11.29 41.73 28.71
C ALA A 165 -12.00 42.51 27.60
N SER A 166 -11.50 42.42 26.36
CA SER A 166 -12.04 43.16 25.22
C SER A 166 -12.95 42.31 24.34
N LYS A 167 -12.55 41.05 24.09
CA LYS A 167 -13.25 40.16 23.13
C LYS A 167 -13.10 38.68 23.48
N LEU A 168 -14.19 37.92 23.53
CA LEU A 168 -14.19 36.45 23.62
C LEU A 168 -14.03 35.85 22.22
N VAL A 169 -13.03 34.96 22.07
CA VAL A 169 -12.59 34.45 20.76
C VAL A 169 -12.73 32.94 20.58
N LYS A 170 -12.92 32.17 21.66
CA LYS A 170 -13.06 30.71 21.57
C LYS A 170 -13.75 30.12 22.80
N LEU A 171 -14.58 29.10 22.58
CA LEU A 171 -14.98 28.11 23.58
C LEU A 171 -14.33 26.77 23.25
N GLU A 172 -13.67 26.13 24.21
CA GLU A 172 -13.09 24.80 24.06
C GLU A 172 -13.62 23.84 25.11
N ILE A 173 -13.78 22.58 24.73
CA ILE A 173 -14.23 21.48 25.58
C ILE A 173 -13.13 20.44 25.58
N ALA A 174 -12.54 20.19 26.76
CA ALA A 174 -11.34 19.42 26.92
C ALA A 174 -11.53 18.24 27.88
N LYS A 175 -10.75 17.18 27.62
CA LYS A 175 -10.59 16.03 28.50
C LYS A 175 -9.28 16.16 29.27
N GLU A 176 -9.34 16.28 30.59
CA GLU A 176 -8.17 16.54 31.46
C GLU A 176 -7.75 15.36 32.34
N ALA A 177 -8.66 14.42 32.58
CA ALA A 177 -8.42 13.28 33.46
C ALA A 177 -8.99 11.98 32.86
N ASP A 178 -8.98 10.89 33.62
CA ASP A 178 -9.56 9.62 33.17
C ASP A 178 -11.08 9.62 33.28
N GLY A 179 -11.75 9.06 32.27
CA GLY A 179 -13.20 8.91 32.25
C GLY A 179 -13.83 9.12 30.87
N GLU A 180 -15.02 8.56 30.70
CA GLU A 180 -15.85 8.58 29.50
C GLU A 180 -17.12 9.39 29.77
N PHE A 181 -17.32 10.42 28.94
CA PHE A 181 -18.39 11.39 29.09
C PHE A 181 -19.02 11.68 27.75
N HIS A 182 -20.33 11.83 27.76
CA HIS A 182 -21.09 12.36 26.65
C HIS A 182 -21.66 13.72 27.01
N MET A 183 -22.05 14.47 25.97
CA MET A 183 -22.50 15.84 26.11
C MET A 183 -23.54 16.19 25.05
N ASP A 184 -24.54 16.97 25.46
CA ASP A 184 -25.55 17.56 24.60
C ASP A 184 -26.03 18.92 25.17
N ASP A 185 -26.84 19.67 24.42
CA ASP A 185 -27.48 20.93 24.81
C ASP A 185 -26.52 21.96 25.44
N VAL A 186 -25.42 22.24 24.75
CA VAL A 186 -24.43 23.22 25.19
C VAL A 186 -24.92 24.64 24.91
N VAL A 187 -25.01 25.46 25.95
CA VAL A 187 -25.42 26.87 25.85
C VAL A 187 -24.33 27.74 26.47
N LEU A 188 -23.94 28.80 25.77
CA LEU A 188 -23.12 29.87 26.33
C LEU A 188 -23.93 31.15 26.20
N SER A 189 -24.38 31.77 27.28
CA SER A 189 -25.22 32.97 27.19
C SER A 189 -24.68 34.17 27.96
N ALA A 190 -24.87 35.36 27.39
CA ALA A 190 -24.43 36.60 28.01
C ALA A 190 -25.31 37.79 27.60
N ASP A 191 -25.64 38.65 28.56
CA ASP A 191 -26.50 39.81 28.33
C ASP A 191 -25.69 41.04 27.89
N GLY A 192 -26.22 41.78 26.91
CA GLY A 192 -25.65 43.07 26.49
C GLY A 192 -24.28 42.97 25.81
N VAL A 193 -23.87 41.80 25.33
CA VAL A 193 -22.68 41.61 24.49
C VAL A 193 -23.04 41.77 23.01
N THR A 194 -22.04 41.91 22.14
CA THR A 194 -22.24 41.95 20.68
C THR A 194 -21.56 40.76 20.04
N ILE A 195 -22.32 39.96 19.31
CA ILE A 195 -21.83 38.81 18.54
C ILE A 195 -21.47 39.29 17.13
N GLY A 196 -20.21 39.15 16.76
CA GLY A 196 -19.70 39.36 15.41
C GLY A 196 -19.54 38.05 14.66
N LEU A 197 -19.36 38.15 13.34
CA LEU A 197 -19.06 37.01 12.48
C LEU A 197 -17.64 36.51 12.73
N THR A 198 -17.43 35.19 12.68
CA THR A 198 -16.11 34.59 12.74
C THR A 198 -15.48 34.56 11.35
N PRO A 199 -14.15 34.75 11.24
CA PRO A 199 -13.45 34.54 9.98
C PRO A 199 -13.70 33.12 9.47
N ALA A 200 -13.98 32.96 8.18
CA ALA A 200 -14.23 31.65 7.59
C ALA A 200 -13.37 31.47 6.35
N VAL A 201 -12.58 30.40 6.29
CA VAL A 201 -11.90 29.96 5.07
C VAL A 201 -12.86 29.05 4.32
N SER A 202 -13.43 29.56 3.23
CA SER A 202 -14.54 28.95 2.49
C SER A 202 -14.48 29.28 1.00
N GLY A 203 -15.06 28.42 0.16
CA GLY A 203 -15.10 28.60 -1.29
C GLY A 203 -16.23 29.53 -1.77
N VAL A 204 -16.89 30.23 -0.85
CA VAL A 204 -18.08 31.03 -1.13
C VAL A 204 -17.79 32.47 -0.72
N ALA A 205 -17.62 33.35 -1.71
CA ALA A 205 -17.58 34.80 -1.47
C ALA A 205 -19.00 35.29 -1.12
N GLU A 206 -19.12 36.10 -0.08
CA GLU A 206 -20.39 36.43 0.59
C GLU A 206 -21.43 37.19 -0.25
N GLY A 207 -22.70 37.02 0.15
CA GLY A 207 -23.81 37.91 -0.17
C GLY A 207 -24.91 37.88 0.91
N THR A 208 -24.74 38.68 1.97
CA THR A 208 -25.75 39.31 2.86
C THR A 208 -27.16 38.70 2.99
N VAL A 209 -27.51 38.14 4.17
CA VAL A 209 -28.69 38.50 5.02
C VAL A 209 -28.43 38.06 6.48
N PRO A 210 -28.66 38.90 7.51
CA PRO A 210 -28.72 38.45 8.91
C PRO A 210 -30.03 37.67 9.16
N HIS A 211 -29.95 36.42 9.62
CA HIS A 211 -31.14 35.70 10.09
C HIS A 211 -31.20 35.70 11.63
N PRO A 212 -32.15 36.40 12.24
CA PRO A 212 -32.91 35.84 13.35
C PRO A 212 -33.86 34.76 12.78
N LEU A 213 -34.05 33.67 13.52
CA LEU A 213 -34.94 32.57 13.18
C LEU A 213 -36.39 33.04 12.95
N PRO A 214 -37.10 32.47 11.96
CA PRO A 214 -38.52 32.16 12.12
C PRO A 214 -38.76 30.64 12.02
N ALA A 215 -39.76 30.19 12.78
CA ALA A 215 -40.10 28.81 13.07
C ALA A 215 -40.75 28.00 11.93
N ASP A 216 -40.67 28.44 10.68
CA ASP A 216 -41.51 27.92 9.61
C ASP A 216 -40.64 27.66 8.37
N GLY A 217 -40.23 26.40 8.17
CA GLY A 217 -39.36 26.02 7.06
C GLY A 217 -39.94 26.35 5.68
N ILE A 218 -39.14 27.04 4.85
CA ILE A 218 -38.89 26.86 3.39
C ILE A 218 -38.04 28.06 2.92
N CYS A 219 -36.89 27.81 2.27
CA CYS A 219 -36.18 28.82 1.48
C CYS A 219 -36.38 28.51 -0.02
N ASN A 220 -37.11 29.38 -0.72
CA ASN A 220 -37.17 29.43 -2.18
C ASN A 220 -36.25 30.58 -2.65
N ILE A 221 -35.30 30.23 -3.54
CA ILE A 221 -34.33 31.06 -4.27
C ILE A 221 -32.97 31.25 -3.54
N CYS A 222 -31.99 30.41 -3.91
CA CYS A 222 -30.56 30.73 -3.80
C CYS A 222 -29.92 30.75 -5.20
N HIS A 223 -29.21 31.84 -5.48
CA HIS A 223 -28.54 32.16 -6.72
C HIS A 223 -27.47 31.14 -7.15
N THR A 224 -27.35 30.99 -8.46
CA THR A 224 -26.22 30.40 -9.19
C THR A 224 -24.98 31.31 -9.08
N GLY A 225 -23.96 30.82 -8.38
CA GLY A 225 -22.60 31.36 -8.41
C GLY A 225 -21.62 30.21 -8.14
N GLY A 226 -20.74 29.91 -9.10
CA GLY A 226 -19.76 28.84 -8.95
C GLY A 226 -18.92 29.03 -7.69
N SER A 227 -18.76 27.98 -6.89
CA SER A 227 -17.87 27.97 -5.73
C SER A 227 -16.44 28.23 -6.18
N ALA A 228 -15.88 29.35 -5.76
CA ALA A 228 -14.45 29.59 -5.91
C ALA A 228 -13.68 28.53 -5.09
N PRO A 229 -12.52 28.06 -5.55
CA PRO A 229 -11.75 27.12 -4.75
C PRO A 229 -11.30 27.81 -3.44
N VAL A 230 -11.49 27.11 -2.31
CA VAL A 230 -11.09 27.56 -0.96
C VAL A 230 -9.63 27.97 -0.93
N LEU A 231 -8.79 27.22 -1.64
CA LEU A 231 -7.38 27.48 -1.87
C LEU A 231 -7.11 27.49 -3.38
N SER A 232 -6.28 28.41 -3.88
CA SER A 232 -5.92 28.44 -5.30
C SER A 232 -5.19 27.18 -5.78
N ALA A 233 -4.60 26.42 -4.85
CA ALA A 233 -4.04 25.09 -5.07
C ALA A 233 -4.09 24.30 -3.75
N THR A 234 -4.16 22.96 -3.84
CA THR A 234 -4.07 22.06 -2.67
C THR A 234 -2.64 21.56 -2.41
N SER A 235 -1.71 21.86 -3.32
CA SER A 235 -0.28 21.58 -3.15
C SER A 235 0.59 22.59 -3.91
N GLY A 236 1.84 22.78 -3.49
CA GLY A 236 2.81 23.67 -4.16
C GLY A 236 4.16 23.72 -3.45
N ALA A 237 5.22 24.12 -4.15
CA ALA A 237 6.57 24.17 -3.58
C ALA A 237 6.70 25.28 -2.51
N TYR A 238 7.69 25.17 -1.61
CA TYR A 238 8.06 26.32 -0.78
C TYR A 238 8.29 27.57 -1.65
N GLY A 239 7.76 28.73 -1.23
CA GLY A 239 7.84 29.96 -2.02
C GLY A 239 6.72 30.15 -3.05
N THR A 240 5.85 29.16 -3.31
CA THR A 240 4.70 29.38 -4.20
C THR A 240 3.68 30.32 -3.58
N THR A 241 3.13 31.22 -4.39
CA THR A 241 2.00 32.05 -3.97
C THR A 241 0.73 31.21 -3.91
N LEU A 242 0.04 31.28 -2.78
CA LEU A 242 -1.20 30.60 -2.48
C LEU A 242 -2.27 31.64 -2.15
N ALA A 243 -3.41 31.61 -2.84
CA ALA A 243 -4.57 32.41 -2.46
C ALA A 243 -5.51 31.59 -1.56
N ILE A 244 -5.94 32.20 -0.46
CA ILE A 244 -6.90 31.69 0.50
C ILE A 244 -8.18 32.49 0.32
N THR A 245 -9.26 31.83 -0.06
CA THR A 245 -10.59 32.43 -0.22
C THR A 245 -11.40 32.22 1.06
N GLY A 246 -12.19 33.22 1.44
CA GLY A 246 -13.07 33.14 2.60
C GLY A 246 -13.93 34.37 2.80
N SER A 247 -14.42 34.55 4.01
CA SER A 247 -15.22 35.71 4.44
C SER A 247 -14.82 36.18 5.84
N ASN A 248 -15.16 37.43 6.16
CA ASN A 248 -14.96 38.03 7.47
C ASN A 248 -13.48 38.11 7.92
N PHE A 249 -12.55 38.22 6.97
CA PHE A 249 -11.13 38.46 7.28
C PHE A 249 -10.86 39.90 7.74
N GLY A 250 -11.78 40.83 7.50
CA GLY A 250 -11.66 42.23 7.84
C GLY A 250 -10.66 43.00 6.94
N GLY A 251 -10.71 44.33 7.03
CA GLY A 251 -9.81 45.22 6.28
C GLY A 251 -8.40 45.39 6.89
N THR A 252 -8.18 44.91 8.11
CA THR A 252 -6.88 44.99 8.81
C THR A 252 -6.16 43.66 8.73
N THR A 253 -4.92 43.65 8.24
CA THR A 253 -4.11 42.44 8.09
C THR A 253 -3.91 41.71 9.41
N GLY A 254 -4.26 40.42 9.43
CA GLY A 254 -4.07 39.52 10.56
C GLY A 254 -2.81 38.65 10.43
N LYS A 255 -2.88 37.42 10.95
CA LYS A 255 -1.83 36.39 10.81
C LYS A 255 -2.36 35.22 9.97
N VAL A 256 -1.47 34.51 9.30
CA VAL A 256 -1.80 33.24 8.65
C VAL A 256 -0.74 32.21 9.03
N THR A 257 -1.18 30.99 9.32
CA THR A 257 -0.29 29.84 9.53
C THR A 257 -0.64 28.70 8.58
N LEU A 258 0.37 27.93 8.20
CA LEU A 258 0.28 26.71 7.40
C LEU A 258 0.98 25.59 8.18
N GLY A 259 0.24 24.53 8.52
CA GLY A 259 0.79 23.44 9.34
C GLY A 259 1.34 23.92 10.70
N GLY A 260 0.77 25.01 11.23
CA GLY A 260 1.21 25.67 12.46
C GLY A 260 2.40 26.63 12.32
N VAL A 261 3.01 26.76 11.14
CA VAL A 261 4.14 27.68 10.90
C VAL A 261 3.63 28.97 10.24
N PRO A 262 4.10 30.17 10.62
CA PRO A 262 3.76 31.41 9.93
C PRO A 262 4.06 31.35 8.42
N VAL A 263 3.31 32.12 7.63
CA VAL A 263 3.57 32.34 6.19
C VAL A 263 3.78 33.83 5.92
N THR A 264 4.41 34.19 4.79
CA THR A 264 4.44 35.59 4.34
C THR A 264 3.08 35.96 3.79
N ILE A 265 2.51 37.07 4.26
CA ILE A 265 1.27 37.63 3.71
C ILE A 265 1.64 38.61 2.59
N ASN A 266 1.25 38.30 1.36
CA ASN A 266 1.53 39.11 0.17
C ASN A 266 0.44 40.18 -0.02
N SER A 267 -0.83 39.82 0.20
CA SER A 267 -1.96 40.74 0.16
C SER A 267 -3.08 40.27 1.07
N TRP A 268 -3.85 41.20 1.61
CA TRP A 268 -4.97 40.92 2.49
C TRP A 268 -6.19 41.72 2.08
N THR A 269 -7.33 41.06 1.93
CA THR A 269 -8.65 41.67 1.78
C THR A 269 -9.64 40.92 2.67
N ASP A 270 -10.85 41.43 2.79
CA ASP A 270 -11.93 40.79 3.56
C ASP A 270 -12.34 39.40 3.03
N ALA A 271 -12.05 39.08 1.76
CA ALA A 271 -12.48 37.84 1.10
C ALA A 271 -11.35 36.97 0.52
N VAL A 272 -10.17 37.55 0.27
CA VAL A 272 -9.03 36.84 -0.33
C VAL A 272 -7.73 37.29 0.32
N ILE A 273 -6.93 36.32 0.77
CA ILE A 273 -5.58 36.53 1.30
C ILE A 273 -4.60 35.81 0.41
N SER A 274 -3.60 36.52 -0.12
CA SER A 274 -2.48 35.90 -0.82
C SER A 274 -1.32 35.70 0.14
N VAL A 275 -0.80 34.49 0.22
CA VAL A 275 0.32 34.12 1.08
C VAL A 275 1.40 33.36 0.33
N THR A 276 2.59 33.31 0.91
CA THR A 276 3.70 32.49 0.45
C THR A 276 4.24 31.68 1.63
N PRO A 277 4.26 30.33 1.56
CA PRO A 277 4.88 29.50 2.59
C PRO A 277 6.34 29.90 2.82
N VAL A 278 6.73 30.13 4.08
CA VAL A 278 8.12 30.45 4.45
C VAL A 278 8.86 29.24 5.00
N SER A 279 10.18 29.19 4.82
CA SER A 279 11.04 28.15 5.38
C SER A 279 11.15 28.33 6.90
N PRO A 280 10.98 27.27 7.73
CA PRO A 280 10.61 25.90 7.38
C PRO A 280 9.13 25.73 6.99
N ALA A 281 8.84 25.38 5.74
CA ALA A 281 7.46 25.15 5.30
C ALA A 281 6.98 23.74 5.71
N ARG A 282 5.76 23.64 6.26
CA ARG A 282 5.13 22.36 6.67
C ARG A 282 3.82 22.14 5.93
N SER A 283 3.54 20.91 5.51
CA SER A 283 2.18 20.56 5.06
C SER A 283 1.20 20.60 6.24
N GLY A 284 -0.05 20.97 5.99
CA GLY A 284 -1.10 20.95 7.01
C GLY A 284 -2.24 21.93 6.73
N SER A 285 -3.16 22.06 7.68
CA SER A 285 -4.26 23.02 7.59
C SER A 285 -3.76 24.46 7.56
N ILE A 286 -4.51 25.31 6.87
CA ILE A 286 -4.30 26.75 6.89
C ILE A 286 -5.27 27.37 7.89
N ILE A 287 -4.73 28.22 8.76
CA ILE A 287 -5.51 28.96 9.76
C ILE A 287 -5.25 30.45 9.53
N VAL A 288 -6.34 31.19 9.29
CA VAL A 288 -6.33 32.65 9.23
C VAL A 288 -6.74 33.18 10.59
N ILE A 289 -5.95 34.10 11.14
CA ILE A 289 -6.25 34.78 12.41
C ILE A 289 -6.53 36.24 12.11
N ALA A 290 -7.79 36.65 12.12
CA ALA A 290 -8.23 38.01 11.81
C ALA A 290 -8.86 38.67 13.05
N GLY A 291 -8.38 39.87 13.40
CA GLY A 291 -8.91 40.60 14.56
C GLY A 291 -8.86 39.82 15.89
N GLY A 292 -7.91 38.90 16.03
CA GLY A 292 -7.73 38.02 17.18
C GLY A 292 -8.54 36.71 17.15
N VAL A 293 -9.31 36.46 16.10
CA VAL A 293 -10.20 35.28 15.97
C VAL A 293 -9.64 34.33 14.90
N GLU A 294 -9.58 33.04 15.21
CA GLU A 294 -9.16 32.00 14.27
C GLU A 294 -10.30 31.62 13.31
N SER A 295 -9.94 31.29 12.06
CA SER A 295 -10.86 30.70 11.09
C SER A 295 -11.16 29.23 11.38
N ASN A 296 -12.16 28.66 10.71
CA ASN A 296 -12.26 27.20 10.59
C ASN A 296 -10.97 26.64 9.96
N PRO A 297 -10.58 25.40 10.30
CA PRO A 297 -9.50 24.72 9.58
C PRO A 297 -9.91 24.53 8.11
N SER A 298 -9.05 24.96 7.19
CA SER A 298 -9.24 24.73 5.76
C SER A 298 -8.89 23.30 5.35
N GLN A 299 -9.17 22.96 4.07
CA GLN A 299 -8.50 21.85 3.40
C GLN A 299 -6.97 21.96 3.56
N PRO A 300 -6.25 20.86 3.81
CA PRO A 300 -4.81 20.90 4.02
C PRO A 300 -4.10 21.32 2.72
N PHE A 301 -3.02 22.08 2.86
CA PHE A 301 -2.11 22.38 1.76
C PHE A 301 -0.84 21.54 1.87
N GLN A 302 -0.44 20.91 0.78
CA GLN A 302 0.75 20.04 0.70
C GLN A 302 1.96 20.78 0.11
N VAL A 303 3.06 20.88 0.86
CA VAL A 303 4.30 21.52 0.39
C VAL A 303 5.13 20.54 -0.45
N THR A 304 5.51 20.89 -1.69
CA THR A 304 6.10 19.96 -2.67
C THR A 304 7.62 20.09 -2.93
N SER A 305 8.37 20.98 -2.26
CA SER A 305 9.84 21.17 -2.42
C SER A 305 10.46 22.04 -1.28
N PRO A 306 11.79 22.01 -0.95
CA PRO A 306 12.41 21.09 0.02
C PRO A 306 13.03 21.77 1.30
N TYR A 307 13.33 21.02 2.39
CA TYR A 307 13.92 21.55 3.66
C TYR A 307 14.83 20.52 4.39
N PHE A 308 15.82 20.95 5.19
CA PHE A 308 16.66 20.07 6.05
C PHE A 308 16.72 20.54 7.51
N ASN A 309 16.92 19.62 8.45
CA ASN A 309 17.15 19.91 9.87
C ASN A 309 18.42 19.18 10.35
N VAL A 310 19.26 19.87 11.11
CA VAL A 310 20.36 19.25 11.86
C VAL A 310 20.18 19.59 13.33
N GLU A 311 20.15 18.58 14.18
CA GLU A 311 19.95 18.65 15.61
C GLU A 311 21.20 18.15 16.33
N LEU A 312 21.64 18.89 17.35
CA LEU A 312 22.65 18.42 18.29
C LEU A 312 21.99 17.47 19.30
N VAL A 313 22.40 16.20 19.31
CA VAL A 313 21.83 15.18 20.21
C VAL A 313 22.51 15.21 21.58
N THR A 314 23.83 15.39 21.60
CA THR A 314 24.63 15.47 22.82
C THR A 314 25.01 16.93 23.06
N TYR A 315 24.49 17.56 24.11
CA TYR A 315 24.69 18.99 24.36
C TYR A 315 25.90 19.28 25.26
N GLY A 316 26.38 18.28 26.00
CA GLY A 316 27.47 18.43 26.95
C GLY A 316 28.33 17.18 27.06
N ALA A 317 29.64 17.38 27.23
CA ALA A 317 30.60 16.31 27.49
C ALA A 317 31.58 16.74 28.59
N LYS A 318 31.83 15.89 29.58
CA LYS A 318 32.90 16.05 30.57
C LYS A 318 33.95 14.97 30.31
N VAL A 319 35.19 15.38 30.08
CA VAL A 319 36.29 14.46 29.74
C VAL A 319 37.57 14.80 30.51
N ILE A 320 38.42 13.79 30.70
CA ILE A 320 39.77 13.97 31.22
C ILE A 320 40.67 14.48 30.10
N GLN A 321 41.55 15.44 30.40
CA GLN A 321 42.53 15.95 29.44
C GLN A 321 43.28 14.79 28.76
N GLY A 322 43.37 14.84 27.42
CA GLY A 322 43.97 13.78 26.61
C GLY A 322 42.96 12.75 26.07
N GLN A 323 41.70 12.81 26.50
CA GLN A 323 40.61 12.06 25.87
C GLN A 323 40.03 12.79 24.66
N GLN A 324 39.34 12.04 23.80
CA GLN A 324 38.46 12.63 22.79
C GLN A 324 37.06 12.87 23.39
N ALA A 325 36.54 14.07 23.21
CA ALA A 325 35.13 14.36 23.45
C ALA A 325 34.33 14.17 22.17
N GLU A 326 33.12 13.61 22.28
CA GLU A 326 32.25 13.34 21.14
C GLU A 326 30.89 14.05 21.30
N PHE A 327 30.43 14.69 20.23
CA PHE A 327 29.12 15.33 20.14
C PHE A 327 28.39 14.80 18.91
N LEU A 328 27.24 14.20 19.13
CA LEU A 328 26.46 13.52 18.11
C LEU A 328 25.43 14.46 17.49
N PHE A 329 25.28 14.40 16.17
CA PHE A 329 24.25 15.12 15.43
C PHE A 329 23.28 14.16 14.77
N LYS A 330 22.02 14.58 14.69
CA LYS A 330 20.98 13.94 13.90
C LYS A 330 20.61 14.87 12.76
N SER A 331 20.54 14.32 11.55
CA SER A 331 20.16 15.05 10.36
C SER A 331 18.91 14.45 9.73
N THR A 332 18.00 15.31 9.30
CA THR A 332 16.74 14.95 8.65
C THR A 332 16.57 15.77 7.39
N PHE A 333 16.23 15.09 6.29
CA PHE A 333 15.99 15.69 4.98
C PHE A 333 14.49 15.55 4.69
N LEU A 334 13.82 16.67 4.44
CA LEU A 334 12.36 16.73 4.27
C LEU A 334 12.00 17.15 2.85
N ASN A 335 10.79 16.76 2.42
CA ASN A 335 10.17 17.24 1.18
C ASN A 335 11.05 16.98 -0.06
N GLY A 336 11.75 15.84 -0.11
CA GLY A 336 12.62 15.45 -1.22
C GLY A 336 13.89 16.31 -1.36
N PHE A 337 14.30 17.01 -0.29
CA PHE A 337 15.56 17.77 -0.29
C PHE A 337 16.74 16.87 -0.66
N THR A 338 17.53 17.32 -1.63
CA THR A 338 18.82 16.73 -1.98
C THR A 338 19.85 17.85 -2.08
N THR A 339 21.10 17.52 -1.80
CA THR A 339 22.21 18.48 -1.85
C THR A 339 23.36 17.85 -2.64
N THR A 340 23.91 18.60 -3.59
CA THR A 340 25.03 18.14 -4.42
C THR A 340 26.34 18.20 -3.65
N ASP A 341 26.59 19.36 -3.03
CA ASP A 341 27.83 19.63 -2.29
C ASP A 341 27.76 19.11 -0.84
N GLY A 342 26.56 18.94 -0.30
CA GLY A 342 26.34 18.51 1.09
C GLY A 342 26.27 19.67 2.08
N ILE A 343 25.73 19.39 3.27
CA ILE A 343 25.62 20.36 4.36
C ILE A 343 26.88 20.30 5.23
N GLY A 344 27.63 21.40 5.28
CA GLY A 344 28.78 21.58 6.17
C GLY A 344 28.36 21.82 7.62
N LEU A 345 29.28 21.59 8.56
CA LEU A 345 29.14 22.00 9.97
C LEU A 345 30.35 22.85 10.38
N GLN A 346 30.10 23.89 11.18
CA GLN A 346 31.15 24.81 11.65
C GLN A 346 30.92 25.21 13.10
N LEU A 347 32.04 25.40 13.82
CA LEU A 347 32.05 26.01 15.16
C LEU A 347 32.06 27.55 15.06
N ARG A 348 31.33 28.21 15.96
CA ARG A 348 31.28 29.67 16.14
C ARG A 348 31.28 30.04 17.62
N GLY A 349 31.48 31.33 17.90
CA GLY A 349 31.54 31.86 19.27
C GLY A 349 32.94 31.79 19.88
N ASP A 350 33.01 32.09 21.18
CA ASP A 350 34.25 32.47 21.86
C ASP A 350 35.30 31.34 21.90
N ALA A 351 34.88 30.10 22.17
CA ALA A 351 35.82 28.97 22.23
C ALA A 351 36.16 28.38 20.84
N ALA A 352 35.50 28.80 19.76
CA ALA A 352 35.67 28.19 18.44
C ALA A 352 37.10 28.30 17.91
N SER A 353 37.80 29.40 18.20
CA SER A 353 39.21 29.60 17.80
C SER A 353 40.15 28.64 18.55
N THR A 354 39.93 28.43 19.84
CA THR A 354 40.72 27.51 20.68
C THR A 354 40.50 26.05 20.31
N LEU A 355 39.27 25.69 19.93
CA LEU A 355 38.91 24.34 19.49
C LEU A 355 39.26 24.09 18.02
N SER A 356 39.55 25.15 17.26
CA SER A 356 39.96 25.06 15.86
C SER A 356 41.25 24.26 15.72
N GLY A 357 41.24 23.25 14.83
CA GLY A 357 42.37 22.32 14.67
C GLY A 357 42.41 21.14 15.64
N LYS A 358 41.55 21.15 16.68
CA LYS A 358 41.30 20.00 17.58
C LYS A 358 39.95 19.33 17.32
N ALA A 359 39.01 20.10 16.77
CA ALA A 359 37.70 19.65 16.36
C ALA A 359 37.73 19.03 14.95
N ALA A 360 37.19 17.81 14.82
CA ALA A 360 37.02 17.11 13.56
C ALA A 360 35.57 16.64 13.41
N PHE A 361 34.92 17.07 12.34
CA PHE A 361 33.60 16.58 11.97
C PHE A 361 33.73 15.35 11.06
N THR A 362 33.08 14.26 11.44
CA THR A 362 33.00 13.02 10.65
C THR A 362 31.59 12.86 10.09
N LEU A 363 31.56 12.45 8.81
CA LEU A 363 30.41 12.47 7.89
C LEU A 363 29.92 13.87 7.51
N VAL A 364 30.86 14.80 7.34
CA VAL A 364 30.60 16.14 6.77
C VAL A 364 31.36 16.26 5.44
N PRO A 365 30.73 16.74 4.35
CA PRO A 365 29.40 17.34 4.32
C PRO A 365 28.27 16.29 4.32
N ILE A 366 27.18 16.58 5.03
CA ILE A 366 26.03 15.69 5.23
C ILE A 366 25.18 15.71 3.96
N LYS A 367 24.91 14.54 3.37
CA LYS A 367 24.17 14.42 2.08
C LYS A 367 22.82 13.72 2.18
N SER A 368 22.51 13.13 3.32
CA SER A 368 21.31 12.33 3.54
C SER A 368 20.95 12.30 5.02
N ALA A 369 19.72 11.87 5.33
CA ALA A 369 19.28 11.67 6.70
C ALA A 369 20.12 10.60 7.41
N GLY A 370 20.37 10.78 8.70
CA GLY A 370 21.27 9.94 9.48
C GLY A 370 21.99 10.76 10.54
N GLY A 371 23.24 10.41 10.83
CA GLY A 371 24.01 11.11 11.87
C GLY A 371 25.34 11.67 11.38
N ALA A 372 25.87 12.61 12.13
CA ALA A 372 27.25 13.08 12.00
C ALA A 372 27.87 13.16 13.39
N LEU A 373 29.20 13.23 13.46
CA LEU A 373 29.93 13.26 14.73
C LEU A 373 30.92 14.41 14.73
N LEU A 374 30.97 15.15 15.83
CA LEU A 374 32.07 16.06 16.14
C LEU A 374 32.94 15.42 17.20
N ARG A 375 34.22 15.24 16.89
CA ARG A 375 35.23 14.78 17.83
C ARG A 375 36.15 15.94 18.18
N ILE A 376 36.47 16.12 19.44
CA ILE A 376 37.40 17.15 19.92
C ILE A 376 38.54 16.46 20.67
N ASP A 377 39.75 16.56 20.13
CA ASP A 377 40.97 16.12 20.82
C ASP A 377 41.33 17.10 21.94
N THR A 378 41.23 16.65 23.20
CA THR A 378 41.51 17.50 24.36
C THR A 378 42.98 17.49 24.79
N THR A 379 43.86 16.80 24.06
CA THR A 379 45.29 16.79 24.36
C THR A 379 45.84 18.20 24.39
N GLY A 380 46.43 18.61 25.52
CA GLY A 380 47.00 19.93 25.72
C GLY A 380 45.99 21.08 25.89
N LEU A 381 44.67 20.80 25.98
CA LEU A 381 43.70 21.81 26.39
C LEU A 381 43.74 22.00 27.91
N PRO A 382 43.88 23.23 28.42
CA PRO A 382 43.76 23.50 29.85
C PRO A 382 42.43 23.00 30.43
N ALA A 383 42.43 22.62 31.71
CA ALA A 383 41.21 22.31 32.45
C ALA A 383 40.31 23.56 32.51
N ALA A 384 39.17 23.52 31.82
CA ALA A 384 38.21 24.62 31.69
C ALA A 384 36.93 24.12 31.01
N THR A 385 35.89 24.97 31.03
CA THR A 385 34.69 24.79 30.21
C THR A 385 34.85 25.55 28.89
N TYR A 386 34.61 24.88 27.78
CA TYR A 386 34.64 25.42 26.43
C TYR A 386 33.22 25.37 25.85
N THR A 387 32.67 26.53 25.54
CA THR A 387 31.33 26.67 24.94
C THR A 387 31.46 27.22 23.53
N ALA A 388 30.85 26.54 22.56
CA ALA A 388 30.86 26.95 21.16
C ALA A 388 29.51 26.68 20.49
N ASP A 389 29.08 27.63 19.66
CA ASP A 389 27.90 27.46 18.83
C ASP A 389 28.23 26.63 17.60
N ILE A 390 27.24 25.88 17.12
CA ILE A 390 27.34 25.06 15.93
C ILE A 390 26.33 25.57 14.92
N VAL A 391 26.81 25.73 13.69
CA VAL A 391 25.97 26.09 12.55
C VAL A 391 26.12 25.08 11.43
N ALA A 392 25.01 24.79 10.76
CA ALA A 392 24.97 24.06 9.51
C ALA A 392 25.10 25.05 8.34
N VAL A 393 25.93 24.71 7.36
CA VAL A 393 26.27 25.57 6.23
C VAL A 393 25.91 24.87 4.92
N ASN A 394 25.02 25.48 4.14
CA ASN A 394 24.62 24.99 2.83
C ASN A 394 24.82 26.11 1.80
N GLY A 395 25.97 26.11 1.09
CA GLY A 395 26.36 27.25 0.26
C GLY A 395 26.52 28.53 1.09
N SER A 396 25.72 29.56 0.82
CA SER A 396 25.69 30.80 1.59
C SER A 396 24.72 30.79 2.78
N GLU A 397 23.86 29.77 2.88
CA GLU A 397 22.88 29.64 3.97
C GLU A 397 23.56 29.12 5.24
N ILE A 398 23.27 29.76 6.38
CA ILE A 398 23.80 29.40 7.70
C ILE A 398 22.61 29.18 8.63
N VAL A 399 22.46 27.95 9.13
CA VAL A 399 21.37 27.54 10.01
C VAL A 399 21.94 27.24 11.41
N PRO A 400 21.45 27.87 12.48
CA PRO A 400 21.83 27.51 13.84
C PRO A 400 21.44 26.06 14.16
N VAL A 401 22.35 25.29 14.75
CA VAL A 401 22.12 23.90 15.15
C VAL A 401 21.95 23.80 16.66
N GLY A 402 22.84 24.43 17.41
CA GLY A 402 22.84 24.41 18.88
C GLY A 402 24.20 24.81 19.45
N THR A 403 24.30 24.82 20.77
CA THR A 403 25.52 25.17 21.49
C THR A 403 26.04 23.94 22.23
N LEU A 404 27.32 23.62 22.05
CA LEU A 404 28.00 22.56 22.78
C LEU A 404 28.63 23.10 24.06
N ASN A 405 28.68 22.25 25.09
CA ASN A 405 29.42 22.51 26.32
C ASN A 405 30.45 21.39 26.58
N LEU A 406 31.73 21.69 26.44
CA LEU A 406 32.82 20.75 26.73
C LEU A 406 33.51 21.13 28.04
N GLN A 407 33.43 20.28 29.05
CA GLN A 407 34.21 20.42 30.28
C GLN A 407 35.45 19.53 30.20
N VAL A 408 36.63 20.15 30.15
CA VAL A 408 37.92 19.45 30.26
C VAL A 408 38.42 19.61 31.69
N VAL A 409 38.82 18.50 32.31
CA VAL A 409 39.43 18.51 33.65
C VAL A 409 40.70 17.64 33.67
N THR A 410 41.61 17.93 34.59
CA THR A 410 42.70 17.00 34.94
C THR A 410 42.27 16.14 36.11
N VAL A 411 42.99 15.06 36.38
CA VAL A 411 42.73 14.17 37.51
C VAL A 411 43.47 14.67 38.74
N SER A 412 42.75 14.83 39.85
CA SER A 412 43.34 15.22 41.14
C SER A 412 43.69 13.99 41.98
N ASN A 413 42.90 12.91 41.87
CA ASN A 413 43.11 11.68 42.63
C ASN A 413 42.45 10.46 41.97
N ILE A 414 42.99 9.27 42.23
CA ILE A 414 42.42 7.99 41.84
C ILE A 414 42.36 7.13 43.11
N LYS A 415 41.21 6.51 43.38
CA LYS A 415 41.03 5.58 44.51
C LYS A 415 40.69 4.20 44.01
N PHE A 416 41.27 3.18 44.62
CA PHE A 416 40.76 1.82 44.50
C PHE A 416 39.74 1.55 45.60
N TYR A 417 38.71 0.77 45.29
CA TYR A 417 37.73 0.34 46.29
C TYR A 417 37.15 -1.03 45.95
N GLU A 418 36.55 -1.66 46.95
CA GLU A 418 35.76 -2.88 46.81
C GLU A 418 34.33 -2.63 47.27
N MET A 419 33.39 -3.38 46.68
CA MET A 419 32.01 -3.46 47.15
C MET A 419 31.85 -4.74 47.97
N ILE A 420 31.56 -4.57 49.26
CA ILE A 420 31.25 -5.69 50.16
C ILE A 420 29.74 -5.84 50.22
N TYR A 421 29.25 -6.91 49.60
CA TYR A 421 27.85 -7.31 49.68
C TYR A 421 27.60 -8.05 50.99
N ASP A 422 26.66 -7.54 51.80
CA ASP A 422 26.16 -8.26 52.97
C ASP A 422 24.93 -9.10 52.55
N PRO A 423 25.05 -10.44 52.50
CA PRO A 423 23.97 -11.32 52.06
C PRO A 423 22.81 -11.39 53.06
N VAL A 424 22.96 -10.86 54.28
CA VAL A 424 21.90 -10.81 55.29
C VAL A 424 21.03 -9.57 55.11
N THR A 425 21.66 -8.42 54.85
CA THR A 425 20.95 -7.15 54.70
C THR A 425 20.63 -6.80 53.24
N TYR A 426 21.19 -7.52 52.27
CA TYR A 426 21.12 -7.21 50.84
C TYR A 426 21.67 -5.80 50.51
N VAL A 427 22.53 -5.26 51.38
CA VAL A 427 23.17 -3.95 51.21
C VAL A 427 24.61 -4.14 50.77
N SER A 428 25.03 -3.39 49.75
CA SER A 428 26.44 -3.29 49.36
C SER A 428 27.08 -2.08 50.04
N SER A 429 28.23 -2.28 50.66
CA SER A 429 29.02 -1.21 51.30
C SER A 429 30.36 -1.05 50.59
N ARG A 430 30.78 0.21 50.40
CA ARG A 430 32.04 0.54 49.74
C ARG A 430 33.19 0.62 50.75
N VAL A 431 34.34 0.02 50.41
CA VAL A 431 35.58 0.12 51.17
C VAL A 431 36.71 0.59 50.28
N ASP A 432 37.25 1.78 50.53
CA ASP A 432 38.43 2.31 49.84
C ASP A 432 39.69 1.52 50.25
N LEU A 433 40.56 1.22 49.28
CA LEU A 433 41.75 0.39 49.43
C LEU A 433 43.03 1.20 49.30
N THR A 434 43.96 0.98 50.24
CA THR A 434 45.35 1.46 50.16
C THR A 434 46.36 0.33 49.95
N SER A 435 45.93 -0.91 50.24
CA SER A 435 46.62 -2.16 49.91
C SER A 435 45.58 -3.29 49.85
N LYS A 436 45.92 -4.41 49.22
CA LYS A 436 45.06 -5.60 49.14
C LYS A 436 45.86 -6.86 49.41
N THR A 437 45.40 -7.67 50.36
CA THR A 437 45.85 -9.06 50.51
C THR A 437 44.79 -9.99 49.94
N VAL A 438 45.21 -10.90 49.06
CA VAL A 438 44.36 -11.88 48.40
C VAL A 438 44.74 -13.27 48.88
N SER A 439 43.78 -14.02 49.42
CA SER A 439 43.99 -15.36 49.98
C SER A 439 43.42 -16.50 49.13
N LEU A 440 42.82 -16.19 47.97
CA LEU A 440 42.26 -17.16 47.02
C LEU A 440 42.80 -16.89 45.62
N GLN A 441 43.06 -17.96 44.86
CA GLN A 441 43.33 -17.86 43.42
C GLN A 441 41.98 -17.74 42.71
N ASP A 442 41.47 -16.52 42.49
CA ASP A 442 40.16 -16.28 41.86
C ASP A 442 40.06 -14.86 41.28
N GLN A 443 38.89 -14.50 40.74
CA GLN A 443 38.56 -13.15 40.29
C GLN A 443 38.59 -12.16 41.45
N LEU A 444 39.14 -10.97 41.18
CA LEU A 444 39.20 -9.85 42.09
C LEU A 444 38.21 -8.78 41.62
N LEU A 445 37.29 -8.37 42.50
CA LEU A 445 36.30 -7.33 42.23
C LEU A 445 36.80 -5.97 42.76
N ILE A 446 37.89 -5.49 42.19
CA ILE A 446 38.49 -4.20 42.54
C ILE A 446 38.05 -3.15 41.52
N TYR A 447 37.52 -2.04 42.01
CA TYR A 447 37.03 -0.92 41.21
C TYR A 447 37.91 0.31 41.40
N THR A 448 37.87 1.25 40.44
CA THR A 448 38.53 2.54 40.56
C THR A 448 37.53 3.68 40.52
N GLU A 449 37.72 4.66 41.40
CA GLU A 449 37.07 5.96 41.34
C GLU A 449 38.08 7.02 40.90
N VAL A 450 37.73 7.82 39.89
CA VAL A 450 38.56 8.93 39.41
C VAL A 450 37.92 10.24 39.85
N ILE A 451 38.71 11.10 40.49
CA ILE A 451 38.29 12.40 40.99
C ILE A 451 38.96 13.48 40.12
N GLY A 452 38.15 14.36 39.54
CA GLY A 452 38.62 15.48 38.73
C GLY A 452 39.22 16.61 39.56
N SER A 453 39.88 17.54 38.89
CA SER A 453 40.36 18.81 39.47
C SER A 453 39.25 19.72 39.97
N ASP A 454 38.00 19.40 39.67
CA ASP A 454 36.80 20.06 40.17
C ASP A 454 36.19 19.36 41.40
N ASP A 455 36.92 18.41 42.01
CA ASP A 455 36.52 17.58 43.15
C ASP A 455 35.28 16.71 42.90
N LEU A 456 34.85 16.59 41.64
CA LEU A 456 33.74 15.72 41.25
C LEU A 456 34.24 14.37 40.77
N VAL A 457 33.51 13.32 41.14
CA VAL A 457 33.74 11.96 40.68
C VAL A 457 33.34 11.84 39.22
N PHE A 458 34.19 11.20 38.41
CA PHE A 458 33.80 10.72 37.09
C PHE A 458 32.93 9.48 37.25
N SER A 459 31.60 9.67 37.21
CA SER A 459 30.63 8.59 37.17
C SER A 459 30.57 7.99 35.76
N GLY A 460 31.05 6.77 35.60
CA GLY A 460 30.98 5.98 34.36
C GLY A 460 31.54 4.58 34.60
N GLU A 461 31.28 3.63 33.70
CA GLU A 461 31.94 2.32 33.76
C GLU A 461 33.47 2.50 33.67
N LEU A 462 34.26 1.56 34.21
CA LEU A 462 35.74 1.66 34.24
C LEU A 462 36.37 1.91 32.85
N GLY A 463 35.65 1.62 31.76
CA GLY A 463 36.05 1.93 30.39
C GLY A 463 35.81 3.36 29.91
N GLU A 464 34.90 4.12 30.54
CA GLU A 464 34.51 5.48 30.14
C GLU A 464 35.40 6.56 30.77
N SER A 465 35.93 6.30 31.96
CA SER A 465 36.97 7.14 32.60
C SER A 465 38.33 7.04 31.90
N GLY A 466 38.49 6.15 30.91
CA GLY A 466 39.73 5.94 30.18
C GLY A 466 40.88 5.41 31.06
N VAL A 467 40.56 4.88 32.25
CA VAL A 467 41.55 4.31 33.17
C VAL A 467 42.08 3.00 32.59
N ILE A 468 43.41 2.90 32.54
CA ILE A 468 44.11 1.69 32.15
C ILE A 468 44.68 1.04 33.41
N LEU A 469 44.28 -0.20 33.66
CA LEU A 469 44.87 -1.04 34.70
C LEU A 469 46.08 -1.79 34.15
N SER A 470 47.16 -1.81 34.92
CA SER A 470 48.38 -2.54 34.59
C SER A 470 49.05 -3.11 35.83
N GLU A 471 49.80 -4.19 35.66
CA GLU A 471 50.64 -4.76 36.71
C GLU A 471 52.05 -4.15 36.64
N VAL A 472 52.61 -3.78 37.80
CA VAL A 472 53.93 -3.16 37.90
C VAL A 472 54.78 -3.87 38.98
N PRO A 473 55.97 -4.40 38.64
CA PRO A 473 56.50 -4.56 37.29
C PRO A 473 55.71 -5.61 36.51
N ALA A 474 55.54 -5.42 35.21
CA ALA A 474 54.91 -6.43 34.37
C ALA A 474 55.75 -7.72 34.39
N SER A 475 55.30 -8.72 35.15
CA SER A 475 55.85 -10.08 35.07
C SER A 475 55.42 -10.71 33.75
N GLY A 476 56.32 -11.50 33.12
CA GLY A 476 56.17 -12.02 31.75
C GLY A 476 54.95 -12.91 31.49
N ASN A 477 55.14 -14.06 30.83
CA ASN A 477 54.01 -14.89 30.34
C ASN A 477 53.04 -15.43 31.42
N TYR A 478 53.33 -15.26 32.71
CA TYR A 478 52.48 -15.64 33.84
C TYR A 478 52.44 -14.51 34.88
N PRO A 479 51.48 -13.58 34.80
CA PRO A 479 51.38 -12.48 35.73
C PRO A 479 50.93 -12.93 37.13
N ILE A 480 51.32 -12.21 38.20
CA ILE A 480 50.70 -12.40 39.53
C ILE A 480 49.22 -11.98 39.45
N LEU A 481 48.93 -10.91 38.71
CA LEU A 481 47.58 -10.42 38.41
C LEU A 481 47.24 -10.53 36.92
N GLY A 482 46.29 -11.41 36.58
CA GLY A 482 45.72 -11.46 35.24
C GLY A 482 44.77 -10.29 35.02
N ILE A 483 45.19 -9.29 34.22
CA ILE A 483 44.38 -8.12 33.85
C ILE A 483 43.93 -8.29 32.41
N TYR A 484 42.63 -8.54 32.20
CA TYR A 484 42.07 -8.82 30.88
C TYR A 484 41.05 -7.76 30.48
N LYS A 485 41.32 -7.05 29.39
CA LYS A 485 40.41 -6.02 28.87
C LYS A 485 39.16 -6.67 28.28
N ARG A 486 37.98 -6.36 28.80
CA ARG A 486 36.66 -6.70 28.22
C ARG A 486 35.90 -5.45 27.77
N PHE A 487 34.70 -5.67 27.24
CA PHE A 487 33.83 -4.60 26.77
C PHE A 487 33.37 -3.68 27.92
N TRP A 488 32.86 -4.25 29.01
CA TRP A 488 32.34 -3.57 30.20
C TRP A 488 33.40 -3.08 31.21
N GLY A 489 34.68 -3.34 30.94
CA GLY A 489 35.79 -3.02 31.85
C GLY A 489 36.86 -4.10 31.86
N PRO A 490 37.94 -3.91 32.64
CA PRO A 490 38.93 -4.96 32.86
C PRO A 490 38.42 -6.01 33.87
N ASP A 491 38.64 -7.29 33.58
CA ASP A 491 38.56 -8.35 34.58
C ASP A 491 39.92 -8.58 35.20
N LEU A 492 39.95 -8.72 36.53
CA LEU A 492 41.15 -8.92 37.32
C LEU A 492 41.12 -10.30 37.98
N TYR A 493 42.22 -11.05 37.89
CA TYR A 493 42.36 -12.39 38.50
C TYR A 493 43.67 -12.50 39.26
N ALA A 494 43.63 -13.09 40.46
CA ALA A 494 44.83 -13.52 41.17
C ALA A 494 45.30 -14.88 40.64
N GLN A 495 46.45 -14.90 39.96
CA GLN A 495 46.91 -16.08 39.20
C GLN A 495 48.06 -16.82 39.88
N ALA A 496 48.99 -16.09 40.50
CA ALA A 496 50.18 -16.66 41.16
C ALA A 496 50.45 -15.99 42.50
N ASN A 497 51.10 -16.71 43.43
CA ASN A 497 51.54 -16.14 44.71
C ASN A 497 52.71 -15.18 44.51
N GLY A 498 52.69 -14.06 45.23
CA GLY A 498 53.72 -13.03 45.14
C GLY A 498 53.24 -11.65 45.58
N SER A 499 54.14 -10.67 45.56
CA SER A 499 53.83 -9.26 45.78
C SER A 499 53.99 -8.50 44.47
N THR A 500 53.01 -7.65 44.16
CA THR A 500 52.97 -6.84 42.94
C THR A 500 52.21 -5.54 43.17
N THR A 501 52.18 -4.66 42.19
CA THR A 501 51.43 -3.40 42.22
C THR A 501 50.40 -3.37 41.09
N LEU A 502 49.14 -3.10 41.43
CA LEU A 502 48.09 -2.77 40.46
C LEU A 502 48.07 -1.26 40.25
N ARG A 503 48.48 -0.80 39.07
CA ARG A 503 48.49 0.61 38.68
C ARG A 503 47.25 0.95 37.88
N ALA A 504 46.51 1.95 38.32
CA ALA A 504 45.50 2.65 37.52
C ALA A 504 46.12 3.93 36.95
N MET A 505 46.07 4.11 35.63
CA MET A 505 46.60 5.30 34.95
C MET A 505 45.51 5.94 34.10
N THR A 506 45.35 7.26 34.22
CA THR A 506 44.40 8.07 33.45
C THR A 506 45.06 8.72 32.22
N PRO A 507 44.26 9.19 31.24
CA PRO A 507 44.79 9.75 29.98
C PRO A 507 45.69 10.98 30.12
N ASP A 508 45.52 11.76 31.19
CA ASP A 508 46.38 12.92 31.52
C ASP A 508 47.74 12.52 32.13
N GLY A 509 47.98 11.21 32.31
CA GLY A 509 49.20 10.65 32.87
C GLY A 509 49.18 10.47 34.39
N THR A 510 48.13 10.90 35.08
CA THR A 510 47.98 10.68 36.52
C THR A 510 47.83 9.19 36.80
N PHE A 511 48.47 8.69 37.86
CA PHE A 511 48.37 7.28 38.23
C PHE A 511 48.29 7.09 39.75
N PHE A 512 47.70 5.98 40.17
CA PHE A 512 47.70 5.52 41.55
C PHE A 512 48.04 4.03 41.60
N ASP A 513 48.85 3.68 42.58
CA ASP A 513 49.40 2.33 42.78
C ASP A 513 48.75 1.69 44.00
N LEU A 514 48.11 0.54 43.80
CA LEU A 514 47.64 -0.33 44.86
C LEU A 514 48.64 -1.46 45.06
N SER A 515 49.26 -1.53 46.23
CA SER A 515 50.07 -2.69 46.62
C SER A 515 49.18 -3.91 46.82
N VAL A 516 49.46 -4.98 46.07
CA VAL A 516 48.72 -6.25 46.14
C VAL A 516 49.65 -7.39 46.57
N MET A 517 49.25 -8.12 47.60
CA MET A 517 49.90 -9.34 48.05
C MET A 517 48.97 -10.52 47.79
N VAL A 518 49.36 -11.40 46.87
CA VAL A 518 48.65 -12.65 46.62
C VAL A 518 49.35 -13.75 47.41
N ASN A 519 48.63 -14.33 48.37
CA ASN A 519 49.11 -15.38 49.26
C ASN A 519 47.98 -16.37 49.54
N PHE A 520 47.60 -17.14 48.52
CA PHE A 520 46.69 -18.27 48.67
C PHE A 520 47.47 -19.53 49.09
N PRO A 521 46.87 -20.44 49.87
CA PRO A 521 47.52 -21.69 50.26
C PRO A 521 47.92 -22.51 49.02
N SER A 522 49.22 -22.78 48.85
CA SER A 522 49.78 -23.48 47.68
C SER A 522 50.67 -24.66 48.04
N GLY A 523 50.54 -25.21 49.26
CA GLY A 523 51.20 -26.42 49.70
C GLY A 523 50.64 -27.69 49.03
N ALA A 524 51.29 -28.83 49.26
CA ALA A 524 50.90 -30.11 48.63
C ALA A 524 49.49 -30.60 49.01
N THR A 525 48.91 -30.10 50.11
CA THR A 525 47.57 -30.44 50.61
C THR A 525 46.52 -29.36 50.32
N ASP A 526 46.92 -28.24 49.74
CA ASP A 526 46.05 -27.09 49.50
C ASP A 526 45.39 -27.17 48.12
N SER A 527 44.19 -26.61 47.99
CA SER A 527 43.38 -26.65 46.76
C SER A 527 43.67 -25.43 45.88
N TYR A 528 44.38 -25.60 44.77
CA TYR A 528 44.65 -24.56 43.78
C TYR A 528 44.83 -25.13 42.35
N ILE A 529 44.75 -24.26 41.35
CA ILE A 529 45.08 -24.58 39.95
C ILE A 529 46.59 -24.43 39.78
N SER A 530 47.27 -25.56 39.59
CA SER A 530 48.73 -25.65 39.47
C SER A 530 49.24 -25.35 38.07
N GLY A 531 48.36 -25.40 37.06
CA GLY A 531 48.71 -25.05 35.68
C GLY A 531 47.48 -24.85 34.82
N ILE A 532 47.51 -23.86 33.95
CA ILE A 532 46.53 -23.63 32.88
C ILE A 532 47.25 -23.03 31.68
N GLY A 533 46.87 -23.44 30.47
CA GLY A 533 47.54 -22.93 29.27
C GLY A 533 46.87 -23.30 27.96
N LEU A 534 47.40 -22.69 26.90
CA LEU A 534 47.09 -22.99 25.51
C LEU A 534 48.37 -23.47 24.82
N THR A 535 48.26 -24.45 23.92
CA THR A 535 49.36 -24.89 23.05
C THR A 535 48.84 -25.37 21.69
N ALA A 536 49.74 -25.60 20.74
CA ALA A 536 49.42 -26.24 19.46
C ALA A 536 49.70 -27.75 19.54
N PRO A 537 48.94 -28.60 18.81
CA PRO A 537 49.35 -29.98 18.57
C PRO A 537 50.75 -30.06 17.94
N GLU A 538 51.46 -31.15 18.18
CA GLU A 538 52.76 -31.39 17.56
C GLU A 538 52.66 -31.34 16.02
N GLY A 539 53.54 -30.57 15.38
CA GLY A 539 53.52 -30.34 13.93
C GLY A 539 52.51 -29.31 13.43
N ALA A 540 51.66 -28.73 14.28
CA ALA A 540 50.73 -27.66 13.90
C ALA A 540 51.37 -26.25 14.05
N PRO A 541 50.84 -25.22 13.35
CA PRO A 541 51.33 -23.85 13.51
C PRO A 541 51.20 -23.34 14.95
N PRO A 542 52.16 -22.50 15.42
CA PRO A 542 52.09 -21.88 16.75
C PRO A 542 50.75 -21.21 17.02
N ILE A 543 50.35 -21.18 18.30
CA ILE A 543 49.11 -20.51 18.70
C ILE A 543 49.27 -19.00 18.88
N ASN A 544 50.47 -18.44 18.98
CA ASN A 544 50.62 -17.00 19.16
C ASN A 544 51.16 -16.34 17.87
N PRO A 545 50.36 -15.52 17.16
CA PRO A 545 48.97 -15.15 17.46
C PRO A 545 47.92 -16.16 16.91
N ILE A 546 46.70 -16.12 17.47
CA ILE A 546 45.57 -16.94 16.99
C ILE A 546 44.84 -16.15 15.91
N TYR A 547 45.08 -16.50 14.64
CA TYR A 547 44.36 -15.87 13.54
C TYR A 547 42.88 -16.26 13.52
N ASN A 548 42.02 -15.30 13.19
CA ASN A 548 40.58 -15.47 13.18
C ASN A 548 40.04 -16.40 12.07
N ASN A 549 40.89 -16.83 11.13
CA ASN A 549 40.60 -17.86 10.14
C ASN A 549 41.31 -19.20 10.41
N ARG A 550 41.85 -19.40 11.62
CA ARG A 550 42.61 -20.60 11.99
C ARG A 550 41.73 -21.84 11.92
N THR A 551 42.17 -22.82 11.14
CA THR A 551 41.57 -24.17 11.06
C THR A 551 42.32 -25.21 11.90
N ALA A 552 43.61 -24.97 12.19
CA ALA A 552 44.42 -25.89 12.98
C ALA A 552 43.93 -25.95 14.44
N PRO A 553 43.87 -27.14 15.08
CA PRO A 553 43.40 -27.26 16.46
C PRO A 553 44.25 -26.47 17.46
N ILE A 554 43.63 -26.19 18.60
CA ILE A 554 44.19 -25.55 19.78
C ILE A 554 44.03 -26.54 20.94
N ILE A 555 45.09 -26.76 21.70
CA ILE A 555 45.04 -27.57 22.92
C ILE A 555 44.93 -26.62 24.10
N TRP A 556 43.83 -26.68 24.82
CA TRP A 556 43.73 -26.13 26.17
C TRP A 556 44.02 -27.23 27.18
N TYR A 557 44.71 -26.89 28.26
CA TYR A 557 44.96 -27.81 29.37
C TYR A 557 44.88 -27.09 30.71
N ALA A 558 44.49 -27.83 31.75
CA ALA A 558 44.54 -27.38 33.13
C ALA A 558 44.89 -28.54 34.07
N SER A 559 45.58 -28.23 35.17
CA SER A 559 45.91 -29.13 36.27
C SER A 559 45.62 -28.47 37.61
N GLY A 560 45.05 -29.23 38.53
CA GLY A 560 44.79 -28.81 39.91
C GLY A 560 45.48 -29.75 40.90
N THR A 561 45.67 -29.28 42.13
CA THR A 561 46.11 -30.12 43.26
C THR A 561 44.98 -30.94 43.87
N THR A 562 43.73 -30.54 43.63
CA THR A 562 42.51 -31.31 43.90
C THR A 562 41.74 -31.53 42.60
N ARG A 563 40.67 -32.34 42.65
CA ARG A 563 39.83 -32.59 41.46
C ARG A 563 39.35 -31.28 40.87
N LEU A 564 39.42 -31.16 39.54
CA LEU A 564 38.90 -30.00 38.82
C LEU A 564 37.36 -29.97 38.90
N GLY A 565 36.82 -28.79 39.16
CA GLY A 565 35.40 -28.46 39.22
C GLY A 565 34.88 -27.96 37.88
N LEU A 566 34.38 -26.72 37.84
CA LEU A 566 33.86 -26.10 36.64
C LEU A 566 34.98 -25.81 35.65
N ILE A 567 34.75 -26.18 34.39
CA ILE A 567 35.61 -25.84 33.26
C ILE A 567 34.72 -25.16 32.25
N GLY A 568 35.17 -24.05 31.69
CA GLY A 568 34.40 -23.33 30.70
C GLY A 568 35.16 -22.16 30.09
N TYR A 569 34.42 -21.31 29.40
CA TYR A 569 34.93 -20.07 28.87
C TYR A 569 33.88 -18.99 29.01
N ASP A 570 34.35 -17.74 29.03
CA ASP A 570 33.49 -16.57 29.06
C ASP A 570 34.04 -15.51 28.09
N THR A 571 33.16 -14.93 27.30
CA THR A 571 33.53 -13.98 26.24
C THR A 571 33.40 -12.56 26.74
N ALA A 572 34.10 -11.61 26.13
CA ALA A 572 33.98 -10.20 26.47
C ALA A 572 32.62 -9.56 26.08
N GLY A 573 31.53 -10.32 25.99
CA GLY A 573 30.16 -9.84 25.73
C GLY A 573 29.80 -9.55 24.27
N MET A 574 30.79 -9.42 23.37
CA MET A 574 30.58 -9.04 21.97
C MET A 574 31.35 -9.91 20.96
N MET A 575 31.57 -11.19 21.29
CA MET A 575 32.32 -12.10 20.42
C MET A 575 31.49 -13.36 20.16
N ASN A 576 31.22 -13.64 18.89
CA ASN A 576 30.68 -14.94 18.46
C ASN A 576 31.77 -16.02 18.53
N PHE A 577 31.99 -16.58 19.72
CA PHE A 577 33.03 -17.58 19.96
C PHE A 577 32.50 -19.01 19.78
N GLN A 578 32.08 -19.37 18.57
CA GLN A 578 31.70 -20.76 18.25
C GLN A 578 32.92 -21.67 18.20
N ASN A 579 32.82 -22.85 18.81
CA ASN A 579 33.91 -23.80 18.96
C ASN A 579 33.37 -25.19 19.38
N ASP A 580 34.19 -26.24 19.30
CA ASP A 580 33.89 -27.60 19.81
C ASP A 580 34.64 -27.94 21.12
N PHE A 581 34.92 -26.93 21.96
CA PHE A 581 35.70 -27.08 23.19
C PHE A 581 35.12 -28.12 24.14
N PHE A 582 33.81 -28.09 24.37
CA PHE A 582 33.14 -28.99 25.30
C PHE A 582 33.00 -30.41 24.75
N ASP A 583 32.81 -30.56 23.43
CA ASP A 583 32.70 -31.87 22.77
C ASP A 583 33.99 -32.68 22.86
N LYS A 584 35.13 -31.98 22.97
CA LYS A 584 36.47 -32.56 23.00
C LYS A 584 37.15 -32.45 24.37
N LEU A 585 36.39 -32.10 25.41
CA LEU A 585 36.90 -32.01 26.78
C LEU A 585 37.15 -33.42 27.34
N ASN A 586 38.40 -33.69 27.69
CA ASN A 586 38.84 -34.94 28.30
C ASN A 586 39.42 -34.69 29.69
N ARG A 587 39.00 -35.48 30.69
CA ARG A 587 39.47 -35.41 32.08
C ARG A 587 40.28 -36.67 32.42
N SER A 588 41.34 -36.53 33.20
CA SER A 588 42.08 -37.68 33.74
C SER A 588 41.21 -38.50 34.69
N GLN A 589 41.53 -39.79 34.87
CA GLN A 589 40.77 -40.69 35.74
C GLN A 589 40.72 -40.22 37.22
N ASP A 590 41.82 -39.62 37.70
CA ASP A 590 41.90 -39.04 39.03
C ASP A 590 41.13 -37.70 39.15
N GLY A 591 40.77 -37.08 38.02
CA GLY A 591 40.12 -35.78 37.91
C GLY A 591 41.02 -34.58 38.19
N LEU A 592 42.35 -34.78 38.35
CA LEU A 592 43.30 -33.71 38.67
C LEU A 592 43.74 -32.90 37.44
N SER A 593 43.52 -33.41 36.23
CA SER A 593 43.87 -32.73 34.99
C SER A 593 42.76 -32.84 33.95
N ALA A 594 42.70 -31.85 33.07
CA ALA A 594 41.80 -31.83 31.93
C ALA A 594 42.50 -31.22 30.72
N SER A 595 42.09 -31.65 29.53
CA SER A 595 42.53 -31.05 28.27
C SER A 595 41.38 -31.04 27.26
N SER A 596 41.39 -30.09 26.33
CA SER A 596 40.51 -30.09 25.18
C SER A 596 41.32 -29.73 23.93
N THR A 597 41.25 -30.56 22.89
CA THR A 597 41.89 -30.31 21.60
C THR A 597 40.84 -29.83 20.61
N PHE A 598 40.54 -28.55 20.64
CA PHE A 598 39.37 -27.97 19.98
C PHE A 598 39.75 -27.09 18.78
N THR A 599 38.76 -26.72 18.00
CA THR A 599 38.85 -25.89 16.81
C THR A 599 37.87 -24.72 16.92
N LEU A 600 38.24 -23.58 16.35
CA LEU A 600 37.31 -22.48 16.18
C LEU A 600 36.31 -22.81 15.06
N GLN A 601 35.05 -22.47 15.28
CA GLN A 601 33.96 -22.67 14.33
C GLN A 601 33.45 -21.32 13.79
N ASN A 602 32.65 -21.38 12.72
CA ASN A 602 32.15 -20.20 11.99
C ASN A 602 33.26 -19.26 11.51
N LEU A 603 34.17 -19.78 10.67
CA LEU A 603 35.30 -19.00 10.18
C LEU A 603 34.87 -17.95 9.14
N PRO A 604 35.32 -16.69 9.26
CA PRO A 604 36.20 -16.17 10.30
C PRO A 604 35.49 -15.93 11.63
N THR A 605 36.10 -16.36 12.73
CA THR A 605 35.66 -16.05 14.09
C THR A 605 35.80 -14.55 14.35
N ASP A 606 34.97 -13.99 15.23
CA ASP A 606 35.05 -12.58 15.63
C ASP A 606 36.43 -12.24 16.24
N ILE A 607 36.85 -10.99 16.10
CA ILE A 607 38.09 -10.49 16.73
C ILE A 607 37.77 -10.03 18.14
N GLY A 608 38.34 -10.72 19.13
CA GLY A 608 38.08 -10.46 20.54
C GLY A 608 38.87 -11.38 21.46
N THR A 609 38.54 -11.36 22.75
CA THR A 609 39.16 -12.21 23.77
C THR A 609 38.09 -13.07 24.45
N ALA A 610 38.30 -14.38 24.46
CA ALA A 610 37.60 -15.34 25.32
C ALA A 610 38.51 -15.76 26.48
N LEU A 611 38.00 -15.76 27.71
CA LEU A 611 38.74 -16.25 28.88
C LEU A 611 38.33 -17.69 29.16
N LEU A 612 39.23 -18.63 28.89
CA LEU A 612 39.03 -20.04 29.23
C LEU A 612 39.46 -20.27 30.68
N TYR A 613 38.66 -20.97 31.46
CA TYR A 613 38.89 -21.13 32.90
C TYR A 613 38.72 -22.57 33.37
N ALA A 614 39.38 -22.86 34.49
CA ALA A 614 39.15 -24.05 35.31
C ALA A 614 39.07 -23.65 36.77
N SER A 615 38.18 -24.29 37.52
CA SER A 615 38.11 -24.21 38.98
C SER A 615 38.47 -25.53 39.63
N THR A 616 38.77 -25.53 40.92
CA THR A 616 38.77 -26.74 41.76
C THR A 616 37.33 -27.14 42.10
N ASN A 617 37.10 -28.42 42.40
CA ASN A 617 35.76 -28.96 42.66
C ASN A 617 35.18 -28.51 44.01
N ASP A 618 36.04 -28.10 44.95
CA ASP A 618 35.63 -27.47 46.20
C ASP A 618 35.36 -25.96 46.05
N GLY A 619 35.51 -25.40 44.85
CA GLY A 619 35.26 -23.99 44.55
C GLY A 619 36.26 -23.02 45.16
N LYS A 620 37.39 -23.50 45.70
CA LYS A 620 38.37 -22.65 46.41
C LYS A 620 39.38 -21.95 45.50
N ALA A 621 39.51 -22.40 44.25
CA ALA A 621 40.40 -21.77 43.29
C ALA A 621 39.81 -21.79 41.87
N LYS A 622 40.09 -20.75 41.10
CA LYS A 622 39.76 -20.55 39.70
C LYS A 622 40.91 -19.78 39.02
N ALA A 623 41.45 -20.36 37.94
CA ALA A 623 42.42 -19.70 37.09
C ALA A 623 41.89 -19.57 35.66
N VAL A 624 42.37 -18.55 34.94
CA VAL A 624 41.93 -18.25 33.58
C VAL A 624 43.11 -18.02 32.64
N ILE A 625 42.95 -18.38 31.36
CA ILE A 625 43.89 -18.11 30.27
C ILE A 625 43.14 -17.40 29.12
N PRO A 626 43.67 -16.29 28.58
CA PRO A 626 43.03 -15.59 27.49
C PRO A 626 43.31 -16.28 26.15
N LEU A 627 42.28 -16.35 25.32
CA LEU A 627 42.35 -16.66 23.90
C LEU A 627 41.94 -15.42 23.13
N THR A 628 42.92 -14.70 22.58
CA THR A 628 42.70 -13.50 21.79
C THR A 628 42.87 -13.81 20.31
N THR A 629 41.81 -13.61 19.53
CA THR A 629 41.86 -13.73 18.08
C THR A 629 42.36 -12.43 17.44
N VAL A 630 43.16 -12.54 16.39
CA VAL A 630 43.64 -11.40 15.61
C VAL A 630 43.33 -11.58 14.12
N ASN A 631 43.41 -10.50 13.36
CA ASN A 631 43.15 -10.53 11.94
C ASN A 631 44.14 -11.43 11.17
N ALA A 632 43.62 -12.26 10.27
CA ALA A 632 44.44 -13.14 9.44
C ALA A 632 45.40 -12.35 8.51
N PRO A 633 46.63 -12.86 8.30
CA PRO A 633 47.59 -12.21 7.41
C PRO A 633 47.06 -12.21 5.97
N GLY A 634 47.40 -11.17 5.21
CA GLY A 634 46.94 -11.02 3.81
C GLY A 634 45.52 -10.48 3.65
N THR A 635 44.81 -10.21 4.74
CA THR A 635 43.41 -9.71 4.72
C THR A 635 43.29 -8.35 5.39
N GLY A 636 42.22 -7.61 5.08
CA GLY A 636 41.88 -6.34 5.73
C GLY A 636 41.08 -6.51 7.01
N LEU A 637 41.09 -5.47 7.84
CA LEU A 637 40.33 -5.34 9.08
C LEU A 637 39.42 -4.10 9.01
N LEU A 638 38.13 -4.25 9.25
CA LEU A 638 37.21 -3.13 9.46
C LEU A 638 37.10 -2.83 10.95
N SER A 639 37.29 -1.56 11.31
CA SER A 639 37.05 -1.00 12.63
C SER A 639 35.96 0.05 12.49
N PHE A 640 34.76 -0.25 12.99
CA PHE A 640 33.61 0.65 12.84
C PHE A 640 32.91 0.89 14.17
N TYR A 641 32.15 1.97 14.24
CA TYR A 641 31.40 2.39 15.42
C TYR A 641 29.90 2.38 15.12
N ILE A 642 29.11 2.04 16.14
CA ILE A 642 27.66 2.15 16.10
C ILE A 642 27.30 3.26 17.10
N LYS A 643 26.61 4.29 16.63
CA LYS A 643 26.18 5.43 17.44
C LYS A 643 24.66 5.54 17.40
N SER A 644 24.03 5.44 18.56
CA SER A 644 22.57 5.57 18.64
C SER A 644 22.12 7.03 18.54
N LEU A 645 21.23 7.31 17.59
CA LEU A 645 20.49 8.57 17.46
C LEU A 645 19.18 8.57 18.25
N ASP A 646 18.77 7.41 18.80
CA ASP A 646 17.51 7.24 19.52
C ASP A 646 17.69 6.24 20.68
N PRO A 647 17.43 6.63 21.94
CA PRO A 647 17.59 5.75 23.10
C PRO A 647 16.76 4.47 23.04
N ASN A 648 15.70 4.40 22.23
CA ASN A 648 14.86 3.21 22.08
C ASN A 648 15.37 2.24 20.99
N ALA A 649 16.36 2.62 20.19
CA ALA A 649 16.88 1.81 19.10
C ALA A 649 17.86 0.75 19.62
N PHE A 650 17.35 -0.44 19.99
CA PHE A 650 18.16 -1.50 20.60
C PHE A 650 18.32 -2.74 19.71
N ALA A 651 19.57 -3.19 19.49
CA ALA A 651 19.94 -4.46 18.86
C ALA A 651 21.34 -4.93 19.35
N GLU A 652 21.51 -6.25 19.50
CA GLU A 652 22.75 -6.91 19.97
C GLU A 652 23.50 -7.71 18.88
N ILE A 653 22.80 -8.00 17.78
CA ILE A 653 23.32 -8.77 16.66
C ILE A 653 23.13 -7.93 15.41
N PHE A 654 24.18 -7.84 14.60
CA PHE A 654 24.17 -7.14 13.33
C PHE A 654 24.77 -8.04 12.25
N LYS A 655 24.35 -7.82 11.01
CA LYS A 655 24.93 -8.43 9.83
C LYS A 655 25.44 -7.33 8.92
N ILE A 656 26.68 -7.49 8.47
CA ILE A 656 27.36 -6.57 7.56
C ILE A 656 27.48 -7.25 6.21
N TYR A 657 27.00 -6.57 5.18
CA TYR A 657 27.05 -7.03 3.80
C TYR A 657 28.10 -6.23 3.03
N PHE A 658 28.96 -6.93 2.30
CA PHE A 658 30.01 -6.34 1.48
C PHE A 658 29.65 -6.51 0.01
N TYR A 659 29.31 -5.41 -0.65
CA TYR A 659 28.99 -5.36 -2.08
C TYR A 659 30.21 -4.87 -2.85
N GLY A 660 30.50 -5.45 -4.02
CA GLY A 660 31.61 -4.99 -4.87
C GLY A 660 31.38 -3.55 -5.33
N ALA A 661 32.38 -2.68 -5.15
CA ALA A 661 32.22 -1.26 -5.47
C ALA A 661 31.95 -0.99 -6.97
N SER A 662 32.44 -1.85 -7.87
CA SER A 662 32.31 -1.69 -9.32
C SER A 662 31.04 -2.29 -9.91
N ASP A 663 30.54 -3.38 -9.33
CA ASP A 663 29.42 -4.15 -9.88
C ASP A 663 28.16 -4.13 -9.01
N ASN A 664 28.25 -3.53 -7.81
CA ASN A 664 27.18 -3.47 -6.82
C ASN A 664 26.60 -4.86 -6.47
N GLN A 665 27.39 -5.94 -6.65
CA GLN A 665 26.98 -7.31 -6.35
C GLN A 665 27.44 -7.71 -4.96
N LEU A 666 26.59 -8.44 -4.22
CA LEU A 666 26.95 -8.99 -2.92
C LEU A 666 28.13 -9.96 -3.06
N LYS A 667 29.21 -9.75 -2.29
CA LYS A 667 30.40 -10.60 -2.30
C LYS A 667 30.41 -11.57 -1.12
N PHE A 668 30.16 -11.07 0.08
CA PHE A 668 30.07 -11.88 1.29
C PHE A 668 29.41 -11.07 2.42
N THR A 669 29.05 -11.76 3.50
CA THR A 669 28.47 -11.17 4.71
C THR A 669 29.26 -11.55 5.95
N ARG A 670 29.12 -10.77 7.03
CA ARG A 670 29.67 -11.06 8.35
C ARG A 670 28.61 -10.82 9.42
N ASP A 671 28.40 -11.82 10.28
CA ASP A 671 27.62 -11.62 11.49
C ASP A 671 28.53 -11.03 12.57
N VAL A 672 27.98 -10.12 13.35
CA VAL A 672 28.72 -9.33 14.32
C VAL A 672 27.86 -9.18 15.56
N TYR A 673 28.40 -9.56 16.70
CA TYR A 673 27.78 -9.32 18.00
C TYR A 673 28.31 -7.99 18.52
N ALA A 674 27.42 -7.02 18.72
CA ALA A 674 27.80 -5.71 19.20
C ALA A 674 26.61 -5.01 19.84
N MET A 675 26.87 -3.96 20.62
CA MET A 675 25.83 -3.06 21.14
C MET A 675 25.93 -1.69 20.47
N HIS A 676 24.79 -1.02 20.32
CA HIS A 676 24.67 0.31 19.71
C HIS A 676 24.95 1.46 20.70
N ILE A 677 25.20 1.12 21.96
CA ILE A 677 25.69 2.01 23.01
C ILE A 677 27.16 1.65 23.30
N GLY A 678 28.10 2.41 22.75
CA GLY A 678 29.52 2.17 22.99
C GLY A 678 30.47 3.19 22.37
N ASN A 679 31.57 3.45 23.07
CA ASN A 679 32.69 4.27 22.58
C ASN A 679 33.86 3.42 22.04
N LYS A 680 33.68 2.09 21.98
CA LYS A 680 34.68 1.16 21.47
C LYS A 680 34.32 0.74 20.05
N PRO A 681 35.30 0.62 19.14
CA PRO A 681 35.04 0.11 17.81
C PRO A 681 34.73 -1.38 17.84
N VAL A 682 33.87 -1.80 16.94
CA VAL A 682 33.61 -3.19 16.59
C VAL A 682 34.59 -3.60 15.48
N LEU A 683 35.21 -4.77 15.63
CA LEU A 683 36.28 -5.24 14.75
C LEU A 683 35.81 -6.43 13.89
N VAL A 684 35.91 -6.29 12.57
CA VAL A 684 35.53 -7.34 11.60
C VAL A 684 36.70 -7.64 10.68
N GLY A 685 37.31 -8.80 10.86
CA GLY A 685 38.51 -9.22 10.13
C GLY A 685 38.26 -10.20 8.99
N ASN A 686 39.36 -10.68 8.41
CA ASN A 686 39.38 -11.64 7.30
C ASN A 686 38.56 -11.14 6.10
N ILE A 687 38.72 -9.85 5.79
CA ILE A 687 38.12 -9.19 4.61
C ILE A 687 39.12 -9.32 3.44
N PRO A 688 38.75 -9.98 2.34
CA PRO A 688 39.62 -10.08 1.17
C PRO A 688 39.97 -8.69 0.63
N PRO A 689 41.22 -8.43 0.22
CA PRO A 689 41.60 -7.15 -0.37
C PRO A 689 40.71 -6.77 -1.54
N GLY A 690 40.26 -5.52 -1.59
CA GLY A 690 39.28 -5.05 -2.57
C GLY A 690 38.58 -3.78 -2.16
N SER A 691 37.69 -3.28 -3.03
CA SER A 691 36.85 -2.11 -2.76
C SER A 691 35.40 -2.54 -2.60
N TYR A 692 34.77 -2.15 -1.49
CA TYR A 692 33.41 -2.58 -1.15
C TYR A 692 32.52 -1.41 -0.72
N LYS A 693 31.23 -1.50 -1.03
CA LYS A 693 30.18 -0.73 -0.37
C LYS A 693 29.57 -1.58 0.75
N ILE A 694 29.30 -0.96 1.88
CA ILE A 694 28.95 -1.67 3.11
C ILE A 694 27.51 -1.33 3.51
N LEU A 695 26.69 -2.37 3.68
CA LEU A 695 25.36 -2.27 4.27
C LEU A 695 25.38 -2.91 5.66
N PHE A 696 24.93 -2.14 6.64
CA PHE A 696 24.74 -2.57 8.01
C PHE A 696 23.27 -2.86 8.26
N THR A 697 22.94 -4.07 8.72
CA THR A 697 21.57 -4.46 9.07
C THR A 697 21.52 -5.03 10.48
N PRO A 698 20.53 -4.65 11.30
CA PRO A 698 20.32 -5.29 12.59
C PRO A 698 19.68 -6.68 12.44
N GLY A 699 19.92 -7.53 13.44
CA GLY A 699 19.25 -8.82 13.59
C GLY A 699 17.82 -8.68 14.14
N SER A 700 17.45 -7.54 14.72
CA SER A 700 16.09 -7.19 15.18
C SER A 700 15.46 -6.10 14.32
N THR A 701 14.12 -6.00 14.31
CA THR A 701 13.34 -5.02 13.53
C THR A 701 13.17 -3.65 14.21
N SER A 702 13.84 -3.43 15.35
CA SER A 702 13.76 -2.19 16.14
C SER A 702 14.75 -1.11 15.69
N VAL A 703 15.75 -1.48 14.88
CA VAL A 703 16.82 -0.60 14.43
C VAL A 703 16.77 -0.44 12.91
N LYS A 704 17.00 0.77 12.41
CA LYS A 704 17.03 1.02 10.96
C LYS A 704 18.33 0.47 10.34
N PRO A 705 18.25 -0.35 9.28
CA PRO A 705 19.38 -0.67 8.41
C PRO A 705 19.95 0.59 7.77
N GLN A 706 21.22 0.56 7.37
CA GLN A 706 21.89 1.74 6.83
C GLN A 706 23.04 1.39 5.89
N TRP A 707 23.09 2.02 4.71
CA TRP A 707 24.28 2.00 3.87
C TRP A 707 25.29 3.04 4.35
N TRP A 708 26.56 2.67 4.41
CA TRP A 708 27.59 3.61 4.83
C TRP A 708 27.86 4.68 3.74
N PRO A 709 27.98 5.98 4.10
CA PRO A 709 27.99 6.52 5.45
C PRO A 709 26.64 6.96 6.05
N ASN A 710 25.62 7.25 5.24
CA ASN A 710 24.24 7.50 5.68
C ASN A 710 23.26 7.29 4.52
N ALA A 711 23.61 6.44 3.54
CA ALA A 711 22.85 6.34 2.31
C ALA A 711 21.59 5.47 2.48
N SER A 712 20.52 5.85 1.78
CA SER A 712 19.27 5.09 1.71
C SER A 712 19.38 3.87 0.79
N ASP A 713 20.32 3.91 -0.16
CA ASP A 713 20.56 2.85 -1.13
C ASP A 713 22.05 2.76 -1.50
N ILE A 714 22.39 1.72 -2.27
CA ILE A 714 23.76 1.44 -2.71
C ILE A 714 24.33 2.51 -3.65
N SER A 715 23.49 3.31 -4.33
CA SER A 715 23.95 4.35 -5.26
C SER A 715 24.55 5.54 -4.50
N GLY A 716 23.95 5.90 -3.35
CA GLY A 716 24.49 6.90 -2.44
C GLY A 716 25.62 6.39 -1.53
N ALA A 717 25.83 5.07 -1.45
CA ALA A 717 26.83 4.46 -0.58
C ALA A 717 28.26 4.71 -1.08
N SER A 718 29.16 5.05 -0.17
CA SER A 718 30.57 5.26 -0.48
C SER A 718 31.36 3.96 -0.47
N SER A 719 32.43 3.89 -1.27
CA SER A 719 33.31 2.71 -1.34
C SER A 719 34.42 2.78 -0.29
N VAL A 720 34.73 1.63 0.29
CA VAL A 720 35.77 1.42 1.29
C VAL A 720 36.82 0.46 0.70
N VAL A 721 38.09 0.87 0.74
CA VAL A 721 39.20 0.08 0.19
C VAL A 721 39.91 -0.68 1.31
N PHE A 722 39.98 -2.00 1.18
CA PHE A 722 40.71 -2.88 2.09
C PHE A 722 41.98 -3.38 1.40
N ALA A 723 43.13 -3.04 1.96
CA ALA A 723 44.42 -3.61 1.58
C ALA A 723 44.82 -4.75 2.54
N ALA A 724 45.68 -5.65 2.07
CA ALA A 724 46.21 -6.74 2.89
C ALA A 724 46.93 -6.18 4.14
N GLY A 725 46.51 -6.61 5.34
CA GLY A 725 47.04 -6.17 6.62
C GLY A 725 46.59 -4.77 7.07
N ALA A 726 45.83 -4.04 6.25
CA ALA A 726 45.36 -2.71 6.60
C ALA A 726 44.13 -2.77 7.53
N THR A 727 44.10 -1.84 8.48
CA THR A 727 42.89 -1.56 9.28
C THR A 727 42.23 -0.31 8.72
N VAL A 728 40.95 -0.43 8.36
CA VAL A 728 40.11 0.69 7.95
C VAL A 728 39.28 1.13 9.15
N GLY A 729 39.53 2.35 9.63
CA GLY A 729 38.80 2.99 10.73
C GLY A 729 37.83 4.07 10.26
N ASP A 730 37.31 4.86 11.21
CA ASP A 730 36.41 6.00 10.98
C ASP A 730 35.14 5.67 10.15
N VAL A 731 34.70 4.41 10.21
CA VAL A 731 33.41 3.98 9.68
C VAL A 731 32.39 4.06 10.81
N TYR A 732 31.32 4.84 10.60
CA TYR A 732 30.28 5.07 11.61
C TYR A 732 28.92 4.70 11.02
N PHE A 733 28.13 3.96 11.79
CA PHE A 733 26.71 3.73 11.54
C PHE A 733 25.90 4.43 12.62
N PHE A 734 24.99 5.28 12.18
CA PHE A 734 24.16 6.12 13.04
C PHE A 734 22.77 5.53 13.09
N VAL A 735 22.51 4.74 14.13
CA VAL A 735 21.32 3.91 14.22
C VAL A 735 20.16 4.68 14.85
N GLY A 736 19.02 4.68 14.17
CA GLY A 736 17.76 5.21 14.68
C GLY A 736 16.72 4.11 14.88
N SER A 737 15.65 4.43 15.61
CA SER A 737 14.53 3.50 15.80
C SER A 737 13.79 3.27 14.47
N GLN A 738 13.32 2.04 14.29
CA GLN A 738 12.51 1.62 13.15
C GLN A 738 11.03 1.54 13.54
N ALA A 739 10.15 2.09 12.70
CA ALA A 739 8.71 1.86 12.82
C ALA A 739 8.39 0.44 12.34
N THR A 740 7.48 -0.27 13.02
CA THR A 740 7.14 -1.69 12.78
C THR A 740 6.33 -1.94 11.51
N ASP A 741 6.27 -1.01 10.56
CA ASP A 741 5.54 -1.21 9.32
C ASP A 741 6.36 -2.12 8.38
N THR A 742 5.76 -3.23 7.97
CA THR A 742 6.44 -4.37 7.34
C THR A 742 6.00 -4.61 5.89
N ALA A 743 5.22 -3.70 5.29
CA ALA A 743 4.71 -3.90 3.94
C ALA A 743 5.32 -2.93 2.91
N VAL A 744 5.67 -3.47 1.75
CA VAL A 744 5.84 -2.70 0.51
C VAL A 744 4.48 -2.52 -0.14
N THR A 745 4.12 -1.29 -0.47
CA THR A 745 2.93 -0.95 -1.25
C THR A 745 3.35 -0.43 -2.62
N LEU A 746 3.05 -1.22 -3.66
CA LEU A 746 3.28 -0.84 -5.05
C LEU A 746 2.21 0.18 -5.52
N PRO A 747 2.52 0.99 -6.55
CA PRO A 747 1.55 1.88 -7.15
C PRO A 747 0.38 1.09 -7.75
N THR A 748 -0.82 1.69 -7.80
CA THR A 748 -2.02 1.10 -8.38
C THR A 748 -2.36 1.77 -9.71
N PRO A 749 -2.47 1.02 -10.83
CA PRO A 749 -2.23 -0.42 -10.96
C PRO A 749 -0.74 -0.79 -10.84
N ALA A 750 -0.45 -1.99 -10.31
CA ALA A 750 0.91 -2.52 -10.16
C ALA A 750 1.44 -3.10 -11.48
N SER A 751 1.31 -2.32 -12.56
CA SER A 751 1.70 -2.72 -13.90
C SER A 751 2.18 -1.55 -14.77
N HIS A 752 2.98 -1.87 -15.78
CA HIS A 752 3.37 -0.96 -16.85
C HIS A 752 3.27 -1.65 -18.21
N ASP A 753 2.52 -1.03 -19.12
CA ASP A 753 2.38 -1.51 -20.49
C ASP A 753 3.14 -0.58 -21.45
N PHE A 754 4.21 -1.09 -22.04
CA PHE A 754 4.94 -0.36 -23.09
C PHE A 754 4.07 -0.27 -24.35
N THR A 755 4.14 0.85 -25.05
CA THR A 755 3.40 1.06 -26.30
C THR A 755 4.24 0.73 -27.55
N SER A 756 5.53 0.44 -27.36
CA SER A 756 6.50 0.18 -28.43
C SER A 756 7.25 -1.13 -28.22
N VAL A 757 7.60 -1.75 -29.34
CA VAL A 757 8.40 -2.98 -29.42
C VAL A 757 9.88 -2.70 -29.25
N GLN A 758 10.29 -1.44 -29.35
CA GLN A 758 11.67 -1.02 -29.17
C GLN A 758 12.07 -1.08 -27.69
N ALA A 759 13.38 -0.98 -27.44
CA ALA A 759 13.87 -0.86 -26.07
C ALA A 759 13.24 0.35 -25.38
N GLY A 760 12.97 0.22 -24.09
CA GLY A 760 12.30 1.23 -23.28
C GLY A 760 12.84 1.27 -21.87
N SER A 761 12.46 2.29 -21.11
CA SER A 761 12.80 2.42 -19.70
C SER A 761 11.55 2.72 -18.88
N GLY A 762 11.53 2.26 -17.63
CA GLY A 762 10.47 2.57 -16.68
C GLY A 762 11.02 2.80 -15.28
N SER A 763 10.18 3.38 -14.43
CA SER A 763 10.46 3.60 -13.01
C SER A 763 9.26 3.17 -12.17
N ILE A 764 9.52 2.47 -11.08
CA ILE A 764 8.53 2.01 -10.11
C ILE A 764 8.81 2.76 -8.81
N SER A 765 8.03 3.79 -8.51
CA SER A 765 8.03 4.42 -7.19
C SER A 765 7.02 3.68 -6.31
N PHE A 766 7.45 3.25 -5.13
CA PHE A 766 6.63 2.50 -4.18
C PHE A 766 6.85 3.04 -2.78
N THR A 767 5.89 2.80 -1.90
CA THR A 767 6.05 3.10 -0.48
C THR A 767 6.41 1.84 0.26
N ALA A 768 7.25 1.97 1.28
CA ALA A 768 7.57 0.92 2.21
C ALA A 768 7.74 1.52 3.60
N GLY A 769 7.50 0.72 4.63
CA GLY A 769 7.77 1.10 6.01
C GLY A 769 9.20 1.61 6.19
N ASP A 770 9.36 2.62 7.03
CA ASP A 770 10.64 3.25 7.34
C ASP A 770 11.67 2.19 7.80
N GLY A 771 12.81 2.10 7.13
CA GLY A 771 13.85 1.11 7.46
C GLY A 771 13.63 -0.29 6.85
N TYR A 772 12.55 -0.53 6.10
CA TYR A 772 12.32 -1.82 5.46
C TYR A 772 13.39 -2.08 4.38
N VAL A 773 14.20 -3.14 4.52
CA VAL A 773 15.14 -3.53 3.46
C VAL A 773 14.41 -4.33 2.41
N TRP A 774 14.45 -3.85 1.17
CA TRP A 774 13.89 -4.56 0.03
C TRP A 774 14.98 -4.83 -1.00
N ASN A 775 14.81 -5.92 -1.72
CA ASN A 775 15.54 -6.24 -2.93
C ASN A 775 14.57 -6.25 -4.11
N ALA A 776 15.05 -5.80 -5.27
CA ALA A 776 14.36 -5.84 -6.54
C ALA A 776 15.01 -6.89 -7.44
N ALA A 777 14.22 -7.79 -8.00
CA ALA A 777 14.69 -8.81 -8.93
C ALA A 777 13.74 -8.94 -10.11
N SER A 778 14.27 -9.10 -11.33
CA SER A 778 13.45 -9.40 -12.50
C SER A 778 13.28 -10.89 -12.71
N SER A 779 12.09 -11.32 -13.13
CA SER A 779 11.80 -12.69 -13.56
C SER A 779 12.19 -12.99 -15.01
N ALA A 780 12.56 -11.98 -15.81
CA ALA A 780 12.81 -12.16 -17.24
C ALA A 780 14.12 -11.47 -17.70
N PRO A 781 14.94 -12.15 -18.52
CA PRO A 781 16.26 -11.64 -18.93
C PRO A 781 16.20 -10.43 -19.88
N TRP A 782 15.04 -10.14 -20.47
CA TRP A 782 14.83 -8.96 -21.31
C TRP A 782 14.45 -7.69 -20.51
N ILE A 783 14.30 -7.81 -19.19
CA ILE A 783 14.10 -6.71 -18.26
C ILE A 783 15.38 -6.59 -17.42
N THR A 784 16.04 -5.44 -17.43
CA THR A 784 17.26 -5.18 -16.67
C THR A 784 16.99 -4.07 -15.66
N ILE A 785 17.18 -4.34 -14.38
CA ILE A 785 17.11 -3.31 -13.33
C ILE A 785 18.38 -2.48 -13.42
N THR A 786 18.23 -1.18 -13.69
CA THR A 786 19.35 -0.25 -13.90
C THR A 786 19.73 0.50 -12.63
N SER A 787 18.78 0.73 -11.72
CA SER A 787 19.03 1.28 -10.38
C SER A 787 17.94 0.84 -9.40
N GLY A 788 18.24 0.86 -8.10
CA GLY A 788 17.34 0.38 -7.07
C GLY A 788 17.25 -1.15 -7.05
N VAL A 789 18.39 -1.86 -7.13
CA VAL A 789 18.44 -3.33 -6.95
C VAL A 789 18.18 -3.70 -5.48
N THR A 790 18.59 -2.84 -4.56
CA THR A 790 18.31 -2.95 -3.13
C THR A 790 18.15 -1.55 -2.57
N GLY A 791 17.35 -1.38 -1.53
CA GLY A 791 17.26 -0.13 -0.80
C GLY A 791 16.52 -0.29 0.52
N ILE A 792 16.33 0.84 1.19
CA ILE A 792 15.78 0.91 2.54
C ILE A 792 14.65 1.92 2.56
N GLY A 793 13.51 1.55 3.12
CA GLY A 793 12.31 2.41 3.17
C GLY A 793 11.69 2.60 1.80
N SER A 794 10.89 3.65 1.62
CA SER A 794 10.28 3.96 0.32
C SER A 794 11.35 4.24 -0.74
N GLY A 795 11.12 3.83 -1.99
CA GLY A 795 12.16 3.88 -3.01
C GLY A 795 11.62 3.96 -4.42
N THR A 796 12.54 4.11 -5.37
CA THR A 796 12.26 3.99 -6.80
C THR A 796 13.19 2.98 -7.46
N VAL A 797 12.63 1.95 -8.10
CA VAL A 797 13.37 1.03 -8.95
C VAL A 797 13.31 1.53 -10.38
N THR A 798 14.45 1.72 -11.04
CA THR A 798 14.49 2.02 -12.48
C THR A 798 14.94 0.79 -13.23
N TYR A 799 14.36 0.57 -14.40
CA TYR A 799 14.64 -0.59 -15.22
C TYR A 799 14.57 -0.23 -16.71
N THR A 800 15.24 -1.03 -17.53
CA THR A 800 15.13 -1.00 -18.98
C THR A 800 14.57 -2.31 -19.48
N VAL A 801 13.80 -2.26 -20.57
CA VAL A 801 13.37 -3.42 -21.34
C VAL A 801 14.12 -3.44 -22.66
N ALA A 802 14.64 -4.60 -23.07
CA ALA A 802 15.21 -4.79 -24.39
C ALA A 802 14.13 -4.67 -25.48
N ALA A 803 14.50 -4.46 -26.73
CA ALA A 803 13.52 -4.55 -27.83
C ALA A 803 12.92 -5.96 -27.88
N ASN A 804 11.61 -6.05 -28.13
CA ASN A 804 10.93 -7.31 -28.37
C ASN A 804 11.06 -7.67 -29.85
N PRO A 805 11.80 -8.74 -30.22
CA PRO A 805 11.95 -9.14 -31.62
C PRO A 805 10.77 -10.00 -32.14
N TYR A 806 9.89 -10.46 -31.25
CA TYR A 806 8.81 -11.38 -31.58
C TYR A 806 7.57 -10.65 -32.07
N SER A 807 6.75 -11.30 -32.91
CA SER A 807 5.50 -10.74 -33.46
C SER A 807 4.34 -10.70 -32.45
N TYR A 808 4.52 -11.23 -31.24
CA TYR A 808 3.53 -11.27 -30.17
C TYR A 808 4.01 -10.52 -28.91
N PRO A 809 3.10 -10.00 -28.07
CA PRO A 809 3.46 -9.35 -26.82
C PRO A 809 4.11 -10.33 -25.85
N ARG A 810 5.02 -9.82 -25.02
CA ARG A 810 5.66 -10.56 -23.93
C ARG A 810 5.42 -9.88 -22.59
N THR A 811 5.34 -10.68 -21.53
CA THR A 811 5.12 -10.21 -20.17
C THR A 811 6.22 -10.75 -19.25
N GLY A 812 6.66 -9.92 -18.31
CA GLY A 812 7.61 -10.26 -17.26
C GLY A 812 7.28 -9.49 -15.99
N THR A 813 7.97 -9.79 -14.89
CA THR A 813 7.73 -9.12 -13.60
C THR A 813 9.03 -8.62 -12.98
N ILE A 814 8.90 -7.57 -12.17
CA ILE A 814 9.91 -7.16 -11.19
C ILE A 814 9.31 -7.37 -9.81
N THR A 815 9.97 -8.18 -8.97
CA THR A 815 9.59 -8.40 -7.58
C THR A 815 10.33 -7.41 -6.69
N ILE A 816 9.62 -6.63 -5.87
CA ILE A 816 10.18 -5.64 -4.92
C ILE A 816 9.63 -5.95 -3.52
N GLY A 817 10.49 -6.32 -2.58
CA GLY A 817 10.06 -6.63 -1.19
C GLY A 817 8.92 -7.65 -1.11
N GLY A 818 8.97 -8.67 -1.98
CA GLY A 818 7.95 -9.72 -2.09
C GLY A 818 6.73 -9.37 -2.95
N GLN A 819 6.51 -8.11 -3.33
CA GLN A 819 5.41 -7.69 -4.19
C GLN A 819 5.79 -7.74 -5.68
N SER A 820 4.85 -8.09 -6.55
CA SER A 820 5.10 -8.23 -8.00
C SER A 820 4.56 -7.04 -8.80
N TYR A 821 5.43 -6.39 -9.57
CA TYR A 821 5.08 -5.38 -10.56
C TYR A 821 5.16 -5.98 -11.97
N THR A 822 4.07 -5.90 -12.73
CA THR A 822 3.96 -6.57 -14.05
C THR A 822 4.36 -5.64 -15.19
N ILE A 823 5.20 -6.11 -16.11
CA ILE A 823 5.62 -5.37 -17.31
C ILE A 823 5.16 -6.11 -18.55
N THR A 824 4.43 -5.42 -19.42
CA THR A 824 4.01 -5.93 -20.73
C THR A 824 4.71 -5.13 -21.83
N GLN A 825 5.28 -5.83 -22.82
CA GLN A 825 5.87 -5.20 -24.00
C GLN A 825 5.26 -5.79 -25.29
N PRO A 826 4.82 -4.96 -26.25
CA PRO A 826 4.18 -5.42 -27.47
C PRO A 826 5.19 -6.13 -28.40
N GLY A 827 4.70 -6.89 -29.37
CA GLY A 827 5.51 -7.55 -30.41
C GLY A 827 5.58 -6.78 -31.74
N THR A 828 6.59 -7.05 -32.56
CA THR A 828 7.01 -6.33 -33.78
C THR A 828 5.98 -6.17 -34.89
N GLY A 829 4.88 -6.92 -34.88
CA GLY A 829 3.95 -6.95 -35.99
C GLY A 829 2.59 -6.42 -35.59
N VAL A 830 2.25 -5.22 -36.10
CA VAL A 830 0.89 -4.97 -36.62
C VAL A 830 0.74 -5.86 -37.86
N VAL A 831 0.68 -7.18 -37.65
CA VAL A 831 0.04 -8.06 -38.63
C VAL A 831 -1.44 -7.78 -38.41
N PRO A 832 -2.20 -7.37 -39.44
CA PRO A 832 -3.63 -7.24 -39.27
C PRO A 832 -4.16 -8.52 -38.63
N ARG A 833 -4.89 -8.43 -37.51
CA ARG A 833 -5.26 -9.60 -36.67
C ARG A 833 -5.92 -10.74 -37.47
N HIS A 834 -6.44 -10.47 -38.68
CA HIS A 834 -7.02 -11.43 -39.60
C HIS A 834 -6.02 -12.30 -40.38
N ILE A 835 -4.78 -11.84 -40.66
CA ILE A 835 -3.78 -12.58 -41.45
C ILE A 835 -3.36 -13.85 -40.74
N GLY A 836 -3.34 -15.00 -41.41
CA GLY A 836 -2.92 -16.30 -40.91
C GLY A 836 -3.99 -17.38 -41.08
N THR A 837 -3.80 -18.53 -40.42
CA THR A 837 -4.68 -19.70 -40.59
C THR A 837 -5.76 -19.78 -39.50
N TRP A 838 -7.00 -19.95 -39.94
CA TRP A 838 -8.19 -20.03 -39.13
C TRP A 838 -8.96 -21.31 -39.42
N GLY A 839 -9.29 -22.07 -38.39
CA GLY A 839 -10.36 -23.05 -38.44
C GLY A 839 -11.71 -22.36 -38.28
N ALA A 840 -12.72 -22.75 -39.02
CA ALA A 840 -14.08 -22.24 -38.89
C ALA A 840 -15.04 -23.39 -38.62
N GLN A 841 -16.02 -23.13 -37.75
CA GLN A 841 -17.21 -23.95 -37.57
C GLN A 841 -18.43 -23.12 -37.93
N GLN A 842 -19.30 -23.69 -38.74
CA GLN A 842 -20.51 -23.04 -39.23
C GLN A 842 -21.74 -23.94 -39.02
N LEU A 843 -22.84 -23.33 -38.57
CA LEU A 843 -24.18 -23.90 -38.61
C LEU A 843 -25.04 -22.98 -39.47
N ILE A 844 -25.77 -23.54 -40.44
CA ILE A 844 -26.57 -22.76 -41.38
C ILE A 844 -27.94 -23.38 -41.57
N HIS A 845 -28.98 -22.56 -41.42
CA HIS A 845 -30.36 -22.86 -41.82
C HIS A 845 -30.77 -21.96 -42.99
N PHE A 846 -31.59 -22.48 -43.91
CA PHE A 846 -32.17 -21.74 -45.04
C PHE A 846 -33.70 -21.79 -44.98
N ASP A 847 -34.33 -20.66 -45.22
CA ASP A 847 -35.79 -20.54 -45.21
C ASP A 847 -36.43 -21.21 -46.44
N GLN A 848 -37.70 -21.63 -46.31
CA GLN A 848 -38.37 -22.41 -47.37
C GLN A 848 -38.56 -21.60 -48.67
N VAL A 849 -38.12 -22.15 -49.80
CA VAL A 849 -38.44 -21.64 -51.14
C VAL A 849 -39.34 -22.65 -51.86
N GLY A 850 -40.61 -22.30 -52.09
CA GLY A 850 -41.52 -23.07 -52.95
C GLY A 850 -42.04 -24.41 -52.39
N GLY A 851 -42.03 -24.61 -51.08
CA GLY A 851 -42.64 -25.79 -50.43
C GLY A 851 -41.81 -27.08 -50.48
N VAL A 852 -40.53 -27.01 -50.86
CA VAL A 852 -39.56 -28.12 -50.74
C VAL A 852 -38.81 -27.97 -49.42
N SER A 853 -38.58 -29.07 -48.69
CA SER A 853 -37.74 -29.06 -47.48
C SER A 853 -36.31 -28.64 -47.85
N VAL A 854 -35.89 -27.45 -47.41
CA VAL A 854 -34.52 -26.94 -47.62
C VAL A 854 -33.67 -27.31 -46.38
N PRO A 855 -32.39 -27.68 -46.55
CA PRO A 855 -31.62 -28.32 -45.48
C PRO A 855 -30.93 -27.35 -44.50
N TRP A 856 -30.84 -27.78 -43.23
CA TRP A 856 -29.81 -27.35 -42.28
C TRP A 856 -28.50 -28.10 -42.59
N TYR A 857 -27.33 -27.53 -42.29
CA TYR A 857 -26.06 -28.28 -42.24
C TYR A 857 -25.00 -27.64 -41.34
N ALA A 858 -24.04 -28.49 -40.96
CA ALA A 858 -22.79 -28.09 -40.32
C ALA A 858 -21.65 -28.10 -41.36
N GLU A 859 -20.87 -27.03 -41.42
CA GLU A 859 -19.67 -26.91 -42.26
C GLU A 859 -18.47 -26.62 -41.37
N VAL A 860 -17.34 -27.26 -41.68
CA VAL A 860 -16.04 -26.92 -41.10
C VAL A 860 -15.05 -26.60 -42.18
N SER A 861 -14.25 -25.55 -41.97
CA SER A 861 -13.25 -25.15 -42.96
C SER A 861 -11.96 -24.69 -42.33
N ARG A 862 -10.86 -24.80 -43.08
CA ARG A 862 -9.56 -24.24 -42.74
C ARG A 862 -9.20 -23.19 -43.77
N THR A 863 -9.12 -21.95 -43.33
CA THR A 863 -8.86 -20.80 -44.19
C THR A 863 -7.51 -20.18 -43.83
N THR A 864 -6.62 -20.06 -44.80
CA THR A 864 -5.36 -19.32 -44.66
C THR A 864 -5.48 -18.02 -45.44
N LEU A 865 -5.32 -16.89 -44.74
CA LEU A 865 -5.32 -15.54 -45.31
C LEU A 865 -3.89 -15.01 -45.34
N ASN A 866 -3.38 -14.70 -46.54
CA ASN A 866 -2.04 -14.18 -46.76
C ASN A 866 -2.04 -12.65 -46.78
N GLU A 867 -0.89 -12.02 -46.51
CA GLU A 867 -0.74 -10.56 -46.47
C GLU A 867 -1.02 -9.86 -47.82
N ASP A 868 -0.89 -10.57 -48.94
CA ASP A 868 -1.10 -10.05 -50.28
C ASP A 868 -2.57 -10.00 -50.72
N GLY A 869 -3.51 -10.30 -49.81
CA GLY A 869 -4.94 -10.37 -50.11
C GLY A 869 -5.37 -11.67 -50.81
N THR A 870 -4.49 -12.67 -50.89
CA THR A 870 -4.82 -14.03 -51.38
C THR A 870 -5.03 -15.00 -50.23
N GLY A 871 -5.61 -16.16 -50.51
CA GLY A 871 -5.74 -17.22 -49.52
C GLY A 871 -6.19 -18.55 -50.09
N THR A 872 -6.27 -19.52 -49.20
CA THR A 872 -6.77 -20.87 -49.50
C THR A 872 -7.78 -21.29 -48.45
N MET A 873 -8.93 -21.79 -48.87
CA MET A 873 -9.94 -22.36 -47.99
C MET A 873 -10.14 -23.84 -48.31
N VAL A 874 -9.94 -24.69 -47.30
CA VAL A 874 -10.22 -26.11 -47.34
C VAL A 874 -11.55 -26.33 -46.62
N ILE A 875 -12.59 -26.71 -47.34
CA ILE A 875 -13.95 -26.90 -46.83
C ILE A 875 -14.22 -28.40 -46.71
N LYS A 876 -14.88 -28.79 -45.62
CA LYS A 876 -15.50 -30.10 -45.47
C LYS A 876 -16.97 -29.95 -45.12
N LYS A 877 -17.83 -30.55 -45.94
CA LYS A 877 -19.29 -30.56 -45.74
C LYS A 877 -19.93 -31.83 -46.30
N ASN A 878 -21.16 -32.11 -45.89
CA ASN A 878 -21.98 -33.17 -46.48
C ASN A 878 -22.65 -32.64 -47.76
N ASP A 879 -22.68 -33.45 -48.84
CA ASP A 879 -23.32 -33.09 -50.11
C ASP A 879 -24.86 -33.15 -50.10
N HIS A 880 -25.48 -33.54 -48.99
CA HIS A 880 -26.91 -33.83 -48.84
C HIS A 880 -27.37 -35.13 -49.52
N ASN A 881 -26.44 -36.01 -49.91
CA ASN A 881 -26.71 -37.39 -50.35
C ASN A 881 -25.90 -38.42 -49.55
N GLY A 882 -25.17 -38.00 -48.51
CA GLY A 882 -24.35 -38.87 -47.67
C GLY A 882 -22.87 -38.91 -48.05
N GLU A 883 -22.43 -38.13 -49.04
CA GLU A 883 -21.02 -38.05 -49.43
C GLU A 883 -20.34 -36.84 -48.76
N LEU A 884 -19.14 -37.08 -48.23
CA LEU A 884 -18.29 -36.01 -47.68
C LEU A 884 -17.57 -35.32 -48.83
N ILE A 885 -17.82 -34.02 -48.99
CA ILE A 885 -17.13 -33.21 -49.98
C ILE A 885 -15.98 -32.49 -49.28
N ASP A 886 -14.76 -32.84 -49.68
CA ASP A 886 -13.56 -32.04 -49.43
C ASP A 886 -13.32 -31.10 -50.63
N GLN A 887 -13.34 -29.79 -50.42
CA GLN A 887 -13.02 -28.80 -51.45
C GLN A 887 -11.85 -27.93 -51.02
N THR A 888 -10.86 -27.78 -51.88
CA THR A 888 -9.85 -26.72 -51.73
C THR A 888 -10.14 -25.63 -52.74
N LYS A 889 -10.37 -24.42 -52.26
CA LYS A 889 -10.66 -23.23 -53.06
C LYS A 889 -9.57 -22.20 -52.82
N ASN A 890 -9.01 -21.67 -53.91
CA ASN A 890 -8.23 -20.46 -53.84
C ASN A 890 -9.18 -19.27 -53.75
N LEU A 891 -8.82 -18.30 -52.92
CA LEU A 891 -9.63 -17.11 -52.72
C LEU A 891 -8.76 -15.86 -52.81
N THR A 892 -9.42 -14.74 -53.12
CA THR A 892 -8.89 -13.41 -52.81
C THR A 892 -9.81 -12.77 -51.78
N TYR A 893 -9.26 -11.90 -50.95
CA TYR A 893 -10.04 -11.21 -49.93
C TYR A 893 -9.57 -9.77 -49.75
N SER A 894 -10.50 -8.95 -49.27
CA SER A 894 -10.23 -7.58 -48.84
C SER A 894 -10.93 -7.30 -47.52
N MET A 895 -10.31 -6.47 -46.70
CA MET A 895 -10.82 -6.08 -45.38
C MET A 895 -11.05 -4.58 -45.33
N ALA A 896 -12.21 -4.16 -44.85
CA ALA A 896 -12.49 -2.78 -44.50
C ALA A 896 -12.91 -2.69 -43.02
N SER A 897 -12.51 -1.64 -42.32
CA SER A 897 -12.97 -1.36 -40.96
C SER A 897 -14.32 -0.65 -41.00
N ASN A 898 -15.29 -1.15 -40.24
CA ASN A 898 -16.54 -0.45 -39.99
C ASN A 898 -16.36 0.58 -38.86
N LEU A 899 -17.25 1.57 -38.80
CA LEU A 899 -17.22 2.63 -37.78
C LEU A 899 -17.40 2.09 -36.35
N ASP A 900 -18.07 0.95 -36.21
CA ASP A 900 -18.27 0.27 -34.93
C ASP A 900 -17.14 -0.72 -34.60
N GLY A 901 -15.96 -0.58 -35.22
CA GLY A 901 -14.79 -1.40 -34.91
C GLY A 901 -14.85 -2.86 -35.39
N SER A 902 -15.97 -3.31 -35.96
CA SER A 902 -16.04 -4.58 -36.69
C SER A 902 -15.34 -4.48 -38.06
N LEU A 903 -15.10 -5.61 -38.71
CA LEU A 903 -14.48 -5.68 -40.02
C LEU A 903 -15.50 -6.14 -41.07
N ALA A 904 -15.52 -5.51 -42.24
CA ALA A 904 -16.20 -6.02 -43.43
C ALA A 904 -15.18 -6.84 -44.24
N MET A 905 -15.33 -8.17 -44.21
CA MET A 905 -14.49 -9.10 -44.95
C MET A 905 -15.19 -9.47 -46.26
N THR A 906 -14.61 -9.09 -47.39
CA THR A 906 -15.07 -9.52 -48.71
C THR A 906 -14.18 -10.64 -49.20
N ILE A 907 -14.75 -11.82 -49.45
CA ILE A 907 -14.07 -12.98 -50.00
C ILE A 907 -14.58 -13.23 -51.41
N THR A 908 -13.68 -13.46 -52.36
CA THR A 908 -14.01 -13.84 -53.74
C THR A 908 -13.48 -15.24 -54.04
N MET A 909 -14.39 -16.15 -54.43
CA MET A 909 -14.13 -17.54 -54.78
C MET A 909 -14.93 -17.91 -56.02
N ASP A 910 -14.35 -18.65 -56.96
CA ASP A 910 -15.01 -19.10 -58.21
C ASP A 910 -15.75 -17.98 -58.98
N GLY A 911 -15.23 -16.74 -58.92
CA GLY A 911 -15.84 -15.58 -59.59
C GLY A 911 -17.05 -14.97 -58.87
N GLN A 912 -17.38 -15.43 -57.67
CA GLN A 912 -18.42 -14.88 -56.80
C GLN A 912 -17.79 -14.18 -55.59
N SER A 913 -18.24 -12.97 -55.28
CA SER A 913 -17.78 -12.20 -54.11
C SER A 913 -18.87 -12.17 -53.04
N MET A 914 -18.48 -12.37 -51.78
CA MET A 914 -19.35 -12.28 -50.62
C MET A 914 -18.71 -11.41 -49.55
N THR A 915 -19.50 -10.49 -48.98
CA THR A 915 -19.07 -9.64 -47.87
C THR A 915 -19.77 -10.05 -46.59
N GLU A 916 -19.00 -10.28 -45.54
CA GLU A 916 -19.47 -10.66 -44.22
C GLU A 916 -18.88 -9.74 -43.17
N ARG A 917 -19.64 -9.46 -42.12
CA ARG A 917 -19.15 -8.70 -40.97
C ARG A 917 -18.45 -9.66 -39.99
N LEU A 918 -17.20 -9.37 -39.65
CA LEU A 918 -16.31 -10.16 -38.80
C LEU A 918 -15.90 -9.34 -37.57
N VAL A 919 -15.91 -9.97 -36.40
CA VAL A 919 -15.29 -9.45 -35.18
C VAL A 919 -14.19 -10.39 -34.75
N ILE A 920 -12.98 -9.87 -34.51
CA ILE A 920 -11.86 -10.63 -33.96
C ILE A 920 -11.66 -10.19 -32.51
N GLY A 921 -11.61 -11.15 -31.59
CA GLY A 921 -11.49 -10.87 -30.16
C GLY A 921 -10.17 -10.22 -29.80
N ASP A 922 -10.10 -9.59 -28.62
CA ASP A 922 -8.93 -8.85 -28.17
C ASP A 922 -7.67 -9.69 -28.08
N GLY A 923 -7.81 -10.97 -27.75
CA GLY A 923 -6.71 -11.94 -27.74
C GLY A 923 -6.27 -12.44 -29.12
N GLY A 924 -6.97 -12.08 -30.21
CA GLY A 924 -6.62 -12.46 -31.59
C GLY A 924 -6.73 -13.97 -31.90
N ARG A 925 -7.30 -14.76 -30.99
CA ARG A 925 -7.36 -16.23 -31.08
C ARG A 925 -8.71 -16.80 -31.49
N MET A 926 -9.76 -15.98 -31.41
CA MET A 926 -11.10 -16.32 -31.83
C MET A 926 -11.72 -15.17 -32.62
N GLY A 927 -12.63 -15.50 -33.52
CA GLY A 927 -13.46 -14.54 -34.22
C GLY A 927 -14.89 -15.05 -34.36
N ILE A 928 -15.83 -14.13 -34.57
CA ILE A 928 -17.24 -14.44 -34.85
C ILE A 928 -17.69 -13.67 -36.08
N VAL A 929 -18.56 -14.27 -36.88
CA VAL A 929 -19.06 -13.68 -38.13
C VAL A 929 -20.57 -13.49 -38.05
N ASP A 930 -21.04 -12.34 -38.52
CA ASP A 930 -22.44 -11.94 -38.52
C ASP A 930 -23.33 -12.95 -39.26
N GLY A 931 -24.26 -13.52 -38.51
CA GLY A 931 -25.24 -14.50 -38.97
C GLY A 931 -26.49 -13.91 -39.61
N THR A 932 -26.67 -12.59 -39.51
CA THR A 932 -27.93 -11.89 -39.81
C THR A 932 -27.91 -11.16 -41.16
N GLY A 933 -26.76 -11.09 -41.82
CA GLY A 933 -26.56 -10.21 -42.98
C GLY A 933 -27.27 -10.64 -44.27
N ARG A 934 -27.73 -11.89 -44.36
CA ARG A 934 -28.32 -12.47 -45.59
C ARG A 934 -29.80 -12.77 -45.40
N GLU A 935 -30.59 -12.44 -46.42
CA GLU A 935 -32.00 -12.83 -46.52
C GLU A 935 -32.12 -14.34 -46.80
N GLY A 936 -33.12 -14.99 -46.22
CA GLY A 936 -33.41 -16.41 -46.32
C GLY A 936 -32.43 -17.32 -45.58
N GLN A 937 -31.55 -16.78 -44.72
CA GLN A 937 -30.48 -17.55 -44.08
C GLN A 937 -30.21 -17.13 -42.61
N GLN A 938 -30.21 -18.10 -41.70
CA GLN A 938 -29.75 -17.95 -40.32
C GLN A 938 -28.43 -18.72 -40.15
N LYS A 939 -27.40 -18.07 -39.60
CA LYS A 939 -26.05 -18.64 -39.55
C LYS A 939 -25.34 -18.38 -38.22
N LEU A 940 -24.70 -19.39 -37.66
CA LEU A 940 -23.67 -19.23 -36.62
C LEU A 940 -22.31 -19.57 -37.23
N MET A 941 -21.33 -18.68 -37.09
CA MET A 941 -19.97 -18.93 -37.55
C MET A 941 -18.95 -18.43 -36.53
N VAL A 942 -18.09 -19.35 -36.09
CA VAL A 942 -17.01 -19.08 -35.13
C VAL A 942 -15.68 -19.50 -35.75
N LEU A 943 -14.67 -18.65 -35.56
CA LEU A 943 -13.31 -18.83 -36.05
C LEU A 943 -12.35 -19.14 -34.89
N TYR A 944 -11.44 -20.06 -35.13
CA TYR A 944 -10.41 -20.55 -34.22
C TYR A 944 -9.04 -20.34 -34.83
N ARG A 945 -8.17 -19.59 -34.15
CA ARG A 945 -6.83 -19.32 -34.66
C ARG A 945 -5.92 -20.53 -34.52
N ILE A 946 -5.45 -21.07 -35.64
CA ILE A 946 -4.51 -22.19 -35.69
C ILE A 946 -3.08 -21.62 -35.66
N ASP A 947 -2.24 -22.17 -34.78
CA ASP A 947 -0.82 -21.87 -34.74
C ASP A 947 -0.08 -22.85 -35.66
N THR A 948 0.19 -22.41 -36.89
CA THR A 948 0.83 -23.25 -37.91
C THR A 948 2.31 -23.50 -37.64
N ALA A 949 2.93 -22.80 -36.69
CA ALA A 949 4.30 -23.06 -36.26
C ALA A 949 4.38 -24.18 -35.22
N LYS A 950 3.24 -24.56 -34.62
CA LYS A 950 3.13 -25.63 -33.63
C LYS A 950 2.74 -26.94 -34.30
N MET A 951 3.37 -28.03 -33.88
CA MET A 951 2.87 -29.39 -34.15
C MET A 951 1.96 -29.83 -33.01
N TYR A 952 0.75 -30.23 -33.36
CA TYR A 952 -0.28 -30.63 -32.40
C TYR A 952 -0.31 -32.13 -32.13
N SER A 953 -0.83 -32.51 -30.97
CA SER A 953 -1.04 -33.89 -30.54
C SER A 953 -2.21 -34.01 -29.57
N VAL A 954 -2.60 -35.25 -29.21
CA VAL A 954 -3.66 -35.50 -28.22
C VAL A 954 -3.37 -34.86 -26.84
N ALA A 955 -2.11 -34.57 -26.53
CA ALA A 955 -1.74 -33.89 -25.28
C ALA A 955 -2.26 -32.45 -25.23
N ASP A 956 -2.45 -31.78 -26.38
CA ASP A 956 -2.90 -30.39 -26.45
C ASP A 956 -4.35 -30.19 -26.02
N MET A 957 -5.16 -31.26 -26.08
CA MET A 957 -6.53 -31.25 -25.59
C MET A 957 -6.66 -31.80 -24.17
N ASN A 958 -5.60 -32.22 -23.48
CA ASN A 958 -5.73 -32.82 -22.15
C ASN A 958 -6.41 -31.88 -21.13
N GLY A 959 -7.43 -32.39 -20.42
CA GLY A 959 -8.19 -31.69 -19.39
C GLY A 959 -9.71 -31.73 -19.57
N GLU A 960 -10.42 -31.04 -18.67
CA GLU A 960 -11.88 -30.86 -18.74
C GLU A 960 -12.23 -29.64 -19.61
N TYR A 961 -13.26 -29.80 -20.46
CA TYR A 961 -13.79 -28.75 -21.31
C TYR A 961 -15.30 -28.66 -21.11
N TYR A 962 -15.80 -27.45 -20.98
CA TYR A 962 -17.20 -27.15 -21.20
C TYR A 962 -17.52 -27.28 -22.67
N ASN A 963 -18.71 -27.79 -22.99
CA ASN A 963 -19.20 -27.83 -24.35
C ASN A 963 -20.64 -27.35 -24.48
N VAL A 964 -20.91 -26.61 -25.55
CA VAL A 964 -22.26 -26.29 -26.02
C VAL A 964 -22.42 -26.79 -27.44
N GLY A 965 -23.61 -27.28 -27.78
CA GLY A 965 -23.86 -27.81 -29.11
C GLY A 965 -25.30 -27.66 -29.57
N PHE A 966 -25.48 -27.75 -30.89
CA PHE A 966 -26.79 -27.77 -31.52
C PHE A 966 -26.83 -28.91 -32.54
N GLU A 967 -27.83 -29.77 -32.42
CA GLU A 967 -27.92 -31.05 -33.12
C GLU A 967 -29.29 -31.22 -33.81
N ARG A 968 -29.30 -31.93 -34.94
CA ARG A 968 -30.50 -32.51 -35.57
C ARG A 968 -30.30 -34.01 -35.69
N ASN A 969 -31.30 -34.79 -35.29
CA ASN A 969 -31.29 -36.24 -35.35
C ASN A 969 -32.65 -36.76 -35.88
N MET A 970 -32.63 -37.58 -36.95
CA MET A 970 -33.81 -38.04 -37.70
C MET A 970 -33.83 -39.54 -38.01
N THR A 971 -32.87 -40.33 -37.52
CA THR A 971 -32.87 -41.80 -37.73
C THR A 971 -33.44 -42.55 -36.53
N ASP A 972 -33.97 -43.76 -36.75
CA ASP A 972 -34.58 -44.72 -35.80
C ASP A 972 -33.70 -45.17 -34.61
N VAL A 973 -32.67 -44.41 -34.26
CA VAL A 973 -31.85 -44.56 -33.07
C VAL A 973 -32.64 -43.99 -31.89
N ALA A 974 -32.76 -44.77 -30.82
CA ALA A 974 -33.48 -44.42 -29.60
C ALA A 974 -32.77 -43.30 -28.80
N ASP A 975 -32.74 -42.10 -29.36
CA ASP A 975 -32.33 -40.84 -28.72
C ASP A 975 -32.98 -39.67 -29.50
N PRO A 976 -34.08 -39.06 -29.01
CA PRO A 976 -34.62 -39.15 -27.65
C PRO A 976 -35.50 -40.40 -27.39
N PRO A 977 -35.64 -40.83 -26.12
CA PRO A 977 -36.44 -42.00 -25.74
C PRO A 977 -37.94 -41.83 -26.06
N LEU A 978 -38.43 -42.64 -27.00
CA LEU A 978 -39.83 -43.10 -27.22
C LEU A 978 -41.00 -42.09 -27.30
N TYR A 979 -40.83 -40.78 -27.11
CA TYR A 979 -41.94 -39.79 -27.17
C TYR A 979 -41.60 -38.42 -27.79
N GLY A 980 -40.44 -38.24 -28.43
CA GLY A 980 -40.03 -36.99 -29.07
C GLY A 980 -40.23 -36.98 -30.59
N ASN A 981 -40.93 -35.98 -31.15
CA ASN A 981 -40.90 -35.67 -32.59
C ASN A 981 -39.88 -34.57 -32.91
N GLY A 982 -39.06 -34.19 -31.92
CA GLY A 982 -38.14 -33.07 -32.02
C GLY A 982 -36.89 -33.47 -32.78
N ALA A 983 -36.84 -33.16 -34.07
CA ALA A 983 -35.66 -33.40 -34.88
C ALA A 983 -34.45 -32.54 -34.45
N PHE A 984 -34.58 -31.54 -33.56
CA PHE A 984 -33.51 -30.60 -33.16
C PHE A 984 -33.33 -30.50 -31.64
N MET A 985 -32.11 -30.28 -31.18
CA MET A 985 -31.78 -30.13 -29.75
C MET A 985 -30.61 -29.17 -29.49
N ALA A 986 -30.66 -28.47 -28.36
CA ALA A 986 -29.56 -27.68 -27.82
C ALA A 986 -28.95 -28.40 -26.62
N ILE A 987 -27.63 -28.50 -26.59
CA ILE A 987 -26.88 -29.38 -25.68
C ILE A 987 -25.89 -28.55 -24.86
N SER A 988 -25.76 -28.87 -23.58
CA SER A 988 -24.70 -28.37 -22.69
C SER A 988 -24.08 -29.52 -21.94
N GLY A 989 -22.75 -29.57 -21.85
CA GLY A 989 -22.05 -30.66 -21.18
C GLY A 989 -20.62 -30.36 -20.78
N VAL A 990 -19.99 -31.38 -20.21
CA VAL A 990 -18.56 -31.42 -19.89
C VAL A 990 -17.94 -32.62 -20.59
N THR A 991 -16.84 -32.35 -21.28
CA THR A 991 -16.01 -33.36 -21.95
C THR A 991 -14.63 -33.38 -21.32
N THR A 992 -14.20 -34.55 -20.84
CA THR A 992 -12.87 -34.76 -20.25
C THR A 992 -11.99 -35.52 -21.22
N PHE A 993 -11.04 -34.82 -21.84
CA PHE A 993 -10.04 -35.41 -22.72
C PHE A 993 -8.83 -35.85 -21.89
N LYS A 994 -8.45 -37.13 -21.99
CA LYS A 994 -7.43 -37.75 -21.11
C LYS A 994 -5.98 -37.63 -21.62
N GLY A 995 -5.75 -36.89 -22.70
CA GLY A 995 -4.43 -36.72 -23.31
C GLY A 995 -3.82 -37.97 -23.97
N ASN A 996 -4.53 -39.10 -23.99
CA ASN A 996 -4.08 -40.38 -24.55
C ASN A 996 -4.94 -40.86 -25.73
N GLY A 997 -5.70 -39.94 -26.35
CA GLY A 997 -6.66 -40.27 -27.41
C GLY A 997 -8.00 -40.82 -26.92
N LEU A 998 -8.26 -40.83 -25.59
CA LEU A 998 -9.57 -41.18 -25.02
C LEU A 998 -10.25 -40.00 -24.33
N TYR A 999 -11.57 -39.90 -24.44
CA TYR A 999 -12.39 -38.89 -23.75
C TYR A 999 -13.60 -39.50 -23.05
N ASP A 1000 -14.06 -38.81 -22.00
CA ASP A 1000 -15.37 -39.03 -21.37
C ASP A 1000 -16.27 -37.81 -21.63
N TYR A 1001 -17.57 -38.01 -21.78
CA TYR A 1001 -18.56 -36.97 -22.02
C TYR A 1001 -19.78 -37.17 -21.13
N TYR A 1002 -20.31 -36.08 -20.61
CA TYR A 1002 -21.59 -36.02 -19.92
C TYR A 1002 -22.30 -34.70 -20.25
N GLY A 1003 -23.59 -34.73 -20.58
CA GLY A 1003 -24.34 -33.52 -20.91
C GLY A 1003 -25.85 -33.67 -20.73
N LYS A 1004 -26.56 -32.55 -20.88
CA LYS A 1004 -28.02 -32.50 -20.97
C LYS A 1004 -28.43 -31.89 -22.30
N ALA A 1005 -29.53 -32.40 -22.85
CA ALA A 1005 -30.14 -31.91 -24.07
C ALA A 1005 -31.54 -31.35 -23.78
N ASN A 1006 -31.88 -30.25 -24.46
CA ASN A 1006 -33.24 -29.70 -24.54
C ASN A 1006 -33.79 -29.91 -25.96
N SER A 1007 -34.97 -30.52 -26.08
CA SER A 1007 -35.76 -30.74 -27.30
C SER A 1007 -37.27 -30.63 -27.03
N VAL A 1008 -38.12 -30.99 -28.00
CA VAL A 1008 -39.58 -30.91 -27.92
C VAL A 1008 -40.22 -32.29 -28.15
N LYS A 1009 -41.24 -32.61 -27.34
CA LYS A 1009 -42.04 -33.83 -27.48
C LYS A 1009 -43.02 -33.77 -28.66
N ILE A 1010 -43.58 -34.92 -29.06
CA ILE A 1010 -44.67 -34.99 -30.07
C ILE A 1010 -45.85 -34.07 -29.72
N ASP A 1011 -46.16 -33.91 -28.43
CA ASP A 1011 -47.28 -33.10 -27.94
C ASP A 1011 -46.98 -31.60 -27.83
N GLY A 1012 -45.78 -31.14 -28.24
CA GLY A 1012 -45.38 -29.73 -28.18
C GLY A 1012 -44.84 -29.27 -26.82
N SER A 1013 -44.70 -30.15 -25.83
CA SER A 1013 -44.06 -29.81 -24.55
C SER A 1013 -42.53 -29.93 -24.59
N ASN A 1014 -41.84 -29.14 -23.75
CA ASN A 1014 -40.39 -29.19 -23.59
C ASN A 1014 -39.93 -30.57 -23.05
N LEU A 1015 -38.83 -31.09 -23.59
CA LEU A 1015 -38.16 -32.33 -23.20
C LEU A 1015 -36.71 -32.01 -22.84
N ILE A 1016 -36.39 -32.04 -21.54
CA ILE A 1016 -35.01 -32.00 -21.04
C ILE A 1016 -34.63 -33.40 -20.57
N TRP A 1017 -33.50 -33.93 -21.03
CA TRP A 1017 -32.99 -35.23 -20.59
C TRP A 1017 -31.46 -35.25 -20.49
N ASP A 1018 -30.97 -36.25 -19.76
CA ASP A 1018 -29.54 -36.56 -19.70
C ASP A 1018 -29.13 -37.20 -21.03
N ASP A 1019 -28.24 -36.53 -21.76
CA ASP A 1019 -27.61 -37.09 -22.95
C ASP A 1019 -26.62 -38.16 -22.49
N SER A 1020 -26.87 -39.40 -22.89
CA SER A 1020 -26.25 -40.59 -22.30
C SER A 1020 -24.71 -40.48 -22.34
N GLY A 1021 -24.12 -40.24 -21.16
CA GLY A 1021 -22.69 -39.97 -21.05
C GLY A 1021 -21.85 -41.07 -21.68
N LYS A 1022 -20.84 -40.67 -22.47
CA LYS A 1022 -19.95 -41.61 -23.15
C LYS A 1022 -18.65 -41.74 -22.37
N THR A 1023 -18.18 -42.96 -22.14
CA THR A 1023 -16.92 -43.21 -21.42
C THR A 1023 -15.89 -43.83 -22.36
N ASN A 1024 -14.63 -43.41 -22.25
CA ASN A 1024 -13.48 -43.91 -23.00
C ASN A 1024 -13.68 -43.95 -24.52
N GLN A 1025 -14.31 -42.92 -25.08
CA GLN A 1025 -14.47 -42.79 -26.52
C GLN A 1025 -13.17 -42.32 -27.16
N SER A 1026 -12.93 -42.73 -28.41
CA SER A 1026 -11.71 -42.36 -29.13
C SER A 1026 -11.80 -40.96 -29.76
N TYR A 1027 -10.70 -40.23 -29.66
CA TYR A 1027 -10.45 -39.01 -30.42
C TYR A 1027 -9.00 -38.95 -30.88
N SER A 1028 -8.73 -38.15 -31.91
CA SER A 1028 -7.39 -37.87 -32.38
C SER A 1028 -7.18 -36.36 -32.61
N VAL A 1029 -5.93 -35.94 -32.52
CA VAL A 1029 -5.48 -34.60 -32.90
C VAL A 1029 -4.32 -34.79 -33.86
N SER A 1030 -4.49 -34.30 -35.09
CA SER A 1030 -3.47 -34.34 -36.14
C SER A 1030 -2.44 -33.23 -35.93
N ALA A 1031 -1.24 -33.40 -36.49
CA ALA A 1031 -0.13 -32.44 -36.33
C ALA A 1031 -0.46 -31.02 -36.79
N ASP A 1032 -1.48 -30.86 -37.64
CA ASP A 1032 -1.92 -29.59 -38.21
C ASP A 1032 -3.05 -28.90 -37.41
N GLY A 1033 -3.41 -29.44 -36.24
CA GLY A 1033 -4.44 -28.90 -35.36
C GLY A 1033 -5.86 -29.41 -35.63
N THR A 1034 -6.03 -30.34 -36.56
CA THR A 1034 -7.33 -30.99 -36.83
C THR A 1034 -7.70 -31.93 -35.68
N ILE A 1035 -8.88 -31.74 -35.10
CA ILE A 1035 -9.47 -32.61 -34.07
C ILE A 1035 -10.44 -33.57 -34.76
N THR A 1036 -10.43 -34.84 -34.38
CA THR A 1036 -11.42 -35.84 -34.83
C THR A 1036 -11.97 -36.60 -33.64
N VAL A 1037 -13.30 -36.70 -33.53
CA VAL A 1037 -14.00 -37.32 -32.39
C VAL A 1037 -15.00 -38.37 -32.88
N GLY A 1038 -15.21 -39.45 -32.12
CA GLY A 1038 -16.29 -40.41 -32.37
C GLY A 1038 -16.14 -41.25 -33.65
N GLY A 1039 -14.92 -41.74 -33.94
CA GLY A 1039 -14.68 -42.66 -35.06
C GLY A 1039 -14.56 -42.01 -36.45
N GLY A 1040 -14.41 -40.68 -36.54
CA GLY A 1040 -14.18 -39.96 -37.82
C GLY A 1040 -15.33 -39.06 -38.25
N ALA A 1041 -16.50 -39.19 -37.62
CA ALA A 1041 -17.70 -38.44 -37.98
C ALA A 1041 -17.64 -36.96 -37.59
N PHE A 1042 -16.98 -36.61 -36.49
CA PHE A 1042 -16.80 -35.21 -36.06
C PHE A 1042 -15.40 -34.70 -36.38
N GLN A 1043 -15.31 -33.56 -37.07
CA GLN A 1043 -14.04 -32.90 -37.39
C GLN A 1043 -14.09 -31.44 -36.95
N GLY A 1044 -12.97 -30.94 -36.40
CA GLY A 1044 -12.88 -29.60 -35.84
C GLY A 1044 -11.47 -29.06 -35.75
N TRP A 1045 -11.34 -27.92 -35.11
CA TRP A 1045 -10.09 -27.15 -35.03
C TRP A 1045 -9.79 -26.74 -33.60
N LEU A 1046 -8.49 -26.77 -33.26
CA LEU A 1046 -7.97 -26.34 -31.96
C LEU A 1046 -7.26 -24.99 -32.08
N THR A 1047 -7.49 -24.10 -31.11
CA THR A 1047 -6.67 -22.89 -30.96
C THR A 1047 -5.21 -23.22 -30.64
N GLY A 1048 -4.26 -22.38 -31.05
CA GLY A 1048 -2.82 -22.61 -30.79
C GLY A 1048 -2.42 -22.91 -29.33
N ASN A 1049 -3.15 -22.33 -28.37
CA ASN A 1049 -2.95 -22.55 -26.94
C ASN A 1049 -3.80 -23.69 -26.34
N GLY A 1050 -4.64 -24.34 -27.14
CA GLY A 1050 -5.49 -25.44 -26.70
C GLY A 1050 -6.61 -25.05 -25.74
N LEU A 1051 -6.93 -23.75 -25.58
CA LEU A 1051 -7.94 -23.31 -24.61
C LEU A 1051 -9.38 -23.33 -25.16
N ALA A 1052 -9.52 -23.30 -26.48
CA ALA A 1052 -10.81 -23.40 -27.17
C ALA A 1052 -10.70 -24.28 -28.42
N ALA A 1053 -11.77 -25.00 -28.70
CA ALA A 1053 -11.94 -25.80 -29.90
C ALA A 1053 -13.38 -25.74 -30.41
N GLY A 1054 -13.60 -26.16 -31.64
CA GLY A 1054 -14.94 -26.33 -32.21
C GLY A 1054 -14.90 -27.18 -33.45
N GLY A 1055 -16.02 -27.82 -33.75
CA GLY A 1055 -16.15 -28.68 -34.92
C GLY A 1055 -17.59 -29.09 -35.17
N GLY A 1056 -17.80 -29.76 -36.30
CA GLY A 1056 -19.09 -30.29 -36.70
C GLY A 1056 -18.99 -31.77 -37.04
N ALA A 1057 -20.08 -32.50 -36.84
CA ALA A 1057 -20.21 -33.84 -37.38
C ALA A 1057 -20.66 -33.80 -38.83
N VAL A 1058 -19.88 -34.45 -39.67
CA VAL A 1058 -20.15 -34.66 -41.09
C VAL A 1058 -20.27 -36.18 -41.26
N PHE A 1059 -21.49 -36.71 -41.12
CA PHE A 1059 -21.75 -38.15 -41.14
C PHE A 1059 -21.84 -38.68 -42.57
N GLN A 1060 -21.22 -39.84 -42.87
CA GLN A 1060 -21.29 -40.52 -44.17
C GLN A 1060 -22.62 -41.28 -44.41
N ASN A 1061 -23.36 -41.68 -43.37
CA ASN A 1061 -24.50 -42.61 -43.50
C ASN A 1061 -25.84 -42.07 -42.95
N GLY A 1062 -26.03 -40.75 -42.95
CA GLY A 1062 -27.31 -40.17 -42.53
C GLY A 1062 -27.44 -38.75 -43.05
N VAL A 1063 -28.12 -38.59 -44.19
CA VAL A 1063 -28.41 -37.30 -44.83
C VAL A 1063 -29.09 -36.31 -43.87
N ASN A 1064 -29.69 -36.81 -42.79
CA ASN A 1064 -30.52 -36.04 -41.89
C ASN A 1064 -29.97 -35.80 -40.47
N ASN A 1065 -28.81 -36.38 -40.09
CA ASN A 1065 -28.21 -36.17 -38.76
C ASN A 1065 -27.00 -35.25 -38.86
N GLN A 1066 -26.96 -34.18 -38.06
CA GLN A 1066 -25.91 -33.16 -38.12
C GLN A 1066 -25.73 -32.56 -36.71
N VAL A 1067 -24.51 -32.18 -36.32
CA VAL A 1067 -24.27 -31.54 -35.02
C VAL A 1067 -23.07 -30.61 -35.09
N GLY A 1068 -23.12 -29.49 -34.36
CA GLY A 1068 -21.97 -28.63 -34.08
C GLY A 1068 -21.69 -28.57 -32.59
N TYR A 1069 -20.42 -28.76 -32.19
CA TYR A 1069 -19.97 -28.62 -30.80
C TYR A 1069 -18.86 -27.59 -30.68
N PHE A 1070 -18.98 -26.75 -29.66
CA PHE A 1070 -18.00 -25.74 -29.27
C PHE A 1070 -17.45 -26.13 -27.90
N PHE A 1071 -16.13 -26.14 -27.74
CA PHE A 1071 -15.45 -26.55 -26.51
C PHE A 1071 -14.62 -25.41 -25.93
N LEU A 1072 -14.69 -25.23 -24.61
CA LEU A 1072 -13.91 -24.26 -23.87
C LEU A 1072 -13.28 -24.91 -22.64
N LYS A 1073 -11.97 -24.75 -22.46
CA LYS A 1073 -11.25 -25.38 -21.35
C LYS A 1073 -11.75 -24.86 -20.01
N LYS A 1074 -12.07 -25.77 -19.09
CA LYS A 1074 -12.55 -25.48 -17.74
C LYS A 1074 -11.39 -25.06 -16.83
N GLY A 1075 -11.60 -24.02 -16.02
CA GLY A 1075 -10.64 -23.59 -14.99
C GLY A 1075 -9.24 -23.26 -15.52
N ASP A 1076 -9.11 -22.68 -16.71
CA ASP A 1076 -7.81 -22.25 -17.26
C ASP A 1076 -7.10 -21.20 -16.39
N ARG A 1077 -7.85 -20.53 -15.50
CA ARG A 1077 -7.38 -19.80 -14.31
C ARG A 1077 -8.52 -19.70 -13.29
N ALA A 1078 -8.26 -19.12 -12.11
CA ALA A 1078 -9.31 -18.76 -11.16
C ALA A 1078 -10.09 -17.52 -11.65
N TYR A 1079 -11.42 -17.59 -11.61
CA TYR A 1079 -12.33 -16.51 -12.04
C TYR A 1079 -13.10 -15.88 -10.88
N THR A 1080 -13.54 -14.64 -11.11
CA THR A 1080 -14.51 -13.89 -10.29
C THR A 1080 -15.48 -13.15 -11.20
N THR A 1081 -16.62 -12.67 -10.67
CA THR A 1081 -17.59 -11.86 -11.43
C THR A 1081 -16.96 -10.63 -12.09
N ALA A 1082 -15.92 -10.05 -11.49
CA ALA A 1082 -15.19 -8.92 -12.06
C ALA A 1082 -14.54 -9.25 -13.42
N ASN A 1083 -14.34 -10.54 -13.74
CA ASN A 1083 -13.83 -10.96 -15.04
C ASN A 1083 -14.86 -10.86 -16.17
N LEU A 1084 -16.13 -10.57 -15.90
CA LEU A 1084 -17.11 -10.20 -16.93
C LEU A 1084 -16.97 -8.74 -17.38
N ALA A 1085 -16.40 -7.87 -16.55
CA ALA A 1085 -16.33 -6.43 -16.80
C ALA A 1085 -15.72 -6.13 -18.17
N GLY A 1086 -16.34 -5.25 -18.94
CA GLY A 1086 -15.92 -4.86 -20.28
C GLY A 1086 -16.94 -5.17 -21.37
N LYS A 1087 -16.50 -5.06 -22.63
CA LYS A 1087 -17.37 -5.20 -23.80
C LYS A 1087 -17.13 -6.53 -24.53
N TRP A 1088 -18.23 -7.15 -24.94
CA TRP A 1088 -18.28 -8.46 -25.59
C TRP A 1088 -19.08 -8.38 -26.88
N ALA A 1089 -18.64 -9.10 -27.90
CA ALA A 1089 -19.36 -9.36 -29.14
C ALA A 1089 -19.99 -10.75 -29.08
N PHE A 1090 -21.24 -10.90 -29.52
CA PHE A 1090 -21.98 -12.15 -29.49
C PHE A 1090 -22.54 -12.54 -30.85
N VAL A 1091 -22.62 -13.85 -31.08
CA VAL A 1091 -23.44 -14.48 -32.11
C VAL A 1091 -24.26 -15.62 -31.51
N SER A 1092 -25.48 -15.81 -32.01
CA SER A 1092 -26.35 -16.91 -31.57
C SER A 1092 -26.97 -17.65 -32.74
N PHE A 1093 -27.42 -18.87 -32.47
CA PHE A 1093 -28.22 -19.66 -33.39
C PHE A 1093 -29.15 -20.59 -32.62
N GLY A 1094 -30.38 -20.66 -33.08
CA GLY A 1094 -31.41 -21.41 -32.39
C GLY A 1094 -32.66 -21.66 -33.21
N GLN A 1095 -33.59 -22.35 -32.58
CA GLN A 1095 -34.96 -22.52 -33.00
C GLN A 1095 -35.85 -21.72 -32.04
N ASP A 1096 -36.68 -20.87 -32.62
CA ASP A 1096 -37.68 -20.03 -31.94
C ASP A 1096 -38.97 -20.12 -32.75
N SER A 1097 -39.99 -20.83 -32.22
CA SER A 1097 -41.29 -20.95 -32.88
C SER A 1097 -42.41 -20.49 -31.95
N LYS A 1098 -42.77 -19.20 -32.03
CA LYS A 1098 -43.98 -18.62 -31.41
C LYS A 1098 -45.31 -19.16 -31.98
N THR A 1099 -45.28 -20.12 -32.90
CA THR A 1099 -46.46 -20.66 -33.58
C THR A 1099 -46.85 -22.02 -33.01
N THR A 1100 -48.14 -22.20 -32.72
CA THR A 1100 -48.77 -23.40 -32.13
C THR A 1100 -48.74 -24.68 -33.01
N SER A 1101 -47.91 -24.74 -34.05
CA SER A 1101 -47.83 -25.87 -34.99
C SER A 1101 -46.44 -26.52 -34.99
N PRO A 1102 -46.33 -27.85 -34.77
CA PRO A 1102 -45.08 -28.62 -34.90
C PRO A 1102 -44.46 -28.60 -36.32
N THR A 1103 -45.19 -28.10 -37.32
CA THR A 1103 -44.79 -28.11 -38.73
C THR A 1103 -44.28 -26.78 -39.27
N SER A 1104 -44.39 -25.66 -38.51
CA SER A 1104 -43.79 -24.36 -38.86
C SER A 1104 -42.57 -24.11 -37.97
N GLN A 1105 -41.41 -24.58 -38.42
CA GLN A 1105 -40.15 -24.48 -37.68
C GLN A 1105 -39.50 -23.12 -37.96
N GLY A 1106 -39.44 -22.24 -36.96
CA GLY A 1106 -38.74 -20.95 -37.06
C GLY A 1106 -37.32 -21.06 -36.50
N PHE A 1107 -36.32 -20.64 -37.26
CA PHE A 1107 -34.93 -20.51 -36.81
C PHE A 1107 -34.60 -19.04 -36.57
N ASN A 1108 -33.65 -18.81 -35.65
CA ASN A 1108 -33.09 -17.49 -35.41
C ASN A 1108 -31.56 -17.53 -35.44
N ALA A 1109 -30.96 -16.45 -35.90
CA ALA A 1109 -29.55 -16.13 -35.65
C ALA A 1109 -29.44 -14.68 -35.19
N SER A 1110 -28.48 -14.38 -34.33
CA SER A 1110 -28.28 -13.01 -33.84
C SER A 1110 -26.82 -12.57 -33.88
N ILE A 1111 -26.60 -11.26 -33.94
CA ILE A 1111 -25.32 -10.59 -33.63
C ILE A 1111 -25.57 -9.45 -32.65
N GLY A 1112 -24.65 -9.22 -31.71
CA GLY A 1112 -24.85 -8.12 -30.78
C GLY A 1112 -23.69 -7.83 -29.85
N THR A 1113 -23.92 -6.85 -28.97
CA THR A 1113 -22.95 -6.34 -28.00
C THR A 1113 -23.46 -6.51 -26.59
N MET A 1114 -22.61 -6.97 -25.67
CA MET A 1114 -22.87 -6.94 -24.23
C MET A 1114 -21.83 -6.09 -23.53
N ILE A 1115 -22.27 -5.25 -22.60
CA ILE A 1115 -21.40 -4.42 -21.76
C ILE A 1115 -21.69 -4.77 -20.31
N CYS A 1116 -20.68 -5.24 -19.58
CA CYS A 1116 -20.79 -5.61 -18.17
C CYS A 1116 -19.91 -4.73 -17.29
N ASP A 1117 -20.35 -4.47 -16.06
CA ASP A 1117 -19.53 -3.92 -14.99
C ASP A 1117 -18.84 -5.02 -14.15
N ALA A 1118 -18.07 -4.62 -13.15
CA ALA A 1118 -17.35 -5.54 -12.26
C ALA A 1118 -18.26 -6.31 -11.28
N ALA A 1119 -19.51 -5.86 -11.10
CA ALA A 1119 -20.51 -6.54 -10.29
C ALA A 1119 -21.31 -7.57 -11.12
N GLY A 1120 -21.07 -7.65 -12.44
CA GLY A 1120 -21.77 -8.57 -13.33
C GLY A 1120 -23.10 -8.05 -13.85
N LYS A 1121 -23.40 -6.75 -13.68
CA LYS A 1121 -24.55 -6.12 -14.32
C LYS A 1121 -24.21 -5.86 -15.78
N CYS A 1122 -24.95 -6.50 -16.67
CA CYS A 1122 -24.71 -6.52 -18.10
C CYS A 1122 -25.89 -5.93 -18.87
N THR A 1123 -25.61 -5.14 -19.90
CA THR A 1123 -26.59 -4.72 -20.91
C THR A 1123 -26.26 -5.42 -22.22
N VAL A 1124 -27.19 -6.20 -22.76
CA VAL A 1124 -27.08 -6.95 -24.00
C VAL A 1124 -27.96 -6.29 -25.05
N LYS A 1125 -27.44 -6.02 -26.23
CA LYS A 1125 -28.20 -5.53 -27.38
C LYS A 1125 -27.95 -6.43 -28.58
N LEU A 1126 -28.99 -7.03 -29.13
CA LEU A 1126 -28.91 -8.01 -30.23
C LEU A 1126 -29.72 -7.53 -31.42
N LYS A 1127 -29.23 -7.85 -32.62
CA LYS A 1127 -30.01 -7.89 -33.86
C LYS A 1127 -30.22 -9.34 -34.22
N GLY A 1128 -31.47 -9.74 -34.41
CA GLY A 1128 -31.86 -11.07 -34.88
C GLY A 1128 -32.07 -11.13 -36.39
N ARG A 1129 -32.17 -12.35 -36.92
CA ARG A 1129 -32.75 -12.74 -38.21
C ARG A 1129 -33.63 -13.95 -37.94
N LEU A 1130 -34.93 -13.82 -38.14
CA LEU A 1130 -35.90 -14.91 -37.99
C LEU A 1130 -36.17 -15.59 -39.35
N SER A 1131 -36.82 -16.75 -39.33
CA SER A 1131 -37.18 -17.50 -40.55
C SER A 1131 -38.23 -16.85 -41.45
N ASP A 1132 -38.89 -15.79 -40.98
CA ASP A 1132 -39.74 -14.92 -41.80
C ASP A 1132 -38.97 -13.72 -42.39
N ASP A 1133 -37.64 -13.79 -42.33
CA ASP A 1133 -36.68 -12.77 -42.75
C ASP A 1133 -36.67 -11.46 -41.95
N THR A 1134 -37.50 -11.33 -40.92
CA THR A 1134 -37.51 -10.13 -40.08
C THR A 1134 -36.20 -9.99 -39.29
N THR A 1135 -35.77 -8.74 -39.08
CA THR A 1135 -34.55 -8.42 -38.33
C THR A 1135 -34.85 -7.61 -37.06
N PRO A 1136 -35.43 -8.23 -36.02
CA PRO A 1136 -35.74 -7.53 -34.77
C PRO A 1136 -34.46 -7.07 -34.07
N ILE A 1137 -34.55 -5.95 -33.34
CA ILE A 1137 -33.50 -5.50 -32.41
C ILE A 1137 -34.07 -5.63 -30.99
N SER A 1138 -33.35 -6.31 -30.10
CA SER A 1138 -33.69 -6.42 -28.67
C SER A 1138 -32.61 -5.78 -27.81
N THR A 1139 -33.00 -5.32 -26.62
CA THR A 1139 -32.08 -4.87 -25.57
C THR A 1139 -32.55 -5.45 -24.25
N ASP A 1140 -31.65 -6.17 -23.59
CA ASP A 1140 -31.92 -6.89 -22.34
C ASP A 1140 -30.87 -6.52 -21.29
N HIS A 1141 -31.26 -6.62 -20.02
CA HIS A 1141 -30.38 -6.39 -18.88
C HIS A 1141 -30.27 -7.67 -18.06
N LEU A 1142 -29.03 -8.14 -17.88
CA LEU A 1142 -28.72 -9.39 -17.16
C LEU A 1142 -27.85 -9.08 -15.94
N THR A 1143 -27.97 -9.88 -14.89
CA THR A 1143 -27.02 -9.87 -13.78
C THR A 1143 -26.42 -11.26 -13.65
N LEU A 1144 -25.12 -11.37 -13.91
CA LEU A 1144 -24.40 -12.64 -13.97
C LEU A 1144 -23.42 -12.74 -12.79
N SER A 1145 -23.28 -13.94 -12.22
CA SER A 1145 -22.33 -14.22 -11.14
C SER A 1145 -21.44 -15.39 -11.51
N VAL A 1146 -20.12 -15.20 -11.49
CA VAL A 1146 -19.13 -16.17 -11.99
C VAL A 1146 -18.45 -16.91 -10.84
N ALA A 1147 -18.44 -18.23 -10.92
CA ALA A 1147 -17.73 -19.12 -10.01
C ALA A 1147 -16.23 -19.21 -10.34
N ALA A 1148 -15.43 -19.74 -9.40
CA ALA A 1148 -13.98 -19.81 -9.53
C ALA A 1148 -13.49 -20.64 -10.74
N ASP A 1149 -14.27 -21.61 -11.20
CA ASP A 1149 -13.97 -22.44 -12.37
C ASP A 1149 -14.40 -21.82 -13.71
N GLY A 1150 -14.99 -20.62 -13.66
CA GLY A 1150 -15.48 -19.88 -14.81
C GLY A 1150 -16.95 -20.13 -15.14
N SER A 1151 -17.67 -21.01 -14.43
CA SER A 1151 -19.10 -21.29 -14.68
C SER A 1151 -20.05 -20.25 -14.06
N PHE A 1152 -21.25 -20.11 -14.63
CA PHE A 1152 -22.36 -19.28 -14.14
C PHE A 1152 -23.72 -19.77 -14.67
N GLY A 1153 -24.84 -19.33 -14.06
CA GLY A 1153 -26.22 -19.72 -14.45
C GLY A 1153 -26.91 -20.77 -13.55
N ALA A 1154 -28.10 -21.24 -13.96
CA ALA A 1154 -28.94 -22.19 -13.19
C ALA A 1154 -28.43 -23.66 -13.23
N SER A 1155 -28.66 -24.41 -12.14
CA SER A 1155 -28.09 -25.76 -11.93
C SER A 1155 -28.97 -26.91 -12.45
N LEU A 1156 -28.45 -27.70 -13.39
CA LEU A 1156 -28.97 -28.98 -13.92
C LEU A 1156 -28.70 -30.26 -13.04
N ASP A 1157 -29.15 -30.32 -11.78
CA ASP A 1157 -29.17 -31.51 -10.89
C ASP A 1157 -27.84 -32.09 -10.34
N GLY A 1158 -27.28 -31.48 -9.28
CA GLY A 1158 -26.59 -32.21 -8.20
C GLY A 1158 -25.13 -32.67 -8.41
N ARG A 1159 -24.49 -32.47 -9.57
CA ARG A 1159 -23.02 -32.50 -9.72
C ARG A 1159 -22.51 -31.26 -10.46
N SER A 1160 -21.36 -30.76 -10.01
CA SER A 1160 -20.80 -29.50 -10.47
C SER A 1160 -20.03 -29.63 -11.80
N PRO A 1161 -20.24 -28.74 -12.78
CA PRO A 1161 -21.29 -27.73 -12.86
C PRO A 1161 -22.37 -28.10 -13.87
N ALA A 1162 -23.52 -27.51 -13.61
CA ALA A 1162 -24.79 -27.78 -14.20
C ALA A 1162 -25.17 -26.46 -14.90
N TYR A 1163 -25.32 -26.46 -16.22
CA TYR A 1163 -24.86 -25.34 -17.07
C TYR A 1163 -25.93 -24.28 -17.40
N ALA A 1164 -25.52 -23.00 -17.50
CA ALA A 1164 -26.09 -22.05 -18.47
C ALA A 1164 -25.07 -21.05 -19.07
N GLY A 1165 -23.90 -20.83 -18.46
CA GLY A 1165 -22.85 -19.99 -19.03
C GLY A 1165 -21.45 -20.25 -18.50
N VAL A 1166 -20.43 -20.00 -19.33
CA VAL A 1166 -19.03 -20.04 -18.91
C VAL A 1166 -18.24 -18.89 -19.48
N ILE A 1167 -17.23 -18.49 -18.73
CA ILE A 1167 -16.15 -17.63 -19.19
C ILE A 1167 -14.83 -18.40 -19.11
N GLY A 1168 -14.02 -18.27 -20.16
CA GLY A 1168 -12.74 -18.98 -20.28
C GLY A 1168 -11.77 -18.24 -21.20
N ASN A 1169 -10.64 -18.89 -21.51
CA ASN A 1169 -9.58 -18.35 -22.36
C ASN A 1169 -9.00 -17.03 -21.81
N ASN A 1170 -8.58 -17.05 -20.54
CA ASN A 1170 -8.16 -15.89 -19.74
C ASN A 1170 -9.22 -14.78 -19.66
N GLY A 1171 -10.51 -15.15 -19.67
CA GLY A 1171 -11.62 -14.20 -19.63
C GLY A 1171 -11.93 -13.54 -20.96
N ASN A 1172 -11.59 -14.16 -22.10
CA ASN A 1172 -11.78 -13.59 -23.43
C ASN A 1172 -12.89 -14.28 -24.25
N THR A 1173 -13.42 -15.41 -23.79
CA THR A 1173 -14.47 -16.14 -24.49
C THR A 1173 -15.60 -16.49 -23.52
N ILE A 1174 -16.84 -16.37 -23.98
CA ILE A 1174 -18.05 -16.81 -23.26
C ILE A 1174 -18.83 -17.79 -24.12
N MET A 1175 -19.44 -18.81 -23.50
CA MET A 1175 -20.42 -19.70 -24.15
C MET A 1175 -21.65 -19.81 -23.27
N LEU A 1176 -22.84 -19.67 -23.86
CA LEU A 1176 -24.12 -19.73 -23.15
C LEU A 1176 -25.09 -20.65 -23.88
N ASN A 1177 -25.99 -21.26 -23.11
CA ASN A 1177 -27.13 -22.00 -23.65
C ASN A 1177 -28.40 -21.54 -22.91
N PRO A 1178 -29.05 -20.47 -23.38
CA PRO A 1178 -30.25 -19.89 -22.76
C PRO A 1178 -31.46 -20.84 -22.76
N SER A 1179 -31.43 -21.94 -23.51
CA SER A 1179 -32.52 -22.93 -23.58
C SER A 1179 -32.89 -23.55 -22.23
N PHE A 1180 -32.02 -23.43 -21.23
CA PHE A 1180 -32.22 -23.97 -19.88
C PHE A 1180 -32.67 -22.92 -18.85
N GLU A 1181 -32.84 -21.65 -19.24
CA GLU A 1181 -33.21 -20.54 -18.35
C GLU A 1181 -34.72 -20.23 -18.33
N TYR A 1182 -35.48 -20.62 -19.36
CA TYR A 1182 -36.93 -20.39 -19.43
C TYR A 1182 -37.73 -21.46 -18.69
N SER A 1183 -38.76 -21.05 -17.94
CA SER A 1183 -39.69 -22.00 -17.31
C SER A 1183 -40.44 -22.79 -18.39
N THR A 1184 -40.70 -24.07 -18.15
CA THR A 1184 -41.35 -25.00 -19.10
C THR A 1184 -42.76 -24.60 -19.56
N THR A 1185 -43.30 -23.48 -19.05
CA THR A 1185 -44.64 -22.95 -19.30
C THR A 1185 -44.69 -21.69 -20.18
N GLU A 1186 -43.58 -20.97 -20.38
CA GLU A 1186 -43.57 -19.67 -21.11
C GLU A 1186 -43.22 -19.79 -22.60
N ASP A 1187 -42.21 -20.59 -22.95
CA ASP A 1187 -41.87 -20.90 -24.35
C ASP A 1187 -41.28 -22.32 -24.48
N PRO A 1188 -42.11 -23.35 -24.72
CA PRO A 1188 -41.62 -24.73 -24.80
C PRO A 1188 -40.82 -25.02 -26.08
N TYR A 1189 -40.71 -24.07 -27.01
CA TYR A 1189 -40.06 -24.26 -28.31
C TYR A 1189 -38.69 -23.60 -28.43
N HIS A 1190 -38.28 -22.77 -27.48
CA HIS A 1190 -37.01 -22.03 -27.54
C HIS A 1190 -35.80 -22.94 -27.28
N ARG A 1191 -34.92 -23.02 -28.27
CA ARG A 1191 -33.60 -23.67 -28.18
C ARG A 1191 -32.55 -22.79 -28.83
N GLU A 1192 -31.56 -22.34 -28.10
CA GLU A 1192 -30.56 -21.42 -28.64
C GLU A 1192 -29.20 -21.64 -27.96
N ILE A 1193 -28.13 -21.48 -28.75
CA ILE A 1193 -26.76 -21.45 -28.27
C ILE A 1193 -26.13 -20.10 -28.62
N VAL A 1194 -25.26 -19.61 -27.75
CA VAL A 1194 -24.65 -18.29 -27.88
C VAL A 1194 -23.14 -18.39 -27.64
N ILE A 1195 -22.36 -17.77 -28.52
CA ILE A 1195 -20.91 -17.70 -28.41
C ILE A 1195 -20.49 -16.23 -28.37
N GLY A 1196 -19.70 -15.87 -27.37
CA GLY A 1196 -19.20 -14.52 -27.13
C GLY A 1196 -17.69 -14.43 -27.13
N ILE A 1197 -17.16 -13.32 -27.63
CA ILE A 1197 -15.74 -12.97 -27.54
C ILE A 1197 -15.56 -11.57 -26.97
N ARG A 1198 -14.55 -11.37 -26.14
CA ARG A 1198 -14.19 -10.06 -25.61
C ARG A 1198 -13.64 -9.19 -26.73
N ALA A 1199 -14.20 -8.01 -26.89
CA ALA A 1199 -13.81 -7.05 -27.92
C ALA A 1199 -14.08 -5.63 -27.41
N ASN A 1200 -13.08 -4.99 -26.82
CA ASN A 1200 -13.27 -3.68 -26.19
C ASN A 1200 -13.40 -2.52 -27.19
N ASN A 1201 -12.92 -2.71 -28.42
CA ASN A 1201 -12.87 -1.67 -29.45
C ASN A 1201 -14.07 -1.66 -30.42
N ILE A 1202 -15.16 -2.37 -30.09
CA ILE A 1202 -16.38 -2.37 -30.92
C ILE A 1202 -17.41 -1.34 -30.44
N GLY A 1203 -18.24 -0.86 -31.35
CA GLY A 1203 -19.42 -0.03 -31.11
C GLY A 1203 -20.65 -0.88 -30.82
N ASP A 1204 -21.81 -0.43 -31.31
CA ASP A 1204 -23.06 -1.18 -31.26
C ASP A 1204 -23.21 -2.04 -32.52
N LEU A 1205 -23.05 -3.36 -32.35
CA LEU A 1205 -23.13 -4.30 -33.47
C LEU A 1205 -24.55 -4.56 -33.99
N ALA A 1206 -25.59 -4.33 -33.18
CA ALA A 1206 -26.98 -4.58 -33.55
C ALA A 1206 -27.56 -3.49 -34.46
N GLY A 1207 -27.03 -2.27 -34.37
CA GLY A 1207 -27.52 -1.11 -35.13
C GLY A 1207 -28.82 -0.52 -34.58
N GLY A 1208 -29.43 0.40 -35.35
CA GLY A 1208 -30.56 1.24 -34.96
C GLY A 1208 -30.12 2.62 -34.44
N THR A 1209 -30.98 3.64 -34.53
CA THR A 1209 -30.75 4.92 -33.86
C THR A 1209 -30.55 4.62 -32.37
N ALA A 1210 -29.38 4.99 -31.84
CA ALA A 1210 -29.14 4.87 -30.41
C ALA A 1210 -30.28 5.58 -29.67
N PHE A 1211 -30.93 4.89 -28.74
CA PHE A 1211 -31.85 5.51 -27.81
C PHE A 1211 -31.10 6.63 -27.09
N LEU A 1212 -31.39 7.89 -27.44
CA LEU A 1212 -30.80 9.02 -26.76
C LEU A 1212 -31.52 9.17 -25.42
N LYS A 1213 -30.77 9.09 -24.32
CA LYS A 1213 -31.36 9.31 -23.00
C LYS A 1213 -32.05 10.68 -22.96
N GLY A 1214 -33.33 10.69 -22.60
CA GLY A 1214 -34.18 11.89 -22.61
C GLY A 1214 -34.88 12.22 -23.94
N ASP A 1215 -34.78 11.38 -24.98
CA ASP A 1215 -35.59 11.51 -26.21
C ASP A 1215 -36.98 10.89 -26.00
N VAL A 1216 -37.90 11.72 -25.52
CA VAL A 1216 -39.25 11.31 -25.08
C VAL A 1216 -40.20 11.15 -26.27
N ASN A 1217 -39.95 11.86 -27.36
CA ASN A 1217 -40.80 11.83 -28.55
C ASN A 1217 -40.33 10.85 -29.64
N GLY A 1218 -39.09 10.34 -29.54
CA GLY A 1218 -38.52 9.31 -30.41
C GLY A 1218 -37.99 9.83 -31.75
N ASP A 1219 -37.72 11.13 -31.89
CA ASP A 1219 -37.22 11.74 -33.13
C ASP A 1219 -35.69 11.70 -33.29
N GLY A 1220 -34.99 11.10 -32.32
CA GLY A 1220 -33.55 10.97 -32.32
C GLY A 1220 -32.82 12.25 -31.91
N LYS A 1221 -33.48 13.18 -31.20
CA LYS A 1221 -32.88 14.37 -30.58
C LYS A 1221 -33.29 14.46 -29.10
N VAL A 1222 -32.53 15.25 -28.33
CA VAL A 1222 -32.88 15.63 -26.96
C VAL A 1222 -32.93 17.15 -26.93
N ASP A 1223 -34.13 17.70 -27.09
CA ASP A 1223 -34.33 19.13 -27.20
C ASP A 1223 -35.50 19.65 -26.35
N LEU A 1224 -35.83 20.94 -26.52
CA LEU A 1224 -36.87 21.56 -25.71
C LEU A 1224 -38.27 20.95 -25.99
N ALA A 1225 -38.48 20.33 -27.16
CA ALA A 1225 -39.72 19.64 -27.48
C ALA A 1225 -39.96 18.43 -26.56
N ASP A 1226 -38.90 17.69 -26.20
CA ASP A 1226 -38.98 16.57 -25.25
C ASP A 1226 -39.33 17.04 -23.84
N ALA A 1227 -38.70 18.13 -23.38
CA ALA A 1227 -38.99 18.70 -22.06
C ALA A 1227 -40.43 19.22 -21.99
N ILE A 1228 -40.92 19.89 -23.05
CA ILE A 1228 -42.30 20.37 -23.14
C ILE A 1228 -43.29 19.20 -23.15
N LEU A 1229 -42.96 18.10 -23.84
CA LEU A 1229 -43.81 16.93 -23.93
C LEU A 1229 -43.90 16.18 -22.60
N ALA A 1230 -42.78 15.97 -21.92
CA ALA A 1230 -42.73 15.41 -20.56
C ALA A 1230 -43.47 16.30 -19.55
N LEU A 1231 -43.33 17.62 -19.63
CA LEU A 1231 -44.04 18.56 -18.73
C LEU A 1231 -45.56 18.55 -18.96
N LYS A 1232 -46.01 18.45 -20.21
CA LYS A 1232 -47.45 18.30 -20.54
C LYS A 1232 -48.01 17.00 -19.98
N PHE A 1233 -47.25 15.91 -20.06
CA PHE A 1233 -47.63 14.61 -19.53
C PHE A 1233 -47.74 14.63 -17.99
N VAL A 1234 -46.75 15.20 -17.29
CA VAL A 1234 -46.79 15.39 -15.83
C VAL A 1234 -47.93 16.31 -15.39
N ALA A 1235 -48.30 17.29 -16.21
CA ALA A 1235 -49.43 18.19 -15.97
C ALA A 1235 -50.81 17.57 -16.31
N GLY A 1236 -50.87 16.31 -16.74
CA GLY A 1236 -52.12 15.63 -17.12
C GLY A 1236 -52.76 16.16 -18.41
N ILE A 1237 -51.99 16.84 -19.27
CA ILE A 1237 -52.46 17.39 -20.53
C ILE A 1237 -52.21 16.38 -21.65
N THR A 1238 -53.27 15.79 -22.20
CA THR A 1238 -53.19 14.83 -23.30
C THR A 1238 -52.72 15.50 -24.60
N PRO A 1239 -51.58 15.11 -25.20
CA PRO A 1239 -51.11 15.65 -26.47
C PRO A 1239 -52.04 15.23 -27.62
N THR A 1240 -52.37 16.15 -28.51
CA THR A 1240 -53.11 15.83 -29.75
C THR A 1240 -52.24 15.01 -30.71
N THR A 1241 -52.89 14.08 -31.43
CA THR A 1241 -52.32 12.98 -32.23
C THR A 1241 -51.10 13.34 -33.08
N GLY A 1242 -50.03 12.53 -32.93
CA GLY A 1242 -48.82 12.55 -33.76
C GLY A 1242 -47.52 12.96 -33.04
N THR A 1243 -47.60 13.49 -31.82
CA THR A 1243 -46.46 13.97 -31.02
C THR A 1243 -46.61 13.57 -29.54
N GLY A 1244 -46.94 12.29 -29.28
CA GLY A 1244 -47.12 11.75 -27.92
C GLY A 1244 -45.82 11.19 -27.36
N ILE A 1245 -45.79 10.90 -26.05
CA ILE A 1245 -44.69 10.14 -25.44
C ILE A 1245 -44.59 8.79 -26.17
N ARG A 1246 -43.38 8.42 -26.56
CA ARG A 1246 -43.10 7.15 -27.22
C ARG A 1246 -43.63 5.96 -26.40
N SER A 1247 -44.20 4.97 -27.05
CA SER A 1247 -44.88 3.85 -26.37
C SER A 1247 -43.93 2.91 -25.63
N ASP A 1248 -42.64 2.95 -25.96
CA ASP A 1248 -41.53 2.17 -25.39
C ASP A 1248 -40.71 2.99 -24.37
N TYR A 1249 -41.28 4.03 -23.76
CA TYR A 1249 -40.53 4.98 -22.92
C TYR A 1249 -39.79 4.33 -21.73
N THR A 1250 -40.29 3.22 -21.21
CA THR A 1250 -39.67 2.46 -20.10
C THR A 1250 -38.43 1.65 -20.51
N THR A 1251 -38.17 1.48 -21.82
CA THR A 1251 -37.07 0.65 -22.33
C THR A 1251 -36.16 1.38 -23.33
N SER A 1252 -36.51 2.62 -23.68
CA SER A 1252 -35.88 3.41 -24.74
C SER A 1252 -35.06 4.60 -24.25
N GLY A 1253 -34.69 4.61 -22.97
CA GLY A 1253 -33.92 5.68 -22.34
C GLY A 1253 -34.66 7.02 -22.19
N ALA A 1254 -35.93 7.10 -22.58
CA ALA A 1254 -36.79 8.24 -22.28
C ALA A 1254 -37.09 8.33 -20.78
N ASP A 1255 -37.29 7.20 -20.13
CA ASP A 1255 -37.17 7.04 -18.68
C ASP A 1255 -35.67 7.04 -18.33
N VAL A 1256 -35.20 8.12 -17.66
CA VAL A 1256 -33.76 8.33 -17.48
C VAL A 1256 -33.24 7.77 -16.15
N ASN A 1257 -34.16 7.50 -15.20
CA ASN A 1257 -33.88 6.98 -13.88
C ASN A 1257 -34.43 5.55 -13.66
N ASP A 1258 -35.02 4.94 -14.69
CA ASP A 1258 -35.56 3.58 -14.73
C ASP A 1258 -36.69 3.36 -13.69
N ASP A 1259 -37.49 4.39 -13.40
CA ASP A 1259 -38.59 4.30 -12.41
C ASP A 1259 -39.94 3.88 -13.03
N GLY A 1260 -39.97 3.64 -14.34
CA GLY A 1260 -41.13 3.24 -15.11
C GLY A 1260 -42.09 4.38 -15.44
N MET A 1261 -41.72 5.64 -15.17
CA MET A 1261 -42.55 6.83 -15.40
C MET A 1261 -41.81 7.89 -16.22
N VAL A 1262 -42.57 8.81 -16.83
CA VAL A 1262 -42.02 10.09 -17.33
C VAL A 1262 -42.42 11.17 -16.35
N GLY A 1263 -41.47 11.62 -15.55
CA GLY A 1263 -41.65 12.50 -14.40
C GLY A 1263 -40.69 13.68 -14.35
N ALA A 1264 -40.54 14.25 -13.16
CA ALA A 1264 -39.67 15.41 -12.93
C ALA A 1264 -38.19 15.10 -13.23
N SER A 1265 -37.77 13.85 -13.03
CA SER A 1265 -36.41 13.37 -13.28
C SER A 1265 -36.02 13.50 -14.77
N GLU A 1266 -36.93 13.11 -15.66
CA GLU A 1266 -36.75 13.15 -17.12
C GLU A 1266 -36.71 14.60 -17.60
N ILE A 1267 -37.58 15.45 -17.06
CA ILE A 1267 -37.61 16.89 -17.38
C ILE A 1267 -36.30 17.57 -16.97
N VAL A 1268 -35.80 17.31 -15.75
CA VAL A 1268 -34.54 17.87 -15.27
C VAL A 1268 -33.36 17.38 -16.11
N TYR A 1269 -33.34 16.10 -16.48
CA TYR A 1269 -32.31 15.53 -17.34
C TYR A 1269 -32.27 16.22 -18.71
N ILE A 1270 -33.43 16.36 -19.36
CA ILE A 1270 -33.54 16.98 -20.69
C ILE A 1270 -33.12 18.45 -20.63
N LEU A 1271 -33.57 19.22 -19.63
CA LEU A 1271 -33.21 20.62 -19.48
C LEU A 1271 -31.70 20.82 -19.22
N GLN A 1272 -31.08 19.94 -18.43
CA GLN A 1272 -29.63 19.98 -18.21
C GLN A 1272 -28.85 19.65 -19.49
N ARG A 1273 -29.33 18.73 -20.31
CA ARG A 1273 -28.73 18.37 -21.59
C ARG A 1273 -28.87 19.49 -22.63
N VAL A 1274 -30.05 20.11 -22.72
CA VAL A 1274 -30.30 21.28 -23.58
C VAL A 1274 -29.48 22.51 -23.14
N ALA A 1275 -29.26 22.69 -21.84
CA ALA A 1275 -28.43 23.78 -21.30
C ALA A 1275 -26.92 23.52 -21.38
N GLY A 1276 -26.47 22.36 -21.89
CA GLY A 1276 -25.06 21.99 -21.96
C GLY A 1276 -24.41 21.72 -20.60
N LEU A 1277 -25.20 21.53 -19.55
CA LEU A 1277 -24.74 21.19 -18.19
C LEU A 1277 -24.49 19.68 -18.02
N ARG A 1278 -24.91 18.87 -19.00
CA ARG A 1278 -24.58 17.44 -19.14
C ARG A 1278 -24.12 17.16 -20.58
N PRO A 1279 -22.96 16.48 -20.77
CA PRO A 1279 -22.41 16.18 -22.09
C PRO A 1279 -23.16 15.06 -22.81
#